data_AF-A0AAI9VCQ7-F1
#
_entry.id   AF-A0AAI9VCQ7-F1
#
_cell.length_a   1.000
_cell.length_b   1.000
_cell.length_c   1.000
_cell.angle_alpha   90.00
_cell.angle_beta   90.00
_cell.angle_gamma   90.00
#
_symmetry.space_group_name_H-M   'P 1'
#
loop_
_entity.id
_entity.type
_entity.pdbx_description
1 polymer ?
#
loop_
_entity_poly.entity_id
_entity_poly.type
_entity_poly.pdbx_seq_one_letter_code
_entity_poly.pdbx_strand_id
1 'polypeptide(L)'
;MPILDITKDIAALFEQQAKATPDAVALEDESRTFTYAELDQETQTLADQLRRDYGVGRDSLVGVLMSRSAEYVIASLAALRAGGAFLVLELAYPSGLLRDVIQDAKPSVVITQSAHVNHIKAEVPIIVIDEPSKTTVNGHANGELSPLPASDDLERLMFVSYSSGTTGQPKGICNPHRAAVLSYDLRFGLSDLQPGDRVACNVFFVWEMLRPLLRGATVFAVPDSASYDPSALVNLLESRQITDTLMTPTLLATVLSRHPDLSKRLPKLRSLWLNGEVVTTDLCRRGMKALPETRFLNVYSACETHEVAAGDISTFIDFEARVCPVGPPMNPENIYIMDEDGNRVGNNISGELYVGGDLLARGYLNLPETTAKAFHPDPFVNKEGARMYRTGDLARVLPSGLLEITGRAGGMIKTRGYTVQPGAVENAIVKHLAVSDCAVSSHGEGLERQLVAYIVRDNDDKRGRGDVVIDESGYSPAARRVLGEHLALYMLPTYWVELEQLPTHGVSGKTDLKALPPPPSPKLAVNGEKEQNTKVKIETVKKLWAAALNMPDSAITEEHDFFDIGGHSLVLADLANRFAKEFGFPVPLAPLAGTPTLQGHLQAICDARDGHTAAVQADLPAVLRADSILPDDIQSNGTPMRRLNDANTVLLTGATGYLGAFLLKYLVETTSAHIICLVRFTDPTDEMRAAGMARIRKNLIDLGIWEDSLLDRMEVLPGNLSREHLGLAPEVYDDIVSRVEVIIHAAATVNLVYPYAALRSPNVGGTREILRLASKSGATLHHVSTNGVLTPSVAGHSEDAMVDIDDVPDKLIDGYGQTKWVAEKLVYEAARRGMPCKVYRPGTISGHSKTGSCNAWDLLNALIVESLHLKTAPYVDQWFAEMTPVDFVSAAITTLANHTDSEQLVYHLGDPNPVSANYIFDSLNELGFPTERVPWDDWVELWTKKRGFGTAGDVPFTVDILRGGMPTAETLKAVTVLKDEATAPALLKYNLPRPKIDTDLLETYTRHFCARGWLSRPPRRANANGATSRVNKGRLAGKVAVITGASSGIGAAVAAGLAKEGAHVALAARRTEALEGVKAKLAGTGGKVLIHKTDVTKKEDVESLMQAAADKLGPVDILVSCAGVMYFTMMANNQTDEWERTVDVNCKGLLHCLSSTVPGMLGRGKGHIVAISSDAGRKVFPGLGVYSASKFFVEATLQSLRLETAGTGLRVTSIQPGNTATELLGISTDAEAIKKYGEPTGAKVLDAEDVASSIVYALCQPEHVAVNEVLIEPRDEPI
;
A
#
# COMPACT_ATOMS: atom_id res chain seq x y z
N MET A 1 -31.99 -30.37 -23.46
CA MET A 1 -32.44 -31.74 -23.84
C MET A 1 -32.19 -32.68 -22.67
N PRO A 2 -33.12 -33.58 -22.26
CA PRO A 2 -32.96 -34.40 -21.04
C PRO A 2 -31.96 -35.57 -21.17
N ILE A 3 -31.68 -36.04 -22.39
CA ILE A 3 -30.67 -37.07 -22.71
C ILE A 3 -29.81 -36.52 -23.85
N LEU A 4 -28.48 -36.64 -23.73
CA LEU A 4 -27.55 -36.19 -24.77
C LEU A 4 -27.45 -37.28 -25.83
N ASP A 5 -27.63 -36.94 -27.11
CA ASP A 5 -27.40 -37.89 -28.20
C ASP A 5 -25.89 -38.08 -28.40
N ILE A 6 -25.34 -39.09 -27.75
CA ILE A 6 -23.89 -39.37 -27.80
C ILE A 6 -23.40 -39.83 -29.18
N THR A 7 -24.28 -39.96 -30.18
CA THR A 7 -23.94 -40.25 -31.58
C THR A 7 -23.69 -39.00 -32.42
N LYS A 8 -23.86 -37.80 -31.83
CA LYS A 8 -23.72 -36.52 -32.52
C LYS A 8 -22.54 -35.71 -31.99
N ASP A 9 -21.90 -34.98 -32.90
CA ASP A 9 -20.81 -34.09 -32.55
C ASP A 9 -21.30 -32.87 -31.74
N ILE A 10 -20.35 -32.17 -31.13
CA ILE A 10 -20.65 -31.04 -30.22
C ILE A 10 -21.34 -29.87 -30.97
N ALA A 11 -21.00 -29.64 -32.24
CA ALA A 11 -21.59 -28.55 -33.01
C ALA A 11 -23.07 -28.81 -33.30
N ALA A 12 -23.41 -30.05 -33.67
CA ALA A 12 -24.78 -30.48 -33.89
C ALA A 12 -25.60 -30.49 -32.58
N LEU A 13 -25.00 -30.93 -31.47
CA LEU A 13 -25.65 -30.92 -30.15
C LEU A 13 -25.93 -29.49 -29.67
N PHE A 14 -24.99 -28.56 -29.87
CA PHE A 14 -25.20 -27.15 -29.56
C PHE A 14 -26.30 -26.54 -30.43
N GLU A 15 -26.32 -26.80 -31.74
CA GLU A 15 -27.37 -26.31 -32.65
C GLU A 15 -28.77 -26.81 -32.24
N GLN A 16 -28.87 -28.08 -31.83
CA GLN A 16 -30.13 -28.63 -31.31
C GLN A 16 -30.59 -27.92 -30.04
N GLN A 17 -29.68 -27.63 -29.11
CA GLN A 17 -30.01 -26.92 -27.89
C GLN A 17 -30.34 -25.44 -28.16
N ALA A 18 -29.64 -24.78 -29.08
CA ALA A 18 -29.93 -23.40 -29.45
C ALA A 18 -31.33 -23.24 -30.05
N LYS A 19 -31.78 -24.21 -30.86
CA LYS A 19 -33.16 -24.28 -31.36
C LYS A 19 -34.19 -24.61 -30.27
N ALA A 20 -33.80 -25.36 -29.25
CA ALA A 20 -34.69 -25.77 -28.18
C ALA A 20 -35.00 -24.63 -27.18
N THR A 21 -34.03 -23.76 -26.92
CA THR A 21 -34.17 -22.64 -25.97
C THR A 21 -33.57 -21.34 -26.51
N PRO A 22 -34.05 -20.82 -27.65
CA PRO A 22 -33.41 -19.71 -28.37
C PRO A 22 -33.29 -18.43 -27.54
N ASP A 23 -34.31 -18.14 -26.73
CA ASP A 23 -34.39 -16.91 -25.93
C ASP A 23 -33.69 -17.02 -24.56
N ALA A 24 -33.21 -18.21 -24.18
CA ALA A 24 -32.49 -18.40 -22.93
C ALA A 24 -31.08 -17.81 -23.06
N VAL A 25 -30.54 -17.31 -21.94
CA VAL A 25 -29.17 -16.79 -21.90
C VAL A 25 -28.18 -17.96 -21.96
N ALA A 26 -27.31 -17.96 -22.97
CA ALA A 26 -26.33 -19.01 -23.22
C ALA A 26 -24.95 -18.65 -22.66
N LEU A 27 -24.48 -17.43 -22.93
CA LEU A 27 -23.11 -17.03 -22.68
C LEU A 27 -23.03 -15.58 -22.21
N GLU A 28 -22.25 -15.34 -21.17
CA GLU A 28 -22.01 -14.01 -20.62
C GLU A 28 -20.54 -13.80 -20.29
N ASP A 29 -20.08 -12.55 -20.41
CA ASP A 29 -18.85 -12.06 -19.78
C ASP A 29 -19.12 -10.74 -19.06
N GLU A 30 -18.07 -9.97 -18.71
CA GLU A 30 -18.25 -8.67 -18.04
C GLU A 30 -18.97 -7.62 -18.90
N SER A 31 -18.87 -7.74 -20.22
CA SER A 31 -19.29 -6.73 -21.19
C SER A 31 -20.55 -7.09 -21.95
N ARG A 32 -20.78 -8.38 -22.22
CA ARG A 32 -21.78 -8.87 -23.16
C ARG A 32 -22.54 -10.07 -22.62
N THR A 33 -23.80 -10.14 -23.01
CA THR A 33 -24.72 -11.26 -22.75
C THR A 33 -25.28 -11.71 -24.10
N PHE A 34 -25.25 -13.01 -24.34
CA PHE A 34 -25.78 -13.64 -25.55
C PHE A 34 -26.85 -14.65 -25.18
N THR A 35 -28.01 -14.55 -25.81
CA THR A 35 -28.98 -15.62 -25.88
C THR A 35 -28.45 -16.79 -26.73
N TYR A 36 -29.07 -17.95 -26.64
CA TYR A 36 -28.72 -19.09 -27.50
C TYR A 36 -28.85 -18.77 -28.99
N ALA A 37 -29.88 -18.02 -29.39
CA ALA A 37 -30.06 -17.61 -30.78
C ALA A 37 -28.96 -16.63 -31.26
N GLU A 38 -28.58 -15.66 -30.43
CA GLU A 38 -27.50 -14.73 -30.76
C GLU A 38 -26.14 -15.43 -30.81
N LEU A 39 -25.84 -16.29 -29.84
CA LEU A 39 -24.61 -17.08 -29.82
C LEU A 39 -24.53 -18.00 -31.05
N ASP A 40 -25.64 -18.62 -31.43
CA ASP A 40 -25.75 -19.45 -32.64
C ASP A 40 -25.45 -18.64 -33.91
N GLN A 41 -25.99 -17.42 -34.00
CA GLN A 41 -25.79 -16.52 -35.15
C GLN A 41 -24.33 -16.02 -35.26
N GLU A 42 -23.71 -15.62 -34.14
CA GLU A 42 -22.30 -15.19 -34.09
C GLU A 42 -21.38 -16.35 -34.47
N THR A 43 -21.64 -17.52 -33.90
CA THR A 43 -20.91 -18.77 -34.22
C THR A 43 -21.03 -19.13 -35.70
N GLN A 44 -22.24 -19.03 -36.27
CA GLN A 44 -22.49 -19.30 -37.69
C GLN A 44 -21.70 -18.33 -38.58
N THR A 45 -21.75 -17.04 -38.26
CA THR A 45 -21.10 -15.98 -39.05
C THR A 45 -19.59 -16.19 -39.10
N LEU A 46 -18.97 -16.44 -37.95
CA LEU A 46 -17.53 -16.70 -37.87
C LEU A 46 -17.17 -18.05 -38.51
N ALA A 47 -17.98 -19.10 -38.34
CA ALA A 47 -17.75 -20.40 -38.98
C ALA A 47 -17.76 -20.30 -40.52
N ASP A 48 -18.70 -19.53 -41.08
CA ASP A 48 -18.76 -19.30 -42.53
C ASP A 48 -17.53 -18.54 -43.03
N GLN A 49 -17.03 -17.57 -42.26
CA GLN A 49 -15.77 -16.88 -42.56
C GLN A 49 -14.58 -17.85 -42.52
N LEU A 50 -14.46 -18.68 -41.48
CA LEU A 50 -13.40 -19.68 -41.34
C LEU A 50 -13.37 -20.66 -42.52
N ARG A 51 -14.54 -21.06 -43.01
CA ARG A 51 -14.65 -21.92 -44.20
C ARG A 51 -14.27 -21.21 -45.48
N ARG A 52 -14.87 -20.04 -45.75
CA ARG A 52 -14.66 -19.28 -46.99
C ARG A 52 -13.25 -18.74 -47.15
N ASP A 53 -12.72 -18.13 -46.09
CA ASP A 53 -11.52 -17.31 -46.21
C ASP A 53 -10.26 -18.07 -45.81
N TYR A 54 -10.41 -19.20 -45.09
CA TYR A 54 -9.28 -19.98 -44.54
C TYR A 54 -9.33 -21.48 -44.86
N GLY A 55 -10.39 -21.98 -45.49
CA GLY A 55 -10.50 -23.37 -45.91
C GLY A 55 -10.62 -24.37 -44.76
N VAL A 56 -11.14 -23.95 -43.60
CA VAL A 56 -11.31 -24.84 -42.44
C VAL A 56 -12.26 -26.00 -42.78
N GLY A 57 -11.84 -27.22 -42.45
CA GLY A 57 -12.61 -28.46 -42.65
C GLY A 57 -12.15 -29.57 -41.69
N ARG A 58 -12.45 -30.84 -42.01
CA ARG A 58 -12.17 -31.99 -41.13
C ARG A 58 -10.72 -32.02 -40.64
N ASP A 59 -10.54 -32.03 -39.31
CA ASP A 59 -9.23 -32.03 -38.63
C ASP A 59 -8.34 -30.79 -38.88
N SER A 60 -8.82 -29.75 -39.58
CA SER A 60 -8.14 -28.45 -39.66
C SER A 60 -8.12 -27.76 -38.29
N LEU A 61 -6.98 -27.17 -37.92
CA LEU A 61 -6.84 -26.49 -36.63
C LEU A 61 -7.06 -24.97 -36.77
N VAL A 62 -7.87 -24.41 -35.89
CA VAL A 62 -8.08 -22.96 -35.72
C VAL A 62 -7.46 -22.57 -34.38
N GLY A 63 -6.35 -21.82 -34.39
CA GLY A 63 -5.70 -21.36 -33.16
C GLY A 63 -6.55 -20.30 -32.47
N VAL A 64 -6.72 -20.40 -31.15
CA VAL A 64 -7.42 -19.40 -30.34
C VAL A 64 -6.43 -18.86 -29.30
N LEU A 65 -5.98 -17.62 -29.49
CA LEU A 65 -5.05 -16.92 -28.59
C LEU A 65 -5.65 -15.59 -28.15
N MET A 66 -6.35 -15.57 -27.03
CA MET A 66 -6.92 -14.34 -26.46
C MET A 66 -7.25 -14.55 -24.98
N SER A 67 -7.60 -13.46 -24.29
CA SER A 67 -8.04 -13.53 -22.90
C SER A 67 -9.38 -14.25 -22.78
N ARG A 68 -9.63 -14.86 -21.62
CA ARG A 68 -10.88 -15.55 -21.29
C ARG A 68 -12.07 -14.59 -21.40
N SER A 69 -12.97 -14.86 -22.33
CA SER A 69 -14.09 -13.97 -22.71
C SER A 69 -15.17 -14.73 -23.47
N ALA A 70 -16.31 -14.08 -23.75
CA ALA A 70 -17.34 -14.67 -24.61
C ALA A 70 -16.81 -14.96 -26.02
N GLU A 71 -15.91 -14.10 -26.54
CA GLU A 71 -15.29 -14.27 -27.86
C GLU A 71 -14.46 -15.55 -27.97
N TYR A 72 -13.80 -15.97 -26.88
CA TYR A 72 -13.08 -17.25 -26.84
C TYR A 72 -14.03 -18.43 -27.09
N VAL A 73 -15.21 -18.40 -26.46
CA VAL A 73 -16.23 -19.45 -26.61
C VAL A 73 -16.80 -19.44 -28.03
N ILE A 74 -17.11 -18.26 -28.57
CA ILE A 74 -17.58 -18.08 -29.96
C ILE A 74 -16.55 -18.63 -30.95
N ALA A 75 -15.27 -18.27 -30.81
CA ALA A 75 -14.19 -18.77 -31.65
C ALA A 75 -14.07 -20.30 -31.61
N SER A 76 -14.18 -20.88 -30.42
CA SER A 76 -14.14 -22.33 -30.22
C SER A 76 -15.31 -23.03 -30.89
N LEU A 77 -16.55 -22.56 -30.68
CA LEU A 77 -17.74 -23.12 -31.33
C LEU A 77 -17.70 -22.93 -32.85
N ALA A 78 -17.20 -21.79 -33.34
CA ALA A 78 -17.11 -21.49 -34.76
C ALA A 78 -16.13 -22.42 -35.48
N ALA A 79 -14.99 -22.74 -34.86
CA ALA A 79 -14.05 -23.74 -35.37
C ALA A 79 -14.71 -25.12 -35.53
N LEU A 80 -15.48 -25.55 -34.52
CA LEU A 80 -16.21 -26.83 -34.56
C LEU A 80 -17.29 -26.84 -35.64
N ARG A 81 -18.04 -25.74 -35.78
CA ARG A 81 -19.10 -25.57 -36.78
C ARG A 81 -18.57 -25.44 -38.20
N ALA A 82 -17.38 -24.87 -38.37
CA ALA A 82 -16.67 -24.85 -39.64
C ALA A 82 -16.21 -26.26 -40.09
N GLY A 83 -16.33 -27.27 -39.22
CA GLY A 83 -15.91 -28.66 -39.45
C GLY A 83 -14.49 -28.98 -38.98
N GLY A 84 -13.79 -28.00 -38.42
CA GLY A 84 -12.46 -28.15 -37.86
C GLY A 84 -12.44 -28.39 -36.35
N ALA A 85 -11.27 -28.17 -35.76
CA ALA A 85 -11.00 -28.24 -34.34
C ALA A 85 -10.32 -26.95 -33.87
N PHE A 86 -10.57 -26.53 -32.64
CA PHE A 86 -9.84 -25.39 -32.08
C PHE A 86 -8.53 -25.85 -31.42
N LEU A 87 -7.48 -25.08 -31.61
CA LEU A 87 -6.17 -25.26 -30.99
C LEU A 87 -6.06 -24.27 -29.83
N VAL A 88 -5.91 -24.79 -28.62
CA VAL A 88 -5.74 -23.99 -27.41
C VAL A 88 -4.34 -23.38 -27.40
N LEU A 89 -4.25 -22.05 -27.52
CA LEU A 89 -3.00 -21.29 -27.41
C LEU A 89 -3.06 -20.41 -26.15
N GLU A 90 -1.99 -20.46 -25.36
CA GLU A 90 -1.94 -19.79 -24.05
C GLU A 90 -1.20 -18.46 -24.13
N LEU A 91 -1.81 -17.40 -23.58
CA LEU A 91 -1.16 -16.09 -23.44
C LEU A 91 0.06 -16.14 -22.50
N ALA A 92 0.14 -17.14 -21.63
CA ALA A 92 1.26 -17.36 -20.72
C ALA A 92 2.50 -17.94 -21.42
N TYR A 93 2.41 -18.37 -22.68
CA TYR A 93 3.56 -18.88 -23.41
C TYR A 93 4.47 -17.74 -23.87
N PRO A 94 5.79 -17.80 -23.63
CA PRO A 94 6.71 -16.84 -24.22
C PRO A 94 6.67 -16.95 -25.75
N SER A 95 6.94 -15.84 -26.46
CA SER A 95 6.76 -15.79 -27.91
C SER A 95 7.53 -16.87 -28.68
N GLY A 96 8.68 -17.32 -28.16
CA GLY A 96 9.45 -18.43 -28.74
C GLY A 96 8.68 -19.75 -28.69
N LEU A 97 8.19 -20.13 -27.50
CA LEU A 97 7.41 -21.34 -27.30
C LEU A 97 6.10 -21.32 -28.09
N LEU A 98 5.40 -20.17 -28.09
CA LEU A 98 4.17 -19.98 -28.84
C LEU A 98 4.41 -20.17 -30.35
N ARG A 99 5.50 -19.61 -30.88
CA ARG A 99 5.90 -19.81 -32.29
C ARG A 99 6.16 -21.29 -32.57
N ASP A 100 6.88 -21.98 -31.70
CA ASP A 100 7.22 -23.40 -31.89
C ASP A 100 5.96 -24.29 -31.89
N VAL A 101 4.98 -24.00 -31.02
CA VAL A 101 3.66 -24.64 -31.02
C VAL A 101 2.89 -24.38 -32.32
N ILE A 102 2.86 -23.13 -32.79
CA ILE A 102 2.17 -22.78 -34.05
C ILE A 102 2.85 -23.47 -35.25
N GLN A 103 4.18 -23.59 -35.24
CA GLN A 103 4.93 -24.26 -36.31
C GLN A 103 4.71 -25.77 -36.35
N ASP A 104 4.56 -26.42 -35.19
CA ASP A 104 4.21 -27.85 -35.12
C ASP A 104 2.74 -28.08 -35.52
N ALA A 105 1.81 -27.30 -34.96
CA ALA A 105 0.39 -27.47 -35.18
C ALA A 105 -0.09 -27.05 -36.58
N LYS A 106 0.56 -26.06 -37.19
CA LYS A 106 0.20 -25.47 -38.50
C LYS A 106 -1.29 -25.14 -38.63
N PRO A 107 -1.87 -24.31 -37.73
CA PRO A 107 -3.27 -23.95 -37.82
C PRO A 107 -3.57 -23.18 -39.11
N SER A 108 -4.76 -23.36 -39.66
CA SER A 108 -5.23 -22.67 -40.87
C SER A 108 -5.32 -21.15 -40.66
N VAL A 109 -5.60 -20.74 -39.42
CA VAL A 109 -5.70 -19.36 -38.96
C VAL A 109 -5.59 -19.31 -37.44
N VAL A 110 -5.11 -18.19 -36.90
CA VAL A 110 -5.16 -17.86 -35.46
C VAL A 110 -6.16 -16.72 -35.25
N ILE A 111 -7.14 -16.93 -34.38
CA ILE A 111 -8.08 -15.90 -33.92
C ILE A 111 -7.53 -15.28 -32.64
N THR A 112 -7.46 -13.96 -32.61
CA THR A 112 -6.92 -13.18 -31.50
C THR A 112 -7.62 -11.83 -31.36
N GLN A 113 -7.20 -11.05 -30.36
CA GLN A 113 -7.61 -9.67 -30.15
C GLN A 113 -6.45 -8.73 -30.49
N SER A 114 -6.77 -7.46 -30.81
CA SER A 114 -5.81 -6.43 -31.22
C SER A 114 -4.61 -6.31 -30.27
N ALA A 115 -4.87 -6.43 -28.96
CA ALA A 115 -3.87 -6.37 -27.89
C ALA A 115 -2.80 -7.47 -27.96
N HIS A 116 -3.12 -8.63 -28.53
CA HIS A 116 -2.28 -9.84 -28.49
C HIS A 116 -1.62 -10.18 -29.82
N VAL A 117 -1.91 -9.42 -30.89
CA VAL A 117 -1.36 -9.65 -32.24
C VAL A 117 0.17 -9.71 -32.23
N ASN A 118 0.83 -8.82 -31.47
CA ASN A 118 2.30 -8.74 -31.39
C ASN A 118 2.95 -9.95 -30.70
N HIS A 119 2.18 -10.78 -29.98
CA HIS A 119 2.70 -12.00 -29.36
C HIS A 119 2.90 -13.12 -30.38
N ILE A 120 2.19 -13.07 -31.51
CA ILE A 120 2.24 -14.07 -32.57
C ILE A 120 3.44 -13.77 -33.48
N LYS A 121 4.61 -14.32 -33.15
CA LYS A 121 5.85 -14.21 -33.97
C LYS A 121 6.00 -15.39 -34.93
N ALA A 122 4.91 -15.74 -35.64
CA ALA A 122 4.86 -16.84 -36.59
C ALA A 122 4.17 -16.40 -37.88
N GLU A 123 4.59 -16.94 -39.02
CA GLU A 123 3.93 -16.71 -40.32
C GLU A 123 2.66 -17.57 -40.40
N VAL A 124 1.55 -17.02 -39.92
CA VAL A 124 0.23 -17.66 -39.93
C VAL A 124 -0.85 -16.62 -40.20
N PRO A 125 -1.96 -16.95 -40.91
CA PRO A 125 -3.08 -16.03 -41.07
C PRO A 125 -3.71 -15.69 -39.71
N ILE A 126 -4.17 -14.45 -39.52
CA ILE A 126 -4.69 -13.94 -38.25
C ILE A 126 -6.05 -13.27 -38.46
N ILE A 127 -7.04 -13.65 -37.64
CA ILE A 127 -8.30 -12.92 -37.45
C ILE A 127 -8.17 -12.09 -36.18
N VAL A 128 -8.40 -10.79 -36.29
CA VAL A 128 -8.44 -9.86 -35.15
C VAL A 128 -9.91 -9.53 -34.88
N ILE A 129 -10.51 -10.19 -33.89
CA ILE A 129 -11.97 -10.24 -33.74
C ILE A 129 -12.59 -8.90 -33.30
N ASP A 130 -11.84 -8.10 -32.55
CA ASP A 130 -12.20 -6.76 -32.08
C ASP A 130 -11.82 -5.65 -33.07
N GLU A 131 -11.00 -5.96 -34.09
CA GLU A 131 -10.62 -5.04 -35.16
C GLU A 131 -10.59 -5.73 -36.54
N PRO A 132 -11.75 -5.94 -37.19
CA PRO A 132 -11.81 -6.67 -38.46
C PRO A 132 -10.90 -6.11 -39.57
N SER A 133 -10.61 -4.81 -39.55
CA SER A 133 -9.71 -4.14 -40.52
C SER A 133 -8.26 -4.63 -40.51
N LYS A 134 -7.80 -5.25 -39.41
CA LYS A 134 -6.44 -5.80 -39.25
C LYS A 134 -6.34 -7.29 -39.57
N THR A 135 -7.45 -7.93 -39.98
CA THR A 135 -7.50 -9.35 -40.31
C THR A 135 -6.76 -9.66 -41.61
N THR A 136 -5.94 -10.70 -41.62
CA THR A 136 -5.24 -11.20 -42.81
C THR A 136 -5.96 -12.40 -43.39
N VAL A 137 -6.33 -12.35 -44.67
CA VAL A 137 -6.94 -13.47 -45.41
C VAL A 137 -5.86 -14.29 -46.10
N ASN A 138 -6.03 -15.62 -46.17
CA ASN A 138 -5.03 -16.51 -46.77
C ASN A 138 -5.31 -16.87 -48.24
N GLY A 139 -6.28 -16.20 -48.87
CA GLY A 139 -6.58 -16.32 -50.30
C GLY A 139 -7.45 -17.53 -50.69
N HIS A 140 -8.03 -18.27 -49.75
CA HIS A 140 -8.95 -19.39 -50.05
C HIS A 140 -10.33 -18.97 -50.61
N ALA A 141 -10.61 -17.67 -50.67
CA ALA A 141 -11.90 -17.09 -51.09
C ALA A 141 -12.38 -17.47 -52.52
N ASN A 142 -11.54 -18.09 -53.34
CA ASN A 142 -11.84 -18.45 -54.74
C ASN A 142 -11.95 -19.96 -55.03
N GLY A 143 -11.90 -20.83 -54.00
CA GLY A 143 -12.07 -22.29 -54.14
C GLY A 143 -13.50 -22.78 -53.87
N GLU A 144 -13.87 -23.95 -54.41
CA GLU A 144 -15.09 -24.63 -53.96
C GLU A 144 -14.93 -25.05 -52.49
N LEU A 145 -15.90 -24.68 -51.65
CA LEU A 145 -15.91 -25.04 -50.23
C LEU A 145 -15.98 -26.56 -50.06
N SER A 146 -15.05 -27.12 -49.28
CA SER A 146 -15.13 -28.52 -48.84
C SER A 146 -16.49 -28.78 -48.15
N PRO A 147 -17.11 -29.95 -48.39
CA PRO A 147 -18.33 -30.33 -47.69
C PRO A 147 -18.07 -30.44 -46.19
N LEU A 148 -19.05 -30.05 -45.38
CA LEU A 148 -18.98 -30.22 -43.93
C LEU A 148 -18.90 -31.72 -43.58
N PRO A 149 -18.12 -32.11 -42.56
CA PRO A 149 -18.17 -33.47 -42.02
C PRO A 149 -19.59 -33.84 -41.58
N ALA A 150 -19.92 -35.14 -41.64
CA ALA A 150 -21.19 -35.62 -41.13
C ALA A 150 -21.25 -35.45 -39.60
N SER A 151 -22.44 -35.14 -39.07
CA SER A 151 -22.64 -34.89 -37.63
C SER A 151 -22.38 -36.10 -36.74
N ASP A 152 -22.25 -37.30 -37.32
CA ASP A 152 -21.92 -38.56 -36.66
C ASP A 152 -20.46 -39.00 -36.86
N ASP A 153 -19.62 -38.19 -37.54
CA ASP A 153 -18.16 -38.39 -37.57
C ASP A 153 -17.53 -37.94 -36.25
N LEU A 154 -17.72 -38.74 -35.20
CA LEU A 154 -17.20 -38.43 -33.87
C LEU A 154 -15.70 -38.64 -33.72
N GLU A 155 -15.06 -39.32 -34.68
CA GLU A 155 -13.62 -39.55 -34.67
C GLU A 155 -12.85 -38.31 -35.08
N ARG A 156 -13.46 -37.34 -35.77
CA ARG A 156 -12.84 -36.05 -36.10
C ARG A 156 -12.44 -35.26 -34.84
N LEU A 157 -11.40 -34.45 -34.96
CA LEU A 157 -10.89 -33.63 -33.86
C LEU A 157 -11.93 -32.61 -33.43
N MET A 158 -12.05 -32.44 -32.12
CA MET A 158 -12.76 -31.35 -31.46
C MET A 158 -11.78 -30.26 -31.04
N PHE A 159 -10.70 -30.63 -30.35
CA PHE A 159 -9.66 -29.69 -29.97
C PHE A 159 -8.30 -30.33 -29.86
N VAL A 160 -7.27 -29.48 -29.92
CA VAL A 160 -5.90 -29.83 -29.60
C VAL A 160 -5.40 -28.91 -28.49
N SER A 161 -4.78 -29.48 -27.47
CA SER A 161 -4.12 -28.73 -26.40
C SER A 161 -2.72 -29.26 -26.17
N TYR A 162 -1.76 -28.38 -25.93
CA TYR A 162 -0.35 -28.75 -25.74
C TYR A 162 -0.02 -28.99 -24.26
N SER A 163 0.79 -30.02 -23.99
CA SER A 163 1.35 -30.30 -22.65
C SER A 163 2.88 -30.34 -22.67
N SER A 164 3.52 -30.21 -21.51
CA SER A 164 4.98 -30.30 -21.38
C SER A 164 5.45 -31.75 -21.63
N GLY A 165 6.21 -31.97 -22.69
CA GLY A 165 6.70 -33.29 -23.03
C GLY A 165 7.84 -33.76 -22.13
N THR A 166 7.99 -35.09 -21.99
CA THR A 166 9.10 -35.75 -21.28
C THR A 166 10.49 -35.42 -21.82
N THR A 167 10.57 -34.98 -23.08
CA THR A 167 11.80 -34.58 -23.78
C THR A 167 12.03 -33.05 -23.78
N GLY A 168 11.19 -32.28 -23.09
CA GLY A 168 11.24 -30.82 -23.05
C GLY A 168 10.50 -30.11 -24.19
N GLN A 169 10.11 -30.81 -25.25
CA GLN A 169 9.29 -30.25 -26.34
C GLN A 169 7.79 -30.44 -26.05
N PRO A 170 6.94 -29.41 -26.23
CA PRO A 170 5.49 -29.52 -26.07
C PRO A 170 4.89 -30.61 -26.96
N LYS A 171 3.85 -31.30 -26.48
CA LYS A 171 3.13 -32.35 -27.23
C LYS A 171 1.68 -31.96 -27.41
N GLY A 172 1.20 -31.87 -28.65
CA GLY A 172 -0.21 -31.58 -28.94
C GLY A 172 -1.10 -32.80 -28.73
N ILE A 173 -2.09 -32.73 -27.84
CA ILE A 173 -2.98 -33.85 -27.53
C ILE A 173 -4.24 -33.75 -28.40
N CYS A 174 -4.48 -34.75 -29.24
CA CYS A 174 -5.54 -34.75 -30.24
C CYS A 174 -6.86 -35.32 -29.69
N ASN A 175 -7.81 -34.46 -29.31
CA ASN A 175 -9.06 -34.89 -28.68
C ASN A 175 -10.20 -34.99 -29.71
N PRO A 176 -10.80 -36.18 -29.90
CA PRO A 176 -11.93 -36.37 -30.80
C PRO A 176 -13.27 -35.98 -30.13
N HIS A 177 -14.29 -35.71 -30.94
CA HIS A 177 -15.64 -35.44 -30.43
C HIS A 177 -16.20 -36.61 -29.60
N ARG A 178 -15.92 -37.86 -29.98
CA ARG A 178 -16.42 -39.07 -29.31
C ARG A 178 -16.12 -39.09 -27.81
N ALA A 179 -14.88 -38.75 -27.45
CA ALA A 179 -14.43 -38.74 -26.06
C ALA A 179 -15.10 -37.60 -25.25
N ALA A 180 -15.19 -36.41 -25.84
CA ALA A 180 -15.79 -35.25 -25.17
C ALA A 180 -17.29 -35.44 -24.93
N VAL A 181 -18.04 -35.87 -25.94
CA VAL A 181 -19.50 -36.07 -25.86
C VAL A 181 -19.84 -37.13 -24.81
N LEU A 182 -19.14 -38.27 -24.82
CA LEU A 182 -19.32 -39.31 -23.80
C LEU A 182 -18.96 -38.81 -22.40
N SER A 183 -17.86 -38.06 -22.27
CA SER A 183 -17.47 -37.44 -20.99
C SER A 183 -18.55 -36.49 -20.46
N TYR A 184 -19.18 -35.70 -21.34
CA TYR A 184 -20.21 -34.74 -20.93
C TYR A 184 -21.50 -35.43 -20.48
N ASP A 185 -21.91 -36.49 -21.19
CA ASP A 185 -23.05 -37.33 -20.79
C ASP A 185 -22.83 -37.97 -19.41
N LEU A 186 -21.66 -38.56 -19.19
CA LEU A 186 -21.25 -39.11 -17.89
C LEU A 186 -21.29 -38.05 -16.78
N ARG A 187 -20.84 -36.82 -17.05
CA ARG A 187 -20.90 -35.71 -16.10
C ARG A 187 -22.34 -35.29 -15.78
N PHE A 188 -23.24 -35.26 -16.76
CA PHE A 188 -24.66 -35.00 -16.50
C PHE A 188 -25.30 -36.06 -15.63
N GLY A 189 -24.87 -37.32 -15.76
CA GLY A 189 -25.28 -38.40 -14.85
C GLY A 189 -24.91 -38.16 -13.39
N LEU A 190 -23.81 -37.43 -13.12
CA LEU A 190 -23.35 -37.10 -11.76
C LEU A 190 -23.94 -35.78 -11.22
N SER A 191 -24.00 -34.75 -12.08
CA SER A 191 -24.58 -33.45 -11.77
C SER A 191 -25.17 -32.85 -13.05
N ASP A 192 -26.48 -33.02 -13.21
CA ASP A 192 -27.22 -32.52 -14.37
C ASP A 192 -27.37 -30.99 -14.33
N LEU A 193 -27.61 -30.41 -15.50
CA LEU A 193 -27.86 -28.99 -15.68
C LEU A 193 -29.21 -28.76 -16.38
N GLN A 194 -29.85 -27.65 -16.06
CA GLN A 194 -31.10 -27.20 -16.67
C GLN A 194 -30.98 -25.75 -17.19
N PRO A 195 -31.90 -25.31 -18.07
CA PRO A 195 -32.11 -23.89 -18.31
C PRO A 195 -32.32 -23.12 -17.00
N GLY A 196 -31.58 -22.02 -16.83
CA GLY A 196 -31.56 -21.22 -15.60
C GLY A 196 -30.41 -21.55 -14.65
N ASP A 197 -29.75 -22.70 -14.79
CA ASP A 197 -28.46 -22.94 -14.12
C ASP A 197 -27.37 -22.06 -14.73
N ARG A 198 -26.40 -21.68 -13.90
CA ARG A 198 -25.35 -20.72 -14.27
C ARG A 198 -23.99 -21.27 -13.88
N VAL A 199 -23.16 -21.55 -14.87
CA VAL A 199 -21.85 -22.17 -14.72
C VAL A 199 -20.76 -21.13 -14.90
N ALA A 200 -19.93 -20.92 -13.88
CA ALA A 200 -18.72 -20.11 -14.02
C ALA A 200 -17.63 -20.96 -14.69
N CYS A 201 -17.23 -20.57 -15.90
CA CYS A 201 -16.06 -21.12 -16.57
C CYS A 201 -14.82 -20.46 -15.98
N ASN A 202 -14.35 -20.99 -14.85
CA ASN A 202 -13.38 -20.34 -13.98
C ASN A 202 -11.94 -20.81 -14.26
N VAL A 203 -11.66 -22.11 -14.13
CA VAL A 203 -10.32 -22.64 -14.46
C VAL A 203 -10.13 -22.69 -15.98
N PHE A 204 -11.24 -22.64 -16.72
CA PHE A 204 -11.32 -22.61 -18.17
C PHE A 204 -10.98 -23.94 -18.83
N PHE A 205 -11.28 -25.05 -18.16
CA PHE A 205 -11.26 -26.35 -18.80
C PHE A 205 -12.34 -26.39 -19.89
N VAL A 206 -12.03 -27.01 -21.03
CA VAL A 206 -12.93 -27.06 -22.22
C VAL A 206 -14.35 -27.52 -21.87
N TRP A 207 -14.50 -28.40 -20.87
CA TRP A 207 -15.80 -28.88 -20.44
C TRP A 207 -16.57 -27.89 -19.54
N GLU A 208 -15.91 -26.97 -18.83
CA GLU A 208 -16.61 -25.86 -18.16
C GLU A 208 -17.25 -24.94 -19.20
N MET A 209 -16.58 -24.75 -20.33
CA MET A 209 -17.00 -23.90 -21.43
C MET A 209 -18.15 -24.51 -22.25
N LEU A 210 -18.05 -25.77 -22.67
CA LEU A 210 -18.95 -26.32 -23.69
C LEU A 210 -20.07 -27.20 -23.15
N ARG A 211 -19.84 -27.92 -22.05
CA ARG A 211 -20.85 -28.82 -21.47
C ARG A 211 -22.16 -28.08 -21.13
N PRO A 212 -22.15 -26.91 -20.45
CA PRO A 212 -23.41 -26.27 -20.03
C PRO A 212 -24.29 -25.85 -21.22
N LEU A 213 -23.65 -25.51 -22.35
CA LEU A 213 -24.32 -25.10 -23.59
C LEU A 213 -25.12 -26.23 -24.24
N LEU A 214 -24.90 -27.49 -23.84
CA LEU A 214 -25.66 -28.64 -24.35
C LEU A 214 -26.93 -28.93 -23.53
N ARG A 215 -27.11 -28.23 -22.40
CA ARG A 215 -28.25 -28.40 -21.49
C ARG A 215 -29.13 -27.16 -21.34
N GLY A 216 -28.82 -26.07 -22.05
CA GLY A 216 -29.59 -24.82 -21.95
C GLY A 216 -29.15 -23.94 -20.78
N ALA A 217 -28.10 -24.31 -20.04
CA ALA A 217 -27.55 -23.52 -18.95
C ALA A 217 -26.75 -22.32 -19.49
N THR A 218 -26.54 -21.31 -18.64
CA THR A 218 -25.70 -20.17 -18.96
C THR A 218 -24.25 -20.45 -18.59
N VAL A 219 -23.32 -20.14 -19.49
CA VAL A 219 -21.88 -20.09 -19.22
C VAL A 219 -21.49 -18.66 -18.94
N PHE A 220 -20.85 -18.41 -17.80
CA PHE A 220 -20.18 -17.15 -17.53
C PHE A 220 -18.68 -17.32 -17.75
N ALA A 221 -18.11 -16.64 -18.75
CA ALA A 221 -16.67 -16.65 -19.01
C ALA A 221 -15.96 -15.78 -17.96
N VAL A 222 -15.33 -16.42 -16.98
CA VAL A 222 -14.64 -15.70 -15.89
C VAL A 222 -13.33 -15.11 -16.45
N PRO A 223 -13.11 -13.79 -16.36
CA PRO A 223 -11.88 -13.18 -16.83
C PRO A 223 -10.71 -13.57 -15.92
N ASP A 224 -9.48 -13.57 -16.47
CA ASP A 224 -8.25 -13.92 -15.76
C ASP A 224 -8.06 -13.07 -14.47
N SER A 225 -8.40 -11.78 -14.54
CA SER A 225 -8.34 -10.84 -13.41
C SER A 225 -9.16 -11.31 -12.20
N ALA A 226 -10.35 -11.85 -12.43
CA ALA A 226 -11.20 -12.38 -11.37
C ALA A 226 -10.78 -13.79 -10.97
N SER A 227 -10.41 -14.66 -11.93
CA SER A 227 -10.03 -16.05 -11.64
C SER A 227 -8.82 -16.16 -10.70
N TYR A 228 -7.86 -15.24 -10.83
CA TYR A 228 -6.66 -15.21 -9.99
C TYR A 228 -6.81 -14.43 -8.68
N ASP A 229 -7.91 -13.71 -8.47
CA ASP A 229 -8.22 -13.06 -7.20
C ASP A 229 -9.40 -13.73 -6.49
N PRO A 230 -9.16 -14.46 -5.40
CA PRO A 230 -10.22 -15.06 -4.61
C PRO A 230 -11.35 -14.10 -4.19
N SER A 231 -11.06 -12.82 -3.94
CA SER A 231 -12.08 -11.85 -3.54
C SER A 231 -12.93 -11.39 -4.72
N ALA A 232 -12.31 -10.98 -5.82
CA ALA A 232 -13.04 -10.68 -7.06
C ALA A 232 -13.81 -11.91 -7.57
N LEU A 233 -13.23 -13.11 -7.48
CA LEU A 233 -13.92 -14.36 -7.83
C LEU A 233 -15.19 -14.52 -7.00
N VAL A 234 -15.12 -14.43 -5.67
CA VAL A 234 -16.32 -14.58 -4.82
C VAL A 234 -17.35 -13.48 -5.11
N ASN A 235 -16.92 -12.23 -5.30
CA ASN A 235 -17.81 -11.13 -5.70
C ASN A 235 -18.50 -11.40 -7.05
N LEU A 236 -17.77 -11.96 -8.01
CA LEU A 236 -18.29 -12.34 -9.31
C LEU A 236 -19.28 -13.49 -9.19
N LEU A 237 -18.91 -14.55 -8.47
CA LEU A 237 -19.79 -15.70 -8.24
C LEU A 237 -21.11 -15.29 -7.56
N GLU A 238 -21.05 -14.38 -6.59
CA GLU A 238 -22.23 -13.84 -5.90
C GLU A 238 -23.07 -12.96 -6.83
N SER A 239 -22.48 -11.94 -7.45
CA SER A 239 -23.19 -10.97 -8.30
C SER A 239 -23.82 -11.63 -9.53
N ARG A 240 -23.17 -12.68 -10.06
CA ARG A 240 -23.66 -13.46 -11.20
C ARG A 240 -24.49 -14.66 -10.78
N GLN A 241 -24.80 -14.82 -9.48
CA GLN A 241 -25.65 -15.90 -8.95
C GLN A 241 -25.27 -17.28 -9.47
N ILE A 242 -23.97 -17.58 -9.48
CA ILE A 242 -23.45 -18.82 -10.04
C ILE A 242 -23.95 -20.03 -9.24
N THR A 243 -24.40 -21.06 -9.95
CA THR A 243 -24.92 -22.32 -9.36
C THR A 243 -23.88 -23.43 -9.38
N ASP A 244 -22.97 -23.40 -10.34
CA ASP A 244 -21.95 -24.43 -10.55
C ASP A 244 -20.61 -23.76 -10.91
N THR A 245 -19.51 -24.17 -10.27
CA THR A 245 -18.16 -23.69 -10.60
C THR A 245 -17.11 -24.76 -10.36
N LEU A 246 -15.93 -24.60 -10.95
CA LEU A 246 -14.77 -25.43 -10.71
C LEU A 246 -13.65 -24.63 -10.05
N MET A 247 -12.96 -25.27 -9.12
CA MET A 247 -11.72 -24.78 -8.54
C MET A 247 -10.70 -25.91 -8.45
N THR A 248 -9.41 -25.57 -8.53
CA THR A 248 -8.39 -26.49 -8.01
C THR A 248 -8.45 -26.51 -6.48
N PRO A 249 -8.05 -27.62 -5.84
CA PRO A 249 -7.90 -27.66 -4.38
C PRO A 249 -7.10 -26.49 -3.82
N THR A 250 -6.01 -26.09 -4.49
CA THR A 250 -5.21 -24.92 -4.13
C THR A 250 -5.99 -23.60 -4.18
N LEU A 251 -6.80 -23.39 -5.22
CA LEU A 251 -7.65 -22.19 -5.33
C LEU A 251 -8.71 -22.16 -4.23
N LEU A 252 -9.39 -23.29 -3.98
CA LEU A 252 -10.37 -23.40 -2.89
C LEU A 252 -9.74 -23.07 -1.53
N ALA A 253 -8.54 -23.57 -1.26
CA ALA A 253 -7.83 -23.28 0.00
C ALA A 253 -7.61 -21.77 0.19
N THR A 254 -7.32 -21.05 -0.90
CA THR A 254 -7.11 -19.59 -0.91
C THR A 254 -8.41 -18.83 -0.72
N VAL A 255 -9.51 -19.29 -1.34
CA VAL A 255 -10.83 -18.69 -1.14
C VAL A 255 -11.27 -18.81 0.32
N LEU A 256 -11.12 -20.01 0.91
CA LEU A 256 -11.52 -20.28 2.29
C LEU A 256 -10.72 -19.49 3.33
N SER A 257 -9.44 -19.18 3.06
CA SER A 257 -8.63 -18.39 3.99
C SER A 257 -9.03 -16.91 4.04
N ARG A 258 -9.60 -16.39 2.95
CA ARG A 258 -10.04 -14.98 2.85
C ARG A 258 -11.51 -14.78 3.17
N HIS A 259 -12.35 -15.80 2.95
CA HIS A 259 -13.81 -15.72 3.09
C HIS A 259 -14.34 -16.89 3.94
N PRO A 260 -14.27 -16.79 5.29
CA PRO A 260 -14.70 -17.87 6.17
C PRO A 260 -16.22 -18.11 6.16
N ASP A 261 -17.03 -17.10 5.82
CA ASP A 261 -18.51 -17.14 5.78
C ASP A 261 -19.08 -17.27 4.36
N LEU A 262 -18.52 -18.18 3.56
CA LEU A 262 -18.79 -18.27 2.12
C LEU A 262 -20.26 -18.60 1.78
N SER A 263 -20.95 -19.37 2.63
CA SER A 263 -22.35 -19.76 2.44
C SER A 263 -23.33 -18.60 2.36
N LYS A 264 -23.11 -17.53 3.11
CA LYS A 264 -23.96 -16.32 3.07
C LYS A 264 -23.81 -15.57 1.75
N ARG A 265 -22.60 -15.61 1.18
CA ARG A 265 -22.23 -14.90 -0.04
C ARG A 265 -22.59 -15.67 -1.30
N LEU A 266 -22.52 -17.00 -1.25
CA LEU A 266 -22.82 -17.86 -2.39
C LEU A 266 -24.05 -18.73 -2.14
N PRO A 267 -25.22 -18.16 -1.79
CA PRO A 267 -26.41 -18.94 -1.42
C PRO A 267 -27.02 -19.72 -2.59
N LYS A 268 -26.61 -19.42 -3.83
CA LYS A 268 -27.06 -20.11 -5.05
C LYS A 268 -26.13 -21.24 -5.49
N LEU A 269 -24.92 -21.32 -4.93
CA LEU A 269 -23.93 -22.30 -5.34
C LEU A 269 -24.34 -23.71 -4.89
N ARG A 270 -24.74 -24.53 -5.86
CA ARG A 270 -25.22 -25.90 -5.66
C ARG A 270 -24.07 -26.90 -5.74
N SER A 271 -23.09 -26.68 -6.60
CA SER A 271 -22.00 -27.64 -6.80
C SER A 271 -20.67 -26.95 -7.04
N LEU A 272 -19.65 -27.44 -6.35
CA LEU A 272 -18.25 -27.07 -6.52
C LEU A 272 -17.47 -28.29 -6.98
N TRP A 273 -16.94 -28.20 -8.20
CA TRP A 273 -16.09 -29.23 -8.78
C TRP A 273 -14.63 -28.99 -8.35
N LEU A 274 -13.96 -30.07 -7.94
CA LEU A 274 -12.54 -30.10 -7.60
C LEU A 274 -11.81 -31.00 -8.58
N ASN A 275 -10.81 -30.46 -9.26
CA ASN A 275 -10.03 -31.20 -10.23
C ASN A 275 -8.59 -30.65 -10.28
N GLY A 276 -7.70 -31.40 -10.91
CA GLY A 276 -6.31 -31.00 -11.15
C GLY A 276 -5.36 -31.41 -10.03
N GLU A 277 -5.80 -31.58 -8.79
CA GLU A 277 -4.93 -31.96 -7.65
C GLU A 277 -5.65 -32.93 -6.70
N VAL A 278 -4.89 -33.62 -5.86
CA VAL A 278 -5.47 -34.46 -4.80
C VAL A 278 -6.15 -33.57 -3.76
N VAL A 279 -7.37 -33.92 -3.36
CA VAL A 279 -8.12 -33.22 -2.32
C VAL A 279 -7.72 -33.77 -0.96
N THR A 280 -7.24 -32.91 -0.06
CA THR A 280 -6.99 -33.32 1.33
C THR A 280 -8.28 -33.34 2.13
N THR A 281 -8.37 -34.27 3.07
CA THR A 281 -9.55 -34.40 3.96
C THR A 281 -9.77 -33.13 4.79
N ASP A 282 -8.69 -32.46 5.20
CA ASP A 282 -8.77 -31.16 5.90
C ASP A 282 -9.43 -30.07 5.02
N LEU A 283 -8.96 -29.93 3.78
CA LEU A 283 -9.49 -28.92 2.87
C LEU A 283 -10.98 -29.17 2.60
N CYS A 284 -11.37 -30.42 2.35
CA CYS A 284 -12.76 -30.80 2.15
C CYS A 284 -13.60 -30.46 3.39
N ARG A 285 -13.11 -30.78 4.61
CA ARG A 285 -13.80 -30.46 5.86
C ARG A 285 -14.03 -28.95 6.02
N ARG A 286 -13.01 -28.13 5.74
CA ARG A 286 -13.14 -26.66 5.79
C ARG A 286 -14.10 -26.14 4.73
N GLY A 287 -14.05 -26.69 3.51
CA GLY A 287 -14.96 -26.36 2.43
C GLY A 287 -16.42 -26.65 2.78
N MET A 288 -16.72 -27.88 3.22
CA MET A 288 -18.07 -28.29 3.63
C MET A 288 -18.61 -27.46 4.79
N LYS A 289 -17.75 -27.03 5.72
CA LYS A 289 -18.15 -26.12 6.80
C LYS A 289 -18.54 -24.73 6.26
N ALA A 290 -17.77 -24.20 5.31
CA ALA A 290 -18.01 -22.89 4.72
C ALA A 290 -19.19 -22.87 3.74
N LEU A 291 -19.48 -24.01 3.10
CA LEU A 291 -20.53 -24.20 2.09
C LEU A 291 -21.34 -25.48 2.39
N PRO A 292 -22.18 -25.49 3.43
CA PRO A 292 -22.85 -26.70 3.91
C PRO A 292 -23.91 -27.25 2.93
N GLU A 293 -24.51 -26.38 2.12
CA GLU A 293 -25.55 -26.75 1.14
C GLU A 293 -24.98 -27.03 -0.26
N THR A 294 -23.66 -26.96 -0.43
CA THR A 294 -22.99 -27.16 -1.73
C THR A 294 -22.39 -28.56 -1.81
N ARG A 295 -22.63 -29.25 -2.93
CA ARG A 295 -22.00 -30.54 -3.23
C ARG A 295 -20.53 -30.36 -3.63
N PHE A 296 -19.64 -31.15 -3.05
CA PHE A 296 -18.21 -31.15 -3.39
C PHE A 296 -17.91 -32.34 -4.30
N LEU A 297 -17.73 -32.06 -5.59
CA LEU A 297 -17.55 -33.09 -6.62
C LEU A 297 -16.06 -33.23 -6.94
N ASN A 298 -15.42 -34.29 -6.45
CA ASN A 298 -14.02 -34.58 -6.79
C ASN A 298 -13.96 -35.30 -8.13
N VAL A 299 -13.03 -34.89 -8.98
CA VAL A 299 -12.88 -35.40 -10.34
C VAL A 299 -11.41 -35.65 -10.63
N TYR A 300 -11.13 -36.78 -11.25
CA TYR A 300 -9.85 -37.05 -11.87
C TYR A 300 -10.04 -37.24 -13.36
N SER A 301 -9.40 -36.37 -14.12
CA SER A 301 -9.36 -36.38 -15.57
C SER A 301 -7.95 -36.08 -16.07
N ALA A 302 -7.59 -36.65 -17.21
CA ALA A 302 -6.43 -36.25 -18.00
C ALA A 302 -6.88 -35.80 -19.38
N CYS A 303 -6.08 -34.97 -20.05
CA CYS A 303 -6.40 -34.54 -21.40
C CYS A 303 -6.43 -35.74 -22.36
N GLU A 304 -5.56 -36.72 -22.17
CA GLU A 304 -5.50 -37.95 -22.97
C GLU A 304 -6.69 -38.90 -22.77
N THR A 305 -7.51 -38.71 -21.74
CA THR A 305 -8.56 -39.68 -21.35
C THR A 305 -9.89 -39.04 -20.95
N HIS A 306 -10.04 -37.71 -21.07
CA HIS A 306 -11.22 -36.91 -20.72
C HIS A 306 -11.81 -37.07 -19.30
N GLU A 307 -12.40 -38.21 -18.95
CA GLU A 307 -12.99 -38.48 -17.64
C GLU A 307 -12.64 -39.90 -17.19
N VAL A 308 -12.31 -40.06 -15.90
CA VAL A 308 -11.84 -41.36 -15.37
C VAL A 308 -12.65 -41.75 -14.14
N ALA A 309 -12.71 -40.87 -13.14
CA ALA A 309 -13.47 -41.09 -11.92
C ALA A 309 -13.99 -39.77 -11.39
N ALA A 310 -15.22 -39.78 -10.87
CA ALA A 310 -15.83 -38.60 -10.29
C ALA A 310 -16.85 -38.99 -9.22
N GLY A 311 -16.95 -38.21 -8.15
CA GLY A 311 -17.91 -38.48 -7.09
C GLY A 311 -18.14 -37.32 -6.13
N ASP A 312 -19.27 -37.35 -5.44
CA ASP A 312 -19.60 -36.42 -4.37
C ASP A 312 -18.92 -36.83 -3.07
N ILE A 313 -17.88 -36.08 -2.68
CA ILE A 313 -17.04 -36.41 -1.52
C ILE A 313 -17.87 -36.57 -0.25
N SER A 314 -18.94 -35.79 -0.10
CA SER A 314 -19.80 -35.82 1.08
C SER A 314 -20.45 -37.19 1.33
N THR A 315 -20.56 -38.03 0.29
CA THR A 315 -21.21 -39.34 0.35
C THR A 315 -20.27 -40.47 0.79
N PHE A 316 -18.95 -40.26 0.76
CA PHE A 316 -17.96 -41.31 1.01
C PHE A 316 -16.72 -40.85 1.79
N ILE A 317 -16.71 -39.63 2.32
CA ILE A 317 -15.56 -39.10 3.06
C ILE A 317 -15.24 -39.95 4.30
N ASP A 318 -13.97 -40.33 4.43
CA ASP A 318 -13.39 -40.86 5.66
C ASP A 318 -12.56 -39.74 6.31
N PHE A 319 -13.00 -39.26 7.48
CA PHE A 319 -12.34 -38.17 8.18
C PHE A 319 -11.00 -38.56 8.83
N GLU A 320 -10.70 -39.86 8.92
CA GLU A 320 -9.43 -40.39 9.43
C GLU A 320 -8.37 -40.55 8.32
N ALA A 321 -8.80 -40.55 7.04
CA ALA A 321 -7.89 -40.61 5.91
C ALA A 321 -7.20 -39.26 5.67
N ARG A 322 -5.97 -39.27 5.13
CA ARG A 322 -5.20 -38.05 4.80
C ARG A 322 -5.76 -37.32 3.56
N VAL A 323 -6.26 -38.07 2.60
CA VAL A 323 -6.76 -37.57 1.30
C VAL A 323 -8.12 -38.15 1.01
N CYS A 324 -8.95 -37.40 0.29
CA CYS A 324 -10.23 -37.90 -0.19
C CYS A 324 -10.02 -38.74 -1.46
N PRO A 325 -10.65 -39.93 -1.57
CA PRO A 325 -10.71 -40.62 -2.85
C PRO A 325 -11.43 -39.74 -3.89
N VAL A 326 -11.19 -40.02 -5.16
CA VAL A 326 -11.79 -39.28 -6.27
C VAL A 326 -13.29 -39.59 -6.37
N GLY A 327 -13.63 -40.87 -6.32
CA GLY A 327 -14.99 -41.35 -6.54
C GLY A 327 -15.01 -42.67 -7.29
N PRO A 328 -16.20 -43.18 -7.65
CA PRO A 328 -16.32 -44.34 -8.51
C PRO A 328 -15.71 -44.06 -9.91
N PRO A 329 -15.04 -45.05 -10.53
CA PRO A 329 -14.71 -45.01 -11.94
C PRO A 329 -15.97 -44.77 -12.79
N MET A 330 -15.91 -43.85 -13.75
CA MET A 330 -17.05 -43.53 -14.61
C MET A 330 -17.29 -44.61 -15.67
N ASN A 331 -16.23 -45.32 -16.07
CA ASN A 331 -16.31 -46.51 -16.92
C ASN A 331 -15.38 -47.62 -16.37
N PRO A 332 -15.83 -48.37 -15.34
CA PRO A 332 -14.97 -49.27 -14.57
C PRO A 332 -14.37 -50.41 -15.40
N GLU A 333 -15.03 -50.85 -16.47
CA GLU A 333 -14.52 -51.92 -17.35
C GLU A 333 -13.26 -51.51 -18.13
N ASN A 334 -13.01 -50.21 -18.22
CA ASN A 334 -11.87 -49.62 -18.89
C ASN A 334 -10.84 -48.99 -17.95
N ILE A 335 -10.95 -49.20 -16.63
CA ILE A 335 -9.97 -48.72 -15.66
C ILE A 335 -9.13 -49.90 -15.14
N TYR A 336 -7.81 -49.78 -15.27
CA TYR A 336 -6.87 -50.82 -14.88
C TYR A 336 -5.82 -50.27 -13.93
N ILE A 337 -5.61 -50.96 -12.80
CA ILE A 337 -4.46 -50.74 -11.94
C ILE A 337 -3.49 -51.88 -12.21
N MET A 338 -2.29 -51.55 -12.69
CA MET A 338 -1.31 -52.54 -13.15
C MET A 338 -0.03 -52.53 -12.32
N ASP A 339 0.60 -53.70 -12.18
CA ASP A 339 1.96 -53.84 -11.67
C ASP A 339 3.02 -53.58 -12.75
N GLU A 340 4.30 -53.68 -12.36
CA GLU A 340 5.43 -53.45 -13.27
C GLU A 340 5.54 -54.50 -14.40
N ASP A 341 4.95 -55.68 -14.20
CA ASP A 341 4.92 -56.77 -15.18
C ASP A 341 3.73 -56.66 -16.15
N GLY A 342 2.86 -55.64 -15.98
CA GLY A 342 1.70 -55.39 -16.83
C GLY A 342 0.46 -56.23 -16.47
N ASN A 343 0.41 -56.82 -15.28
CA ASN A 343 -0.75 -57.57 -14.80
C ASN A 343 -1.67 -56.68 -13.96
N ARG A 344 -2.98 -56.93 -14.02
CA ARG A 344 -3.96 -56.25 -13.15
C ARG A 344 -3.73 -56.66 -11.69
N VAL A 345 -3.66 -55.68 -10.80
CA VAL A 345 -3.59 -55.92 -9.35
C VAL A 345 -5.00 -55.99 -8.74
N GLY A 346 -5.11 -56.66 -7.59
CA GLY A 346 -6.36 -56.74 -6.83
C GLY A 346 -6.74 -55.44 -6.12
N ASN A 347 -7.96 -55.38 -5.59
CA ASN A 347 -8.44 -54.24 -4.81
C ASN A 347 -7.49 -53.91 -3.65
N ASN A 348 -7.37 -52.62 -3.35
CA ASN A 348 -6.53 -52.01 -2.31
C ASN A 348 -5.00 -52.17 -2.51
N ILE A 349 -4.56 -52.75 -3.63
CA ILE A 349 -3.15 -52.79 -4.01
C ILE A 349 -2.86 -51.58 -4.89
N SER A 350 -1.81 -50.83 -4.56
CA SER A 350 -1.37 -49.69 -5.37
C SER A 350 -0.61 -50.18 -6.59
N GLY A 351 -0.89 -49.58 -7.74
CA GLY A 351 -0.19 -49.81 -9.00
C GLY A 351 -0.33 -48.59 -9.93
N GLU A 352 0.15 -48.71 -11.15
CA GLU A 352 0.03 -47.65 -12.15
C GLU A 352 -1.36 -47.69 -12.81
N LEU A 353 -1.96 -46.50 -12.99
CA LEU A 353 -3.29 -46.34 -13.58
C LEU A 353 -3.20 -46.33 -15.11
N TYR A 354 -4.02 -47.18 -15.73
CA TYR A 354 -4.25 -47.23 -17.17
C TYR A 354 -5.74 -47.08 -17.46
N VAL A 355 -6.04 -46.41 -18.57
CA VAL A 355 -7.40 -46.09 -18.99
C VAL A 355 -7.60 -46.57 -20.41
N GLY A 356 -8.63 -47.36 -20.68
CA GLY A 356 -8.99 -47.87 -21.99
C GLY A 356 -10.24 -47.22 -22.59
N GLY A 357 -10.60 -47.70 -23.77
CA GLY A 357 -11.92 -47.49 -24.34
C GLY A 357 -12.19 -46.08 -24.86
N ASP A 358 -13.43 -45.65 -24.67
CA ASP A 358 -14.04 -44.65 -25.51
C ASP A 358 -13.73 -43.19 -25.09
N LEU A 359 -13.13 -42.97 -23.93
CA LEU A 359 -12.76 -41.63 -23.46
C LEU A 359 -11.34 -41.20 -23.89
N LEU A 360 -10.64 -42.05 -24.64
CA LEU A 360 -9.27 -41.78 -25.08
C LEU A 360 -9.17 -40.72 -26.17
N ALA A 361 -8.14 -39.89 -26.07
CA ALA A 361 -7.64 -39.07 -27.16
C ALA A 361 -7.17 -39.92 -28.34
N ARG A 362 -7.10 -39.31 -29.53
CA ARG A 362 -6.59 -39.98 -30.73
C ARG A 362 -5.10 -40.31 -30.60
N GLY A 363 -4.34 -39.42 -29.94
CA GLY A 363 -2.90 -39.54 -29.73
C GLY A 363 -2.22 -38.18 -29.64
N TYR A 364 -0.91 -38.16 -29.87
CA TYR A 364 -0.13 -36.92 -29.94
C TYR A 364 0.07 -36.46 -31.39
N LEU A 365 -0.18 -35.17 -31.66
CA LEU A 365 -0.04 -34.53 -32.96
C LEU A 365 1.40 -34.69 -33.45
N ASN A 366 1.57 -35.11 -34.71
CA ASN A 366 2.86 -35.30 -35.38
C ASN A 366 3.87 -36.24 -34.65
N LEU A 367 3.44 -37.00 -33.65
CA LEU A 367 4.31 -37.82 -32.80
C LEU A 367 3.83 -39.29 -32.72
N PRO A 368 3.87 -40.05 -33.82
CA PRO A 368 3.36 -41.42 -33.87
C PRO A 368 4.11 -42.38 -32.94
N GLU A 369 5.44 -42.26 -32.82
CA GLU A 369 6.23 -43.11 -31.93
C GLU A 369 5.93 -42.87 -30.45
N THR A 370 5.82 -41.59 -30.05
CA THR A 370 5.42 -41.21 -28.70
C THR A 370 4.00 -41.66 -28.40
N THR A 371 3.11 -41.58 -29.39
CA THR A 371 1.73 -42.07 -29.28
C THR A 371 1.71 -43.57 -29.04
N ALA A 372 2.45 -44.36 -29.82
CA ALA A 372 2.52 -45.81 -29.64
C ALA A 372 3.12 -46.23 -28.28
N LYS A 373 3.98 -45.38 -27.68
CA LYS A 373 4.56 -45.57 -26.35
C LYS A 373 3.64 -45.18 -25.18
N ALA A 374 2.58 -44.41 -25.43
CA ALA A 374 1.67 -43.96 -24.38
C ALA A 374 0.28 -44.61 -24.51
N PHE A 375 -0.16 -44.88 -25.75
CA PHE A 375 -1.41 -45.53 -26.12
C PHE A 375 -1.09 -46.91 -26.70
N HIS A 376 -1.06 -47.92 -25.84
CA HIS A 376 -0.72 -49.29 -26.21
C HIS A 376 -1.97 -50.12 -26.54
N PRO A 377 -1.84 -51.26 -27.23
CA PRO A 377 -2.95 -52.22 -27.37
C PRO A 377 -3.48 -52.63 -26.00
N ASP A 378 -4.81 -52.68 -25.86
CA ASP A 378 -5.48 -53.14 -24.64
C ASP A 378 -5.62 -54.68 -24.69
N PRO A 379 -4.86 -55.45 -23.88
CA PRO A 379 -4.89 -56.90 -23.92
C PRO A 379 -6.15 -57.49 -23.27
N PHE A 380 -6.97 -56.68 -22.59
CA PHE A 380 -8.11 -57.15 -21.82
C PHE A 380 -9.44 -57.01 -22.55
N VAL A 381 -9.45 -56.33 -23.70
CA VAL A 381 -10.64 -56.13 -24.52
C VAL A 381 -10.49 -56.90 -25.82
N ASN A 382 -11.42 -57.83 -26.07
CA ASN A 382 -11.45 -58.59 -27.32
C ASN A 382 -12.12 -57.79 -28.45
N LYS A 383 -11.53 -56.63 -28.80
CA LYS A 383 -11.96 -55.74 -29.89
C LYS A 383 -10.73 -55.30 -30.67
N GLU A 384 -10.74 -55.52 -31.98
CA GLU A 384 -9.65 -55.09 -32.86
C GLU A 384 -9.45 -53.57 -32.76
N GLY A 385 -8.20 -53.14 -32.57
CA GLY A 385 -7.86 -51.73 -32.40
C GLY A 385 -8.14 -51.14 -31.00
N ALA A 386 -8.53 -51.94 -30.01
CA ALA A 386 -8.66 -51.46 -28.63
C ALA A 386 -7.30 -50.97 -28.09
N ARG A 387 -7.31 -49.79 -27.45
CA ARG A 387 -6.11 -49.15 -26.88
C ARG A 387 -6.35 -48.79 -25.42
N MET A 388 -5.27 -48.74 -24.66
CA MET A 388 -5.21 -48.19 -23.32
C MET A 388 -4.09 -47.15 -23.20
N TYR A 389 -4.36 -46.07 -22.49
CA TYR A 389 -3.43 -45.01 -22.16
C TYR A 389 -2.79 -45.25 -20.79
N ARG A 390 -1.47 -45.14 -20.73
CA ARG A 390 -0.67 -45.17 -19.51
C ARG A 390 -0.64 -43.77 -18.88
N THR A 391 -1.29 -43.56 -17.74
CA THR A 391 -1.42 -42.20 -17.17
C THR A 391 -0.15 -41.69 -16.48
N GLY A 392 0.71 -42.61 -16.02
CA GLY A 392 1.84 -42.26 -15.15
C GLY A 392 1.43 -41.91 -13.71
N ASP A 393 0.15 -42.06 -13.35
CA ASP A 393 -0.34 -41.86 -11.99
C ASP A 393 -0.37 -43.20 -11.23
N LEU A 394 0.01 -43.18 -9.96
CA LEU A 394 -0.18 -44.32 -9.05
C LEU A 394 -1.56 -44.21 -8.40
N ALA A 395 -2.31 -45.30 -8.41
CA ALA A 395 -3.64 -45.36 -7.85
C ALA A 395 -3.95 -46.74 -7.27
N ARG A 396 -5.03 -46.81 -6.50
CA ARG A 396 -5.65 -48.06 -6.06
C ARG A 396 -7.17 -47.94 -6.08
N VAL A 397 -7.85 -49.05 -6.30
CA VAL A 397 -9.30 -49.15 -6.08
C VAL A 397 -9.53 -49.62 -4.65
N LEU A 398 -10.16 -48.80 -3.83
CA LEU A 398 -10.46 -49.13 -2.44
C LEU A 398 -11.47 -50.30 -2.36
N PRO A 399 -11.58 -50.99 -1.21
CA PRO A 399 -12.60 -52.04 -1.03
C PRO A 399 -14.04 -51.57 -1.29
N SER A 400 -14.30 -50.27 -1.15
CA SER A 400 -15.58 -49.61 -1.48
C SER A 400 -15.83 -49.44 -2.99
N GLY A 401 -14.85 -49.74 -3.85
CA GLY A 401 -14.92 -49.52 -5.30
C GLY A 401 -14.52 -48.11 -5.74
N LEU A 402 -14.10 -47.25 -4.82
CA LEU A 402 -13.68 -45.88 -5.13
C LEU A 402 -12.22 -45.83 -5.59
N LEU A 403 -11.92 -44.98 -6.56
CA LEU A 403 -10.56 -44.73 -7.02
C LEU A 403 -9.86 -43.72 -6.11
N GLU A 404 -8.67 -44.08 -5.60
CA GLU A 404 -7.79 -43.19 -4.85
C GLU A 404 -6.47 -43.01 -5.61
N ILE A 405 -6.05 -41.76 -5.82
CA ILE A 405 -4.75 -41.42 -6.41
C ILE A 405 -3.71 -41.35 -5.30
N THR A 406 -2.71 -42.22 -5.35
CA THR A 406 -1.70 -42.40 -4.29
C THR A 406 -0.37 -41.72 -4.62
N GLY A 407 -0.15 -41.30 -5.86
CA GLY A 407 1.05 -40.58 -6.27
C GLY A 407 1.26 -40.53 -7.79
N ARG A 408 2.50 -40.27 -8.22
CA ARG A 408 2.92 -40.38 -9.63
C ARG A 408 4.06 -41.37 -9.78
N ALA A 409 4.01 -42.17 -10.82
CA ALA A 409 5.14 -42.98 -11.26
C ALA A 409 6.21 -42.07 -11.90
N GLY A 410 7.49 -42.38 -11.66
CA GLY A 410 8.60 -41.69 -12.33
C GLY A 410 8.87 -40.24 -11.91
N GLY A 411 8.36 -39.78 -10.75
CA GLY A 411 8.77 -38.50 -10.14
C GLY A 411 8.11 -37.23 -10.68
N MET A 412 7.11 -37.34 -11.56
CA MET A 412 6.39 -36.18 -12.12
C MET A 412 5.68 -35.34 -11.04
N ILE A 413 5.75 -34.00 -11.16
CA ILE A 413 5.31 -33.05 -10.12
C ILE A 413 4.04 -32.31 -10.58
N LYS A 414 3.05 -32.15 -9.71
CA LYS A 414 1.94 -31.22 -9.90
C LYS A 414 2.12 -29.96 -9.08
N THR A 415 2.06 -28.79 -9.73
CA THR A 415 2.13 -27.47 -9.10
C THR A 415 0.96 -26.61 -9.56
N ARG A 416 0.07 -26.21 -8.63
CA ARG A 416 -1.05 -25.29 -8.90
C ARG A 416 -1.94 -25.73 -10.07
N GLY A 417 -2.16 -27.04 -10.22
CA GLY A 417 -2.91 -27.66 -11.33
C GLY A 417 -2.10 -27.95 -12.61
N TYR A 418 -0.88 -27.44 -12.76
CA TYR A 418 0.00 -27.76 -13.89
C TYR A 418 0.79 -29.04 -13.65
N THR A 419 1.03 -29.81 -14.72
CA THR A 419 1.93 -30.96 -14.70
C THR A 419 3.32 -30.52 -15.16
N VAL A 420 4.33 -30.77 -14.32
CA VAL A 420 5.74 -30.52 -14.60
C VAL A 420 6.48 -31.86 -14.60
N GLN A 421 7.20 -32.14 -15.69
CA GLN A 421 8.16 -33.23 -15.75
C GLN A 421 9.53 -32.73 -15.27
N PRO A 422 10.08 -33.22 -14.14
CA PRO A 422 11.40 -32.80 -13.66
C PRO A 422 12.48 -32.92 -14.73
N GLY A 423 12.52 -34.04 -15.45
CA GLY A 423 13.48 -34.27 -16.55
C GLY A 423 13.46 -33.22 -17.66
N ALA A 424 12.32 -32.58 -17.96
CA ALA A 424 12.29 -31.49 -18.92
C ALA A 424 13.00 -30.24 -18.39
N VAL A 425 12.83 -29.95 -17.10
CA VAL A 425 13.47 -28.82 -16.40
C VAL A 425 14.96 -29.10 -16.18
N GLU A 426 15.31 -30.30 -15.72
CA GLU A 426 16.69 -30.78 -15.53
C GLU A 426 17.49 -30.69 -16.84
N ASN A 427 16.93 -31.17 -17.95
CA ASN A 427 17.58 -31.07 -19.26
C ASN A 427 17.77 -29.62 -19.71
N ALA A 428 16.79 -28.75 -19.48
CA ALA A 428 16.92 -27.34 -19.79
C ALA A 428 18.02 -26.67 -18.95
N ILE A 429 18.11 -26.99 -17.66
CA ILE A 429 19.18 -26.51 -16.76
C ILE A 429 20.56 -26.96 -17.26
N VAL A 430 20.77 -28.26 -17.49
CA VAL A 430 22.06 -28.80 -17.93
C VAL A 430 22.48 -28.25 -19.31
N LYS A 431 21.51 -28.06 -20.22
CA LYS A 431 21.75 -27.58 -21.58
C LYS A 431 22.10 -26.10 -21.64
N HIS A 432 21.44 -25.27 -20.83
CA HIS A 432 21.51 -23.81 -20.96
C HIS A 432 22.33 -23.11 -19.86
N LEU A 433 22.60 -23.78 -18.74
CA LEU A 433 23.37 -23.25 -17.62
C LEU A 433 24.68 -24.03 -17.42
N ALA A 434 25.65 -23.43 -16.73
CA ALA A 434 26.94 -24.03 -16.38
C ALA A 434 26.80 -25.09 -15.26
N VAL A 435 25.97 -26.10 -15.54
CA VAL A 435 25.56 -27.18 -14.65
C VAL A 435 25.87 -28.50 -15.34
N SER A 436 26.61 -29.38 -14.66
CA SER A 436 26.99 -30.70 -15.18
C SER A 436 25.95 -31.77 -14.87
N ASP A 437 25.25 -31.62 -13.74
CA ASP A 437 24.19 -32.55 -13.31
C ASP A 437 23.11 -31.81 -12.51
N CYS A 438 21.85 -32.24 -12.65
CA CYS A 438 20.71 -31.59 -12.01
C CYS A 438 19.61 -32.59 -11.64
N ALA A 439 19.02 -32.39 -10.47
CA ALA A 439 17.77 -33.02 -10.07
C ALA A 439 16.75 -31.95 -9.66
N VAL A 440 15.50 -32.12 -10.06
CA VAL A 440 14.40 -31.21 -9.71
C VAL A 440 13.38 -31.92 -8.83
N SER A 441 13.04 -31.31 -7.70
CA SER A 441 12.02 -31.83 -6.77
C SER A 441 11.04 -30.73 -6.35
N SER A 442 9.98 -31.10 -5.61
CA SER A 442 9.04 -30.13 -5.04
C SER A 442 9.28 -29.94 -3.55
N HIS A 443 9.23 -28.70 -3.06
CA HIS A 443 9.30 -28.35 -1.65
C HIS A 443 8.05 -27.57 -1.22
N GLY A 444 7.57 -27.82 0.01
CA GLY A 444 6.32 -27.27 0.54
C GLY A 444 5.06 -28.09 0.24
N GLU A 445 3.93 -27.71 0.84
CA GLU A 445 2.60 -28.31 0.61
C GLU A 445 1.58 -27.23 0.19
N GLY A 446 0.53 -27.61 -0.54
CA GLY A 446 -0.55 -26.69 -0.95
C GLY A 446 -0.06 -25.48 -1.77
N LEU A 447 -0.41 -24.26 -1.33
CA LEU A 447 -0.06 -22.98 -1.96
C LEU A 447 1.44 -22.68 -1.96
N GLU A 448 2.16 -23.20 -0.95
CA GLU A 448 3.60 -22.98 -0.77
C GLU A 448 4.45 -23.97 -1.57
N ARG A 449 3.82 -24.86 -2.34
CA ARG A 449 4.53 -25.86 -3.15
C ARG A 449 5.28 -25.18 -4.30
N GLN A 450 6.60 -25.24 -4.26
CA GLN A 450 7.53 -24.67 -5.25
C GLN A 450 8.46 -25.74 -5.81
N LEU A 451 9.04 -25.47 -6.99
CA LEU A 451 10.09 -26.31 -7.57
C LEU A 451 11.46 -25.93 -6.97
N VAL A 452 12.30 -26.94 -6.69
CA VAL A 452 13.68 -26.77 -6.23
C VAL A 452 14.62 -27.48 -7.21
N ALA A 453 15.64 -26.77 -7.68
CA ALA A 453 16.72 -27.33 -8.50
C ALA A 453 17.95 -27.62 -7.64
N TYR A 454 18.37 -28.87 -7.63
CA TYR A 454 19.62 -29.32 -7.03
C TYR A 454 20.63 -29.46 -8.15
N ILE A 455 21.74 -28.72 -8.08
CA ILE A 455 22.68 -28.61 -9.19
C ILE A 455 24.11 -28.96 -8.76
N VAL A 456 24.85 -29.53 -9.69
CA VAL A 456 26.31 -29.69 -9.62
C VAL A 456 26.92 -28.78 -10.69
N ARG A 457 27.84 -27.89 -10.29
CA ARG A 457 28.45 -26.95 -11.24
C ARG A 457 29.36 -27.65 -12.24
N ASP A 458 29.29 -27.18 -13.48
CA ASP A 458 30.26 -27.54 -14.50
C ASP A 458 31.45 -26.57 -14.45
N ASN A 459 32.59 -27.04 -13.94
CA ASN A 459 33.80 -26.24 -13.79
C ASN A 459 34.73 -26.29 -15.01
N ASP A 460 34.50 -27.22 -15.95
CA ASP A 460 35.45 -27.53 -17.03
C ASP A 460 35.03 -26.98 -18.40
N ASP A 461 33.74 -26.71 -18.65
CA ASP A 461 33.28 -26.11 -19.92
C ASP A 461 32.19 -25.01 -19.76
N LYS A 462 32.64 -23.76 -19.67
CA LYS A 462 31.79 -22.56 -19.57
C LYS A 462 31.41 -21.94 -20.93
N ARG A 463 31.80 -22.52 -22.07
CA ARG A 463 31.66 -21.84 -23.37
C ARG A 463 30.20 -21.83 -23.86
N GLY A 464 29.52 -20.72 -23.63
CA GLY A 464 28.20 -20.42 -24.21
C GLY A 464 26.98 -20.81 -23.37
N ARG A 465 27.16 -21.28 -22.12
CA ARG A 465 26.09 -21.57 -21.16
C ARG A 465 26.09 -20.51 -20.04
N GLY A 466 24.91 -20.13 -19.55
CA GLY A 466 24.76 -19.09 -18.51
C GLY A 466 25.29 -19.54 -17.15
N ASP A 467 25.98 -18.64 -16.42
CA ASP A 467 26.43 -18.95 -15.06
C ASP A 467 25.25 -19.01 -14.09
N VAL A 468 25.38 -19.79 -13.01
CA VAL A 468 24.37 -19.88 -11.95
C VAL A 468 24.87 -19.15 -10.73
N VAL A 469 24.15 -18.10 -10.28
CA VAL A 469 24.46 -17.37 -9.05
C VAL A 469 23.31 -17.58 -8.08
N ILE A 470 23.58 -18.22 -6.95
CA ILE A 470 22.59 -18.51 -5.91
C ILE A 470 22.83 -17.54 -4.75
N ASP A 471 21.80 -16.83 -4.31
CA ASP A 471 21.89 -15.92 -3.17
C ASP A 471 21.75 -16.65 -1.81
N GLU A 472 21.92 -15.92 -0.71
CA GLU A 472 21.83 -16.46 0.66
C GLU A 472 20.45 -17.05 1.00
N SER A 473 19.41 -16.69 0.25
CA SER A 473 18.04 -17.18 0.43
C SER A 473 17.72 -18.37 -0.50
N GLY A 474 18.70 -18.85 -1.28
CA GLY A 474 18.54 -19.96 -2.19
C GLY A 474 17.86 -19.60 -3.51
N TYR A 475 17.76 -18.33 -3.89
CA TYR A 475 17.22 -17.92 -5.19
C TYR A 475 18.33 -17.73 -6.22
N SER A 476 18.00 -17.93 -7.49
CA SER A 476 18.91 -17.63 -8.60
C SER A 476 18.20 -16.86 -9.72
N PRO A 477 18.08 -15.52 -9.60
CA PRO A 477 17.49 -14.66 -10.63
C PRO A 477 18.14 -14.85 -12.00
N ALA A 478 19.48 -14.91 -12.04
CA ALA A 478 20.23 -15.07 -13.29
C ALA A 478 19.90 -16.38 -14.03
N ALA A 479 19.79 -17.49 -13.30
CA ALA A 479 19.44 -18.79 -13.89
C ALA A 479 17.98 -18.83 -14.36
N ARG A 480 17.06 -18.24 -13.59
CA ARG A 480 15.63 -18.14 -13.96
C ARG A 480 15.44 -17.32 -15.24
N ARG A 481 16.17 -16.21 -15.41
CA ARG A 481 16.12 -15.38 -16.62
C ARG A 481 16.52 -16.13 -17.88
N VAL A 482 17.63 -16.88 -17.84
CA VAL A 482 18.08 -17.71 -18.98
C VAL A 482 17.05 -18.80 -19.30
N LEU A 483 16.49 -19.44 -18.28
CA LEU A 483 15.51 -20.51 -18.47
C LEU A 483 14.12 -20.00 -18.91
N GLY A 484 13.75 -18.77 -18.57
CA GLY A 484 12.48 -18.16 -18.95
C GLY A 484 12.30 -17.99 -20.47
N GLU A 485 13.38 -18.02 -21.24
CA GLU A 485 13.33 -18.05 -22.71
C GLU A 485 12.92 -19.42 -23.28
N HIS A 486 12.98 -20.48 -22.46
CA HIS A 486 12.85 -21.87 -22.90
C HIS A 486 11.76 -22.65 -22.16
N LEU A 487 11.40 -22.22 -20.95
CA LEU A 487 10.43 -22.87 -20.09
C LEU A 487 9.29 -21.91 -19.74
N ALA A 488 8.08 -22.44 -19.58
CA ALA A 488 6.96 -21.68 -19.04
C ALA A 488 7.21 -21.29 -17.57
N LEU A 489 6.65 -20.17 -17.11
CA LEU A 489 6.87 -19.63 -15.76
C LEU A 489 6.64 -20.65 -14.63
N TYR A 490 5.63 -21.52 -14.76
CA TYR A 490 5.32 -22.55 -13.76
C TYR A 490 6.32 -23.73 -13.71
N MET A 491 7.21 -23.84 -14.71
CA MET A 491 8.27 -24.86 -14.79
C MET A 491 9.61 -24.37 -14.24
N LEU A 492 9.75 -23.07 -13.93
CA LEU A 492 11.00 -22.49 -13.45
C LEU A 492 11.23 -22.79 -11.95
N PRO A 493 12.38 -23.39 -11.56
CA PRO A 493 12.73 -23.64 -10.16
C PRO A 493 12.84 -22.35 -9.34
N THR A 494 12.11 -22.29 -8.23
CA THR A 494 12.10 -21.14 -7.31
C THR A 494 13.35 -21.15 -6.44
N TYR A 495 13.67 -22.31 -5.87
CA TYR A 495 14.86 -22.49 -5.03
C TYR A 495 15.95 -23.27 -5.76
N TRP A 496 17.19 -22.98 -5.41
CA TRP A 496 18.40 -23.54 -5.99
C TRP A 496 19.33 -23.98 -4.86
N VAL A 497 19.81 -25.21 -4.95
CA VAL A 497 20.73 -25.80 -3.98
C VAL A 497 21.93 -26.36 -4.71
N GLU A 498 23.11 -25.82 -4.42
CA GLU A 498 24.36 -26.31 -4.99
C GLU A 498 24.90 -27.49 -4.17
N LEU A 499 25.27 -28.56 -4.86
CA LEU A 499 25.84 -29.77 -4.27
C LEU A 499 27.18 -30.09 -4.95
N GLU A 500 28.11 -30.70 -4.19
CA GLU A 500 29.36 -31.23 -4.77
C GLU A 500 29.08 -32.39 -5.74
N GLN A 501 28.06 -33.20 -5.45
CA GLN A 501 27.57 -34.30 -6.31
C GLN A 501 26.11 -34.62 -5.96
N LEU A 502 25.34 -35.14 -6.91
CA LEU A 502 23.99 -35.66 -6.62
C LEU A 502 24.11 -36.95 -5.79
N PRO A 503 23.33 -37.10 -4.69
CA PRO A 503 23.29 -38.36 -3.95
C PRO A 503 22.68 -39.44 -4.84
N THR A 504 23.33 -40.61 -4.93
CA THR A 504 22.86 -41.75 -5.72
C THR A 504 22.64 -42.99 -4.85
N HIS A 505 21.66 -43.82 -5.18
CA HIS A 505 21.49 -45.13 -4.54
C HIS A 505 22.68 -46.05 -4.85
N GLY A 506 23.33 -46.59 -3.81
CA GLY A 506 24.56 -47.39 -3.91
C GLY A 506 24.47 -48.72 -4.68
N VAL A 507 23.28 -49.11 -5.17
CA VAL A 507 23.05 -50.33 -5.97
C VAL A 507 22.58 -50.02 -7.39
N SER A 508 21.74 -48.99 -7.59
CA SER A 508 21.14 -48.68 -8.89
C SER A 508 21.82 -47.54 -9.65
N GLY A 509 22.68 -46.75 -8.98
CA GLY A 509 23.32 -45.57 -9.57
C GLY A 509 22.37 -44.41 -9.91
N LYS A 510 21.07 -44.53 -9.58
CA LYS A 510 20.06 -43.47 -9.80
C LYS A 510 20.09 -42.46 -8.65
N THR A 511 19.76 -41.21 -8.94
CA THR A 511 19.65 -40.12 -7.94
C THR A 511 18.67 -40.49 -6.83
N ASP A 512 19.11 -40.39 -5.58
CA ASP A 512 18.31 -40.58 -4.38
C ASP A 512 17.65 -39.26 -3.97
N LEU A 513 16.45 -39.01 -4.50
CA LEU A 513 15.69 -37.79 -4.23
C LEU A 513 15.34 -37.60 -2.75
N LYS A 514 15.34 -38.67 -1.93
CA LYS A 514 15.06 -38.58 -0.48
C LYS A 514 16.26 -38.11 0.32
N ALA A 515 17.46 -38.26 -0.21
CA ALA A 515 18.71 -37.83 0.42
C ALA A 515 19.07 -36.36 0.09
N LEU A 516 18.27 -35.66 -0.71
CA LEU A 516 18.48 -34.26 -1.05
C LEU A 516 18.18 -33.34 0.15
N PRO A 517 19.05 -32.36 0.47
CA PRO A 517 18.83 -31.45 1.60
C PRO A 517 17.67 -30.47 1.33
N PRO A 518 16.97 -29.95 2.35
CA PRO A 518 15.97 -28.90 2.16
C PRO A 518 16.64 -27.56 1.74
N PRO A 519 15.95 -26.69 0.97
CA PRO A 519 16.42 -25.34 0.66
C PRO A 519 16.48 -24.43 1.91
N PRO A 520 17.26 -23.33 1.89
CA PRO A 520 17.34 -22.38 3.02
C PRO A 520 15.98 -21.75 3.35
N SER A 521 15.64 -21.65 4.64
CA SER A 521 14.41 -20.98 5.09
C SER A 521 14.65 -19.49 5.38
N PRO A 522 13.84 -18.56 4.84
CA PRO A 522 13.95 -17.13 5.17
C PRO A 522 13.55 -16.88 6.63
N LYS A 523 14.31 -16.03 7.33
CA LYS A 523 13.98 -15.56 8.69
C LYS A 523 13.02 -14.36 8.59
N LEU A 524 11.86 -14.45 9.24
CA LEU A 524 10.91 -13.34 9.39
C LEU A 524 11.53 -12.21 10.23
N ALA A 525 11.66 -11.03 9.63
CA ALA A 525 11.90 -9.78 10.35
C ALA A 525 10.66 -8.88 10.21
N VAL A 526 10.06 -8.55 11.35
CA VAL A 526 9.05 -7.51 11.49
C VAL A 526 9.77 -6.18 11.49
N ASN A 527 9.51 -5.29 10.52
CA ASN A 527 9.79 -3.86 10.67
C ASN A 527 8.87 -3.05 9.75
N GLY A 528 7.97 -2.30 10.38
CA GLY A 528 7.15 -1.29 9.73
C GLY A 528 7.74 0.10 9.99
N GLU A 529 8.10 0.80 8.92
CA GLU A 529 8.26 2.25 8.94
C GLU A 529 7.22 2.90 8.03
N LYS A 530 6.48 3.85 8.62
CA LYS A 530 5.47 4.68 7.98
C LYS A 530 6.14 5.90 7.37
N GLU A 531 5.83 6.16 6.11
CA GLU A 531 5.89 7.52 5.57
C GLU A 531 4.59 7.84 4.83
N GLN A 532 4.13 9.07 5.04
CA GLN A 532 3.03 9.70 4.31
C GLN A 532 3.60 10.55 3.19
N ASN A 533 3.23 10.26 1.94
CA ASN A 533 2.68 11.27 1.02
C ASN A 533 2.32 10.66 -0.35
N THR A 534 1.20 11.17 -0.84
CA THR A 534 0.47 11.16 -2.13
C THR A 534 1.24 11.11 -3.47
N LYS A 535 2.40 10.45 -3.56
CA LYS A 535 2.93 9.95 -4.85
C LYS A 535 3.06 8.43 -4.75
N VAL A 536 2.68 7.71 -5.80
CA VAL A 536 3.01 6.28 -5.91
C VAL A 536 4.54 6.22 -5.91
N LYS A 537 5.11 5.79 -4.78
CA LYS A 537 6.56 5.71 -4.56
C LYS A 537 7.03 4.30 -4.87
N ILE A 538 8.25 4.15 -5.41
CA ILE A 538 8.82 2.83 -5.68
C ILE A 538 8.95 2.02 -4.39
N GLU A 539 9.21 2.69 -3.26
CA GLU A 539 9.26 2.06 -1.94
C GLU A 539 7.90 1.50 -1.50
N THR A 540 6.78 2.12 -1.89
CA THR A 540 5.45 1.57 -1.64
C THR A 540 5.22 0.33 -2.49
N VAL A 541 5.59 0.37 -3.77
CA VAL A 541 5.51 -0.79 -4.68
C VAL A 541 6.34 -1.95 -4.11
N LYS A 542 7.55 -1.65 -3.63
CA LYS A 542 8.48 -2.59 -3.03
C LYS A 542 7.96 -3.22 -1.73
N LYS A 543 7.39 -2.43 -0.83
CA LYS A 543 6.73 -2.93 0.38
C LYS A 543 5.57 -3.87 0.06
N LEU A 544 4.79 -3.56 -0.97
CA LEU A 544 3.69 -4.41 -1.39
C LEU A 544 4.16 -5.69 -2.09
N TRP A 545 5.27 -5.65 -2.84
CA TRP A 545 5.96 -6.85 -3.32
C TRP A 545 6.41 -7.74 -2.16
N ALA A 546 7.13 -7.17 -1.19
CA ALA A 546 7.62 -7.88 -0.01
C ALA A 546 6.48 -8.59 0.73
N ALA A 547 5.36 -7.90 0.91
CA ALA A 547 4.17 -8.44 1.54
C ALA A 547 3.48 -9.54 0.70
N ALA A 548 3.46 -9.42 -0.62
CA ALA A 548 2.87 -10.43 -1.51
C ALA A 548 3.75 -11.70 -1.59
N LEU A 549 5.06 -11.53 -1.66
CA LEU A 549 6.07 -12.60 -1.78
C LEU A 549 6.44 -13.24 -0.44
N ASN A 550 5.93 -12.70 0.67
CA ASN A 550 6.27 -13.12 2.03
C ASN A 550 7.78 -13.12 2.30
N MET A 551 8.44 -12.01 1.94
CA MET A 551 9.90 -11.84 2.08
C MET A 551 10.23 -10.47 2.68
N PRO A 552 11.41 -10.29 3.31
CA PRO A 552 11.79 -9.00 3.87
C PRO A 552 12.06 -7.98 2.75
N ASP A 553 11.67 -6.71 2.97
CA ASP A 553 11.87 -5.60 2.03
C ASP A 553 13.36 -5.41 1.65
N SER A 554 14.27 -5.71 2.57
CA SER A 554 15.72 -5.66 2.33
C SER A 554 16.22 -6.66 1.29
N ALA A 555 15.48 -7.75 1.02
CA ALA A 555 15.85 -8.76 0.04
C ALA A 555 15.36 -8.43 -1.38
N ILE A 556 14.64 -7.32 -1.57
CA ILE A 556 14.19 -6.85 -2.88
C ILE A 556 15.10 -5.69 -3.32
N THR A 557 15.61 -5.76 -4.55
CA THR A 557 16.40 -4.69 -5.17
C THR A 557 15.69 -4.18 -6.43
N GLU A 558 16.07 -3.00 -6.92
CA GLU A 558 15.49 -2.42 -8.15
C GLU A 558 15.79 -3.23 -9.42
N GLU A 559 16.79 -4.11 -9.36
CA GLU A 559 17.22 -4.99 -10.44
C GLU A 559 16.42 -6.29 -10.50
N HIS A 560 15.59 -6.57 -9.49
CA HIS A 560 14.79 -7.78 -9.42
C HIS A 560 13.54 -7.69 -10.32
N ASP A 561 13.31 -8.78 -11.05
CA ASP A 561 12.02 -9.09 -11.64
C ASP A 561 11.16 -9.85 -10.61
N PHE A 562 9.87 -9.57 -10.59
CA PHE A 562 8.90 -10.15 -9.65
C PHE A 562 8.87 -11.67 -9.75
N PHE A 563 8.96 -12.21 -10.96
CA PHE A 563 8.98 -13.64 -11.21
C PHE A 563 10.35 -14.25 -10.90
N ASP A 564 11.44 -13.49 -10.95
CA ASP A 564 12.79 -13.96 -10.61
C ASP A 564 12.91 -14.32 -9.12
N ILE A 565 12.13 -13.67 -8.25
CA ILE A 565 12.19 -13.82 -6.77
C ILE A 565 11.01 -14.59 -6.17
N GLY A 566 10.36 -15.46 -6.95
CA GLY A 566 9.31 -16.37 -6.46
C GLY A 566 7.87 -15.90 -6.71
N GLY A 567 7.67 -14.76 -7.37
CA GLY A 567 6.35 -14.33 -7.83
C GLY A 567 5.75 -15.27 -8.87
N HIS A 568 4.42 -15.32 -8.93
CA HIS A 568 3.65 -16.06 -9.93
C HIS A 568 2.27 -15.43 -10.10
N SER A 569 1.47 -15.89 -11.07
CA SER A 569 0.17 -15.28 -11.43
C SER A 569 -0.78 -15.01 -10.25
N LEU A 570 -0.95 -15.97 -9.33
CA LEU A 570 -1.76 -15.76 -8.12
C LEU A 570 -1.18 -14.69 -7.17
N VAL A 571 0.15 -14.66 -6.98
CA VAL A 571 0.79 -13.63 -6.14
C VAL A 571 0.80 -12.28 -6.84
N LEU A 572 0.87 -12.26 -8.17
CA LEU A 572 0.75 -11.04 -8.97
C LEU A 572 -0.68 -10.48 -8.92
N ALA A 573 -1.70 -11.34 -8.91
CA ALA A 573 -3.09 -10.94 -8.73
C ALA A 573 -3.36 -10.46 -7.29
N ASP A 574 -2.77 -11.12 -6.29
CA ASP A 574 -2.76 -10.59 -4.92
C ASP A 574 -2.10 -9.21 -4.87
N LEU A 575 -0.96 -9.03 -5.55
CA LEU A 575 -0.24 -7.78 -5.63
C LEU A 575 -1.05 -6.68 -6.35
N ALA A 576 -1.72 -6.99 -7.46
CA ALA A 576 -2.61 -6.07 -8.18
C ALA A 576 -3.75 -5.58 -7.28
N ASN A 577 -4.33 -6.46 -6.47
CA ASN A 577 -5.34 -6.09 -5.49
C ASN A 577 -4.81 -5.25 -4.35
N ARG A 578 -3.60 -5.57 -3.86
CA ARG A 578 -2.91 -4.72 -2.88
C ARG A 578 -2.67 -3.33 -3.45
N PHE A 579 -2.24 -3.21 -4.71
CA PHE A 579 -2.14 -1.92 -5.39
C PHE A 579 -3.50 -1.23 -5.50
N ALA A 580 -4.55 -1.93 -5.92
CA ALA A 580 -5.87 -1.34 -6.03
C ALA A 580 -6.42 -0.84 -4.68
N LYS A 581 -6.18 -1.57 -3.60
CA LYS A 581 -6.57 -1.21 -2.23
C LYS A 581 -5.73 -0.07 -1.65
N GLU A 582 -4.44 -0.02 -1.99
CA GLU A 582 -3.51 1.04 -1.57
C GLU A 582 -3.82 2.36 -2.29
N PHE A 583 -4.03 2.29 -3.61
CA PHE A 583 -4.14 3.48 -4.47
C PHE A 583 -5.57 3.91 -4.79
N GLY A 584 -6.56 3.04 -4.56
CA GLY A 584 -7.98 3.35 -4.71
C GLY A 584 -8.52 3.28 -6.15
N PHE A 585 -7.79 2.67 -7.08
CA PHE A 585 -8.22 2.40 -8.45
C PHE A 585 -7.69 1.03 -8.92
N PRO A 586 -8.39 0.32 -9.83
CA PRO A 586 -7.93 -0.97 -10.32
C PRO A 586 -6.59 -0.83 -11.06
N VAL A 587 -5.64 -1.71 -10.75
CA VAL A 587 -4.39 -1.83 -11.52
C VAL A 587 -4.50 -3.09 -12.38
N PRO A 588 -4.56 -2.97 -13.73
CA PRO A 588 -4.75 -4.11 -14.60
C PRO A 588 -3.60 -5.12 -14.48
N LEU A 589 -3.94 -6.42 -14.47
CA LEU A 589 -2.97 -7.49 -14.29
C LEU A 589 -2.01 -7.62 -15.48
N ALA A 590 -2.50 -7.42 -16.71
CA ALA A 590 -1.71 -7.59 -17.92
C ALA A 590 -0.48 -6.66 -18.01
N PRO A 591 -0.58 -5.34 -17.74
CA PRO A 591 0.57 -4.46 -17.60
C PRO A 591 1.59 -4.90 -16.54
N LEU A 592 1.12 -5.39 -15.38
CA LEU A 592 2.00 -5.91 -14.33
C LEU A 592 2.74 -7.17 -14.79
N ALA A 593 2.04 -8.09 -15.46
CA ALA A 593 2.65 -9.30 -15.99
C ALA A 593 3.63 -9.02 -17.15
N GLY A 594 3.40 -7.94 -17.91
CA GLY A 594 4.21 -7.57 -19.06
C GLY A 594 5.56 -6.95 -18.69
N THR A 595 5.61 -6.13 -17.64
CA THR A 595 6.86 -5.50 -17.18
C THR A 595 7.05 -5.75 -15.67
N PRO A 596 7.52 -6.94 -15.27
CA PRO A 596 7.42 -7.41 -13.90
C PRO A 596 8.52 -6.86 -12.98
N THR A 597 9.03 -5.66 -13.23
CA THR A 597 10.04 -5.00 -12.38
C THR A 597 9.39 -4.00 -11.42
N LEU A 598 10.09 -3.59 -10.36
CA LEU A 598 9.58 -2.51 -9.48
C LEU A 598 9.24 -1.24 -10.27
N GLN A 599 10.10 -0.88 -11.22
CA GLN A 599 9.89 0.28 -12.09
C GLN A 599 8.74 0.04 -13.09
N GLY A 600 8.62 -1.16 -13.64
CA GLY A 600 7.54 -1.55 -14.55
C GLY A 600 6.18 -1.56 -13.88
N HIS A 601 6.08 -2.12 -12.67
CA HIS A 601 4.87 -2.07 -11.86
C HIS A 601 4.53 -0.63 -11.43
N LEU A 602 5.52 0.17 -11.04
CA LEU A 602 5.32 1.59 -10.75
C LEU A 602 4.74 2.33 -11.97
N GLN A 603 5.26 2.06 -13.17
CA GLN A 603 4.75 2.64 -14.40
C GLN A 603 3.31 2.16 -14.69
N ALA A 604 3.04 0.86 -14.58
CA ALA A 604 1.70 0.31 -14.76
C ALA A 604 0.67 0.90 -13.79
N ILE A 605 1.06 1.16 -12.54
CA ILE A 605 0.20 1.84 -11.55
C ILE A 605 -0.05 3.29 -11.96
N CYS A 606 0.99 4.01 -12.42
CA CYS A 606 0.84 5.38 -12.92
C CYS A 606 -0.07 5.44 -14.16
N ASP A 607 0.12 4.53 -15.11
CA ASP A 607 -0.69 4.47 -16.33
C ASP A 607 -2.14 4.10 -16.01
N ALA A 608 -2.36 3.17 -15.08
CA ALA A 608 -3.70 2.80 -14.60
C ALA A 608 -4.40 3.98 -13.90
N ARG A 609 -3.67 4.73 -13.07
CA ARG A 609 -4.16 5.95 -12.43
C ARG A 609 -4.59 6.97 -13.47
N ASP A 610 -3.73 7.22 -14.46
CA ASP A 610 -3.93 8.27 -15.44
C ASP A 610 -5.06 7.89 -16.41
N GLY A 611 -5.15 6.61 -16.81
CA GLY A 611 -6.27 6.07 -17.58
C GLY A 611 -7.60 6.10 -16.83
N HIS A 612 -7.61 5.71 -15.54
CA HIS A 612 -8.81 5.80 -14.69
C HIS A 612 -9.28 7.26 -14.52
N THR A 613 -8.33 8.17 -14.29
CA THR A 613 -8.60 9.61 -14.19
C THR A 613 -9.18 10.15 -15.49
N ALA A 614 -8.62 9.78 -16.64
CA ALA A 614 -9.09 10.19 -17.96
C ALA A 614 -10.50 9.65 -18.28
N ALA A 615 -10.79 8.39 -17.96
CA ALA A 615 -12.10 7.79 -18.19
C ALA A 615 -13.21 8.46 -17.36
N VAL A 616 -12.96 8.73 -16.08
CA VAL A 616 -13.90 9.44 -15.22
C VAL A 616 -14.11 10.88 -15.69
N GLN A 617 -13.06 11.53 -16.21
CA GLN A 617 -13.15 12.89 -16.73
C GLN A 617 -13.87 12.97 -18.08
N ALA A 618 -13.81 11.92 -18.92
CA ALA A 618 -14.44 11.86 -20.23
C ALA A 618 -15.99 11.87 -20.16
N ASP A 619 -16.58 11.41 -19.05
CA ASP A 619 -18.02 11.47 -18.79
C ASP A 619 -18.33 12.14 -17.44
N LEU A 620 -17.60 13.24 -17.15
CA LEU A 620 -17.77 14.00 -15.91
C LEU A 620 -19.24 14.38 -15.61
N PRO A 621 -20.07 14.82 -16.58
CA PRO A 621 -21.46 15.14 -16.30
C PRO A 621 -22.27 13.96 -15.76
N ALA A 622 -22.15 12.75 -16.32
CA ALA A 622 -22.87 11.59 -15.80
C ALA A 622 -22.36 11.18 -14.41
N VAL A 623 -21.04 11.23 -14.21
CA VAL A 623 -20.40 10.91 -12.92
C VAL A 623 -20.88 11.87 -11.83
N LEU A 624 -20.90 13.18 -12.08
CA LEU A 624 -21.39 14.18 -11.11
C LEU A 624 -22.85 13.94 -10.72
N ARG A 625 -23.71 13.57 -11.69
CA ARG A 625 -25.11 13.21 -11.40
C ARG A 625 -25.21 11.97 -10.53
N ALA A 626 -24.50 10.90 -10.89
CA ALA A 626 -24.48 9.67 -10.09
C ALA A 626 -23.93 9.92 -8.68
N ASP A 627 -22.93 10.79 -8.55
CA ASP A 627 -22.30 11.11 -7.28
C ASP A 627 -23.11 12.05 -6.38
N SER A 628 -24.04 12.81 -6.97
CA SER A 628 -24.93 13.70 -6.22
C SER A 628 -26.14 12.97 -5.63
N ILE A 629 -26.34 11.69 -5.96
CA ILE A 629 -27.41 10.86 -5.41
C ILE A 629 -27.00 10.36 -4.02
N LEU A 630 -27.84 10.64 -3.02
CA LEU A 630 -27.68 10.14 -1.66
C LEU A 630 -28.27 8.72 -1.56
N PRO A 631 -27.50 7.70 -1.13
CA PRO A 631 -27.98 6.32 -0.97
C PRO A 631 -29.23 6.19 -0.09
N ASP A 632 -30.05 5.18 -0.35
CA ASP A 632 -31.34 4.99 0.35
C ASP A 632 -31.20 4.60 1.82
N ASP A 633 -30.06 4.03 2.22
CA ASP A 633 -29.80 3.65 3.61
C ASP A 633 -29.37 4.83 4.50
N ILE A 634 -29.17 6.02 3.90
CA ILE A 634 -28.93 7.27 4.63
C ILE A 634 -30.24 8.02 4.77
N GLN A 635 -30.84 7.93 5.96
CA GLN A 635 -32.14 8.53 6.29
C GLN A 635 -32.11 9.25 7.64
N SER A 636 -33.07 10.15 7.87
CA SER A 636 -33.27 10.70 9.20
C SER A 636 -33.84 9.64 10.14
N ASN A 637 -33.34 9.61 11.37
CA ASN A 637 -33.88 8.78 12.45
C ASN A 637 -34.83 9.58 13.37
N GLY A 638 -35.20 10.81 12.99
CA GLY A 638 -36.11 11.68 13.75
C GLY A 638 -35.48 12.44 14.92
N THR A 639 -34.16 12.37 15.10
CA THR A 639 -33.45 13.09 16.17
C THR A 639 -33.40 14.60 15.88
N PRO A 640 -33.82 15.48 16.82
CA PRO A 640 -33.73 16.93 16.63
C PRO A 640 -32.27 17.42 16.65
N MET A 641 -32.04 18.61 16.09
CA MET A 641 -30.71 19.23 16.09
C MET A 641 -30.23 19.51 17.51
N ARG A 642 -28.98 19.12 17.81
CA ARG A 642 -28.34 19.30 19.10
C ARG A 642 -27.36 20.48 19.05
N ARG A 643 -27.37 21.31 20.09
CA ARG A 643 -26.39 22.38 20.27
C ARG A 643 -25.02 21.78 20.58
N LEU A 644 -23.98 22.34 19.97
CA LEU A 644 -22.60 21.91 20.23
C LEU A 644 -22.23 21.90 21.73
N ASN A 645 -22.70 22.88 22.51
CA ASN A 645 -22.42 22.99 23.94
C ASN A 645 -23.17 21.96 24.80
N ASP A 646 -24.22 21.33 24.26
CA ASP A 646 -25.00 20.29 24.92
C ASP A 646 -24.52 18.87 24.54
N ALA A 647 -23.45 18.78 23.73
CA ALA A 647 -22.87 17.51 23.30
C ALA A 647 -21.82 17.02 24.31
N ASN A 648 -21.87 15.74 24.63
CA ASN A 648 -20.86 15.03 25.41
C ASN A 648 -19.70 14.57 24.52
N THR A 649 -19.99 14.18 23.27
CA THR A 649 -18.97 13.69 22.32
C THR A 649 -19.12 14.33 20.95
N VAL A 650 -18.02 14.88 20.44
CA VAL A 650 -17.93 15.51 19.13
C VAL A 650 -16.92 14.77 18.26
N LEU A 651 -17.31 14.37 17.05
CA LEU A 651 -16.39 13.86 16.04
C LEU A 651 -15.88 15.01 15.17
N LEU A 652 -14.58 15.29 15.24
CA LEU A 652 -13.90 16.23 14.36
C LEU A 652 -13.10 15.47 13.29
N THR A 653 -13.41 15.73 12.03
CA THR A 653 -12.55 15.30 10.91
C THR A 653 -11.65 16.45 10.46
N GLY A 654 -10.44 16.13 10.00
CA GLY A 654 -9.53 17.14 9.45
C GLY A 654 -8.64 17.83 10.50
N ALA A 655 -8.55 17.30 11.73
CA ALA A 655 -7.76 17.86 12.84
C ALA A 655 -6.26 18.04 12.55
N THR A 656 -5.74 17.38 11.50
CA THR A 656 -4.34 17.52 11.04
C THR A 656 -4.16 18.57 9.94
N GLY A 657 -5.23 19.20 9.47
CA GLY A 657 -5.21 20.32 8.53
C GLY A 657 -5.15 21.68 9.23
N TYR A 658 -5.02 22.76 8.45
CA TYR A 658 -4.90 24.12 8.98
C TYR A 658 -6.13 24.56 9.76
N LEU A 659 -7.32 24.61 9.14
CA LEU A 659 -8.57 24.97 9.83
C LEU A 659 -8.91 23.99 10.95
N GLY A 660 -8.74 22.68 10.72
CA GLY A 660 -9.08 21.64 11.70
C GLY A 660 -8.27 21.75 12.99
N ALA A 661 -7.04 22.24 12.95
CA ALA A 661 -6.22 22.50 14.13
C ALA A 661 -6.82 23.59 15.03
N PHE A 662 -7.27 24.69 14.44
CA PHE A 662 -7.94 25.77 15.18
C PHE A 662 -9.33 25.36 15.63
N LEU A 663 -10.09 24.59 14.82
CA LEU A 663 -11.36 24.02 15.25
C LEU A 663 -11.20 23.12 16.47
N LEU A 664 -10.20 22.23 16.48
CA LEU A 664 -9.89 21.38 17.64
C LEU A 664 -9.63 22.23 18.89
N LYS A 665 -8.76 23.25 18.77
CA LYS A 665 -8.46 24.16 19.87
C LYS A 665 -9.74 24.84 20.40
N TYR A 666 -10.54 25.44 19.51
CA TYR A 666 -11.78 26.12 19.89
C TYR A 666 -12.81 25.16 20.50
N LEU A 667 -12.94 23.93 19.98
CA LEU A 667 -13.85 22.94 20.53
C LEU A 667 -13.49 22.57 21.97
N VAL A 668 -12.20 22.38 22.24
CA VAL A 668 -11.73 22.19 23.62
C VAL A 668 -12.01 23.48 24.41
N GLU A 669 -11.62 24.66 23.97
CA GLU A 669 -11.80 25.88 24.78
C GLU A 669 -13.26 26.27 25.07
N THR A 670 -14.20 25.95 24.17
CA THR A 670 -15.59 26.46 24.23
C THR A 670 -16.64 25.46 24.65
N THR A 671 -16.31 24.16 24.69
CA THR A 671 -17.26 23.09 25.06
C THR A 671 -16.71 22.27 26.23
N SER A 672 -17.56 21.49 26.89
CA SER A 672 -17.14 20.42 27.81
C SER A 672 -17.01 19.04 27.13
N ALA A 673 -17.25 18.98 25.82
CA ALA A 673 -17.30 17.72 25.09
C ALA A 673 -15.93 17.03 25.03
N HIS A 674 -15.98 15.71 24.90
CA HIS A 674 -14.85 14.89 24.49
C HIS A 674 -14.77 14.85 22.96
N ILE A 675 -13.59 15.13 22.40
CA ILE A 675 -13.37 15.35 20.97
C ILE A 675 -12.67 14.14 20.35
N ILE A 676 -13.39 13.40 19.51
CA ILE A 676 -12.82 12.32 18.70
C ILE A 676 -12.24 12.94 17.42
N CYS A 677 -10.93 12.84 17.24
CA CYS A 677 -10.22 13.34 16.07
C CYS A 677 -9.95 12.20 15.09
N LEU A 678 -10.66 12.21 13.96
CA LEU A 678 -10.38 11.26 12.88
C LEU A 678 -9.09 11.65 12.15
N VAL A 679 -8.10 10.76 12.20
CA VAL A 679 -6.80 10.96 11.57
C VAL A 679 -6.61 9.97 10.42
N ARG A 680 -6.38 10.50 9.22
CA ARG A 680 -6.29 9.71 7.98
C ARG A 680 -5.07 8.79 7.97
N PHE A 681 -5.28 7.49 7.78
CA PHE A 681 -4.26 6.49 7.46
C PHE A 681 -4.72 5.62 6.29
N THR A 682 -3.78 5.05 5.52
CA THR A 682 -4.14 4.19 4.38
C THR A 682 -4.84 2.92 4.88
N ASP A 683 -4.19 2.19 5.79
CA ASP A 683 -4.74 1.05 6.51
C ASP A 683 -4.86 1.38 8.01
N PRO A 684 -6.01 1.92 8.45
CA PRO A 684 -6.19 2.28 9.86
C PRO A 684 -6.25 1.02 10.74
N THR A 685 -5.39 0.97 11.74
CA THR A 685 -5.43 -0.01 12.84
C THR A 685 -5.33 0.71 14.17
N ASP A 686 -5.75 0.08 15.27
CA ASP A 686 -5.67 0.71 16.61
C ASP A 686 -4.22 1.05 17.03
N GLU A 687 -3.23 0.30 16.55
CA GLU A 687 -1.80 0.58 16.77
C GLU A 687 -1.38 1.96 16.22
N MET A 688 -2.14 2.52 15.28
CA MET A 688 -1.84 3.82 14.69
C MET A 688 -2.26 5.02 15.54
N ARG A 689 -2.96 4.83 16.67
CA ARG A 689 -3.41 5.93 17.55
C ARG A 689 -2.26 6.84 17.99
N ALA A 690 -1.13 6.26 18.39
CA ALA A 690 0.06 7.00 18.80
C ALA A 690 0.65 7.85 17.65
N ALA A 691 0.71 7.28 16.44
CA ALA A 691 1.16 8.00 15.24
C ALA A 691 0.19 9.13 14.87
N GLY A 692 -1.12 8.91 15.06
CA GLY A 692 -2.13 9.94 14.80
C GLY A 692 -2.02 11.10 15.79
N MET A 693 -1.80 10.79 17.07
CA MET A 693 -1.51 11.78 18.11
C MET A 693 -0.26 12.59 17.77
N ALA A 694 0.82 11.94 17.34
CA ALA A 694 2.05 12.61 16.95
C ALA A 694 1.83 13.62 15.81
N ARG A 695 0.97 13.29 14.83
CA ARG A 695 0.64 14.20 13.72
C ARG A 695 -0.18 15.41 14.15
N ILE A 696 -1.20 15.21 14.99
CA ILE A 696 -1.99 16.31 15.56
C ILE A 696 -1.08 17.22 16.38
N ARG A 697 -0.27 16.63 17.28
CA ARG A 697 0.67 17.35 18.13
C ARG A 697 1.67 18.17 17.31
N LYS A 698 2.31 17.55 16.31
CA LYS A 698 3.24 18.24 15.42
C LYS A 698 2.58 19.43 14.73
N ASN A 699 1.40 19.23 14.14
CA ASN A 699 0.66 20.30 13.45
C ASN A 699 0.32 21.47 14.39
N LEU A 700 -0.19 21.17 15.59
CA LEU A 700 -0.52 22.20 16.59
C LEU A 700 0.74 22.93 17.11
N ILE A 701 1.87 22.24 17.27
CA ILE A 701 3.16 22.86 17.63
C ILE A 701 3.66 23.78 16.52
N ASP A 702 3.64 23.31 15.26
CA ASP A 702 4.07 24.08 14.09
C ASP A 702 3.23 25.37 13.93
N LEU A 703 1.94 25.30 14.29
CA LEU A 703 1.01 26.42 14.30
C LEU A 703 1.08 27.29 15.59
N GLY A 704 1.85 26.87 16.60
CA GLY A 704 2.04 27.60 17.85
C GLY A 704 0.83 27.58 18.79
N ILE A 705 0.00 26.53 18.74
CA ILE A 705 -1.27 26.41 19.48
C ILE A 705 -1.42 25.11 20.28
N TRP A 706 -0.34 24.32 20.45
CA TRP A 706 -0.35 23.12 21.30
C TRP A 706 -0.38 23.46 22.78
N GLU A 707 -1.28 22.83 23.53
CA GLU A 707 -1.37 22.88 24.98
C GLU A 707 -1.63 21.45 25.50
N ASP A 708 -0.94 21.01 26.55
CA ASP A 708 -1.05 19.62 27.03
C ASP A 708 -2.47 19.30 27.56
N SER A 709 -3.22 20.32 28.01
CA SER A 709 -4.63 20.23 28.42
C SER A 709 -5.57 19.77 27.28
N LEU A 710 -5.15 19.87 26.02
CA LEU A 710 -5.92 19.33 24.89
C LEU A 710 -6.04 17.80 24.97
N LEU A 711 -5.06 17.12 25.59
CA LEU A 711 -5.05 15.66 25.73
C LEU A 711 -6.17 15.13 26.63
N ASP A 712 -6.59 15.93 27.63
CA ASP A 712 -7.57 15.51 28.63
C ASP A 712 -8.96 15.22 28.03
N ARG A 713 -9.23 15.79 26.85
CA ARG A 713 -10.54 15.69 26.17
C ARG A 713 -10.43 15.35 24.70
N MET A 714 -9.32 14.73 24.28
CA MET A 714 -9.12 14.34 22.89
C MET A 714 -8.82 12.85 22.75
N GLU A 715 -9.55 12.20 21.85
CA GLU A 715 -9.26 10.84 21.39
C GLU A 715 -8.82 10.87 19.93
N VAL A 716 -7.84 10.04 19.58
CA VAL A 716 -7.45 9.82 18.19
C VAL A 716 -8.15 8.59 17.65
N LEU A 717 -8.83 8.75 16.53
CA LEU A 717 -9.46 7.68 15.76
C LEU A 717 -8.71 7.52 14.41
N PRO A 718 -7.84 6.51 14.26
CA PRO A 718 -7.26 6.19 12.96
C PRO A 718 -8.36 5.76 12.00
N GLY A 719 -8.51 6.45 10.87
CA GLY A 719 -9.57 6.14 9.89
C GLY A 719 -9.15 6.51 8.48
N ASN A 720 -10.00 6.20 7.50
CA ASN A 720 -9.80 6.53 6.09
C ASN A 720 -11.14 6.88 5.42
N LEU A 721 -11.33 8.16 5.09
CA LEU A 721 -12.55 8.66 4.44
C LEU A 721 -12.80 8.06 3.05
N SER A 722 -11.76 7.52 2.41
CA SER A 722 -11.88 6.87 1.10
C SER A 722 -12.47 5.46 1.16
N ARG A 723 -12.72 4.91 2.36
CA ARG A 723 -13.19 3.54 2.57
C ARG A 723 -14.57 3.53 3.23
N GLU A 724 -15.37 2.53 2.89
CA GLU A 724 -16.63 2.26 3.57
C GLU A 724 -16.42 2.14 5.08
N HIS A 725 -17.39 2.64 5.85
CA HIS A 725 -17.33 2.68 7.31
C HIS A 725 -16.03 3.33 7.83
N LEU A 726 -15.50 4.31 7.08
CA LEU A 726 -14.26 5.02 7.39
C LEU A 726 -13.03 4.10 7.48
N GLY A 727 -13.09 2.89 6.89
CA GLY A 727 -12.05 1.86 6.98
C GLY A 727 -11.89 1.24 8.37
N LEU A 728 -12.82 1.47 9.29
CA LEU A 728 -12.78 0.95 10.65
C LEU A 728 -13.24 -0.51 10.70
N ALA A 729 -12.75 -1.25 11.69
CA ALA A 729 -13.33 -2.55 12.03
C ALA A 729 -14.81 -2.36 12.45
N PRO A 730 -15.70 -3.32 12.16
CA PRO A 730 -17.14 -3.20 12.44
C PRO A 730 -17.44 -2.80 13.90
N GLU A 731 -16.75 -3.41 14.86
CA GLU A 731 -16.95 -3.17 16.28
C GLU A 731 -16.55 -1.75 16.69
N VAL A 732 -15.48 -1.21 16.08
CA VAL A 732 -15.02 0.16 16.31
C VAL A 732 -15.97 1.15 15.65
N TYR A 733 -16.47 0.86 14.45
CA TYR A 733 -17.45 1.70 13.79
C TYR A 733 -18.75 1.80 14.61
N ASP A 734 -19.24 0.67 15.11
CA ASP A 734 -20.45 0.60 15.93
C ASP A 734 -20.27 1.32 17.29
N ASP A 735 -19.09 1.23 17.91
CA ASP A 735 -18.75 2.05 19.09
C ASP A 735 -18.90 3.55 18.81
N ILE A 736 -18.32 4.04 17.72
CA ILE A 736 -18.40 5.45 17.34
C ILE A 736 -19.86 5.86 17.08
N VAL A 737 -20.62 5.03 16.36
CA VAL A 737 -22.06 5.25 16.10
C VAL A 737 -22.85 5.39 17.40
N SER A 738 -22.49 4.62 18.44
CA SER A 738 -23.23 4.60 19.72
C SER A 738 -23.08 5.87 20.57
N ARG A 739 -22.02 6.67 20.37
CA ARG A 739 -21.66 7.78 21.29
C ARG A 739 -21.51 9.15 20.64
N VAL A 740 -21.32 9.24 19.32
CA VAL A 740 -21.15 10.54 18.65
C VAL A 740 -22.48 11.28 18.55
N GLU A 741 -22.55 12.49 19.11
CA GLU A 741 -23.75 13.32 19.13
C GLU A 741 -23.68 14.53 18.18
N VAL A 742 -22.48 15.02 17.89
CA VAL A 742 -22.23 16.12 16.93
C VAL A 742 -21.01 15.78 16.08
N ILE A 743 -21.06 16.09 14.79
CA ILE A 743 -19.96 15.87 13.85
C ILE A 743 -19.59 17.20 13.21
N ILE A 744 -18.32 17.59 13.30
CA ILE A 744 -17.75 18.69 12.51
C ILE A 744 -16.89 18.09 11.40
N HIS A 745 -17.43 18.10 10.19
CA HIS A 745 -16.78 17.55 9.02
C HIS A 745 -15.96 18.62 8.29
N ALA A 746 -14.67 18.74 8.63
CA ALA A 746 -13.72 19.68 8.03
C ALA A 746 -12.57 19.00 7.24
N ALA A 747 -12.63 17.68 7.05
CA ALA A 747 -11.66 16.96 6.23
C ALA A 747 -11.97 17.07 4.74
N ALA A 748 -10.97 17.44 3.95
CA ALA A 748 -10.97 17.33 2.49
C ALA A 748 -9.54 17.14 1.99
N THR A 749 -9.37 16.52 0.82
CA THR A 749 -8.15 16.63 0.04
C THR A 749 -8.26 17.89 -0.81
N VAL A 750 -7.41 18.87 -0.52
CA VAL A 750 -7.41 20.18 -1.20
C VAL A 750 -6.27 20.19 -2.22
N ASN A 751 -6.62 20.23 -3.50
CA ASN A 751 -5.67 20.42 -4.59
C ASN A 751 -6.40 21.09 -5.76
N LEU A 752 -6.07 22.35 -6.04
CA LEU A 752 -6.77 23.16 -7.05
C LEU A 752 -6.33 22.85 -8.49
N VAL A 753 -5.41 21.90 -8.69
CA VAL A 753 -4.93 21.48 -10.01
C VAL A 753 -5.52 20.12 -10.39
N TYR A 754 -5.86 19.30 -9.41
CA TYR A 754 -6.28 17.92 -9.65
C TYR A 754 -7.70 17.85 -10.21
N PRO A 755 -7.95 16.96 -11.18
CA PRO A 755 -9.30 16.75 -11.72
C PRO A 755 -10.23 16.11 -10.69
N TYR A 756 -11.54 16.20 -10.94
CA TYR A 756 -12.58 15.65 -10.06
C TYR A 756 -12.28 14.22 -9.61
N ALA A 757 -11.92 13.35 -10.55
CA ALA A 757 -11.67 11.93 -10.32
C ALA A 757 -10.63 11.67 -9.21
N ALA A 758 -9.55 12.45 -9.17
CA ALA A 758 -8.46 12.27 -8.22
C ALA A 758 -8.82 12.69 -6.78
N LEU A 759 -9.83 13.55 -6.62
CA LEU A 759 -10.28 14.08 -5.33
C LEU A 759 -11.61 13.46 -4.87
N ARG A 760 -12.33 12.81 -5.79
CA ARG A 760 -13.66 12.23 -5.61
C ARG A 760 -13.76 11.32 -4.39
N SER A 761 -12.86 10.35 -4.26
CA SER A 761 -12.94 9.34 -3.20
C SER A 761 -12.92 9.95 -1.78
N PRO A 762 -11.91 10.75 -1.37
CA PRO A 762 -11.88 11.32 -0.03
C PRO A 762 -12.88 12.45 0.21
N ASN A 763 -13.27 13.22 -0.82
CA ASN A 763 -14.16 14.38 -0.65
C ASN A 763 -15.64 13.99 -0.75
N VAL A 764 -16.03 13.26 -1.79
CA VAL A 764 -17.41 12.84 -2.05
C VAL A 764 -17.73 11.55 -1.31
N GLY A 765 -16.93 10.50 -1.51
CA GLY A 765 -17.08 9.23 -0.80
C GLY A 765 -16.98 9.40 0.71
N GLY A 766 -16.01 10.18 1.17
CA GLY A 766 -15.86 10.56 2.58
C GLY A 766 -17.09 11.25 3.16
N THR A 767 -17.69 12.20 2.44
CA THR A 767 -18.91 12.88 2.90
C THR A 767 -20.10 11.92 2.98
N ARG A 768 -20.22 10.97 2.03
CA ARG A 768 -21.25 9.92 2.09
C ARG A 768 -21.13 9.06 3.35
N GLU A 769 -19.92 8.63 3.70
CA GLU A 769 -19.71 7.81 4.89
C GLU A 769 -19.92 8.58 6.20
N ILE A 770 -19.61 9.89 6.22
CA ILE A 770 -19.93 10.76 7.36
C ILE A 770 -21.45 10.96 7.50
N LEU A 771 -22.17 11.14 6.39
CA LEU A 771 -23.63 11.19 6.41
C LEU A 771 -24.23 9.87 6.87
N ARG A 772 -23.68 8.73 6.47
CA ARG A 772 -24.08 7.40 6.95
C ARG A 772 -23.89 7.26 8.45
N LEU A 773 -22.74 7.70 8.98
CA LEU A 773 -22.49 7.71 10.43
C LEU A 773 -23.50 8.60 11.15
N ALA A 774 -23.73 9.83 10.66
CA ALA A 774 -24.70 10.77 11.23
C ALA A 774 -26.13 10.22 11.23
N SER A 775 -26.52 9.54 10.14
CA SER A 775 -27.82 8.88 9.99
C SER A 775 -28.02 7.78 11.04
N LYS A 776 -26.99 6.93 11.25
CA LYS A 776 -27.03 5.85 12.23
C LYS A 776 -27.00 6.36 13.68
N SER A 777 -26.17 7.36 13.98
CA SER A 777 -26.01 7.87 15.35
C SER A 777 -27.06 8.92 15.76
N GLY A 778 -27.75 9.53 14.80
CA GLY A 778 -28.60 10.71 15.04
C GLY A 778 -27.81 11.99 15.31
N ALA A 779 -26.50 12.01 15.01
CA ALA A 779 -25.66 13.16 15.28
C ALA A 779 -26.03 14.36 14.41
N THR A 780 -25.91 15.56 14.99
CA THR A 780 -25.99 16.80 14.22
C THR A 780 -24.72 16.99 13.39
N LEU A 781 -24.87 17.13 12.07
CA LEU A 781 -23.76 17.29 11.14
C LEU A 781 -23.52 18.77 10.81
N HIS A 782 -22.30 19.22 11.06
CA HIS A 782 -21.75 20.50 10.67
C HIS A 782 -20.73 20.30 9.56
N HIS A 783 -21.14 20.48 8.30
CA HIS A 783 -20.28 20.31 7.13
C HIS A 783 -19.53 21.61 6.79
N VAL A 784 -18.21 21.55 6.72
CA VAL A 784 -17.39 22.67 6.24
C VAL A 784 -17.17 22.54 4.75
N SER A 785 -17.73 23.46 3.97
CA SER A 785 -17.63 23.59 2.52
C SER A 785 -16.53 24.60 2.13
N THR A 786 -16.68 25.31 1.01
CA THR A 786 -15.75 26.34 0.51
C THR A 786 -16.51 27.31 -0.41
N ASN A 787 -16.02 28.54 -0.58
CA ASN A 787 -16.49 29.44 -1.65
C ASN A 787 -16.29 28.87 -3.07
N GLY A 788 -15.34 27.95 -3.27
CA GLY A 788 -15.09 27.29 -4.57
C GLY A 788 -16.23 26.43 -5.12
N VAL A 789 -17.32 26.25 -4.37
CA VAL A 789 -18.56 25.61 -4.88
C VAL A 789 -19.42 26.56 -5.70
N LEU A 790 -19.03 27.83 -5.81
CA LEU A 790 -19.73 28.87 -6.56
C LEU A 790 -18.81 29.49 -7.62
N THR A 791 -19.43 30.04 -8.66
CA THR A 791 -18.70 30.71 -9.73
C THR A 791 -18.08 32.03 -9.24
N PRO A 792 -16.95 32.47 -9.79
CA PRO A 792 -16.42 33.80 -9.54
C PRO A 792 -17.45 34.90 -9.77
N SER A 793 -17.55 35.85 -8.84
CA SER A 793 -18.45 37.00 -8.94
C SER A 793 -18.06 38.06 -7.92
N VAL A 794 -17.66 39.23 -8.39
CA VAL A 794 -17.37 40.39 -7.53
C VAL A 794 -18.65 40.98 -6.92
N ALA A 795 -19.79 40.80 -7.60
CA ALA A 795 -21.09 41.22 -7.07
C ALA A 795 -21.54 40.35 -5.87
N GLY A 796 -20.92 39.18 -5.68
CA GLY A 796 -21.16 38.24 -4.60
C GLY A 796 -22.41 37.38 -4.76
N HIS A 797 -22.40 36.24 -4.08
CA HIS A 797 -23.51 35.27 -4.05
C HIS A 797 -24.19 35.25 -2.69
N SER A 798 -25.51 35.06 -2.67
CA SER A 798 -26.29 34.88 -1.43
C SER A 798 -26.10 33.49 -0.82
N GLU A 799 -26.50 33.32 0.44
CA GLU A 799 -26.37 32.05 1.16
C GLU A 799 -27.09 30.86 0.52
N ASP A 800 -28.19 31.09 -0.18
CA ASP A 800 -29.00 30.09 -0.88
C ASP A 800 -28.48 29.75 -2.30
N ALA A 801 -27.48 30.49 -2.80
CA ALA A 801 -26.93 30.26 -4.12
C ALA A 801 -26.29 28.86 -4.24
N MET A 802 -26.57 28.16 -5.33
CA MET A 802 -25.90 26.92 -5.71
C MET A 802 -25.91 26.78 -7.24
N VAL A 803 -24.76 26.42 -7.81
CA VAL A 803 -24.63 26.19 -9.27
C VAL A 803 -25.52 25.02 -9.69
N ASP A 804 -26.11 25.08 -10.89
CA ASP A 804 -26.86 23.97 -11.47
C ASP A 804 -25.93 22.79 -11.78
N ILE A 805 -26.38 21.55 -11.61
CA ILE A 805 -25.53 20.36 -11.82
C ILE A 805 -24.96 20.29 -13.24
N ASP A 806 -25.75 20.72 -14.23
CA ASP A 806 -25.36 20.67 -15.63
C ASP A 806 -24.30 21.74 -15.95
N ASP A 807 -24.19 22.77 -15.11
CA ASP A 807 -23.21 23.85 -15.24
C ASP A 807 -21.91 23.58 -14.46
N VAL A 808 -21.90 22.62 -13.53
CA VAL A 808 -20.73 22.32 -12.67
C VAL A 808 -19.47 21.96 -13.45
N PRO A 809 -19.50 21.09 -14.48
CA PRO A 809 -18.30 20.74 -15.26
C PRO A 809 -17.58 21.94 -15.84
N ASP A 810 -18.34 22.94 -16.29
CA ASP A 810 -17.83 24.05 -17.10
C ASP A 810 -17.61 25.33 -16.30
N LYS A 811 -18.43 25.58 -15.26
CA LYS A 811 -18.41 26.84 -14.50
C LYS A 811 -17.58 26.78 -13.21
N LEU A 812 -17.28 25.59 -12.68
CA LEU A 812 -16.36 25.44 -11.55
C LEU A 812 -14.95 25.15 -12.06
N ILE A 813 -14.00 25.97 -11.61
CA ILE A 813 -12.66 26.13 -12.22
C ILE A 813 -11.78 24.88 -12.02
N ASP A 814 -12.01 24.11 -10.96
CA ASP A 814 -11.14 22.99 -10.59
C ASP A 814 -11.91 21.80 -9.99
N GLY A 815 -11.25 20.64 -9.95
CA GLY A 815 -11.83 19.40 -9.41
C GLY A 815 -12.10 19.47 -7.91
N TYR A 816 -11.43 20.34 -7.16
CA TYR A 816 -11.70 20.53 -5.73
C TYR A 816 -13.05 21.23 -5.52
N GLY A 817 -13.32 22.32 -6.24
CA GLY A 817 -14.62 23.00 -6.27
C GLY A 817 -15.75 22.06 -6.69
N GLN A 818 -15.53 21.27 -7.75
CA GLN A 818 -16.49 20.27 -8.23
C GLN A 818 -16.80 19.20 -7.16
N THR A 819 -15.76 18.61 -6.52
CA THR A 819 -15.98 17.61 -5.46
C THR A 819 -16.63 18.19 -4.20
N LYS A 820 -16.30 19.43 -3.83
CA LYS A 820 -16.95 20.12 -2.70
C LYS A 820 -18.39 20.50 -2.99
N TRP A 821 -18.72 20.86 -4.23
CA TRP A 821 -20.10 21.09 -4.65
C TRP A 821 -20.94 19.81 -4.53
N VAL A 822 -20.41 18.66 -4.98
CA VAL A 822 -21.11 17.36 -4.85
C VAL A 822 -21.29 16.97 -3.38
N ALA A 823 -20.24 17.12 -2.57
CA ALA A 823 -20.32 16.88 -1.13
C ALA A 823 -21.42 17.74 -0.47
N GLU A 824 -21.53 19.01 -0.87
CA GLU A 824 -22.56 19.91 -0.39
C GLU A 824 -23.97 19.49 -0.85
N LYS A 825 -24.13 19.07 -2.11
CA LYS A 825 -25.40 18.52 -2.62
C LYS A 825 -25.89 17.31 -1.83
N LEU A 826 -24.98 16.42 -1.44
CA LEU A 826 -25.32 15.27 -0.59
C LEU A 826 -25.84 15.73 0.78
N VAL A 827 -25.25 16.76 1.37
CA VAL A 827 -25.70 17.33 2.65
C VAL A 827 -27.05 18.05 2.50
N TYR A 828 -27.29 18.75 1.39
CA TYR A 828 -28.60 19.32 1.06
C TYR A 828 -29.68 18.24 0.96
N GLU A 829 -29.38 17.14 0.26
CA GLU A 829 -30.31 16.02 0.11
C GLU A 829 -30.58 15.33 1.46
N ALA A 830 -29.56 15.19 2.31
CA ALA A 830 -29.72 14.68 3.67
C ALA A 830 -30.60 15.60 4.53
N ALA A 831 -30.40 16.91 4.47
CA ALA A 831 -31.22 17.90 5.15
C ALA A 831 -32.67 17.87 4.65
N ARG A 832 -32.89 17.70 3.33
CA ARG A 832 -34.22 17.52 2.72
C ARG A 832 -34.93 16.28 3.25
N ARG A 833 -34.18 15.21 3.55
CA ARG A 833 -34.68 13.99 4.23
C ARG A 833 -34.87 14.15 5.74
N GLY A 834 -34.71 15.36 6.27
CA GLY A 834 -34.94 15.69 7.69
C GLY A 834 -33.77 15.35 8.60
N MET A 835 -32.54 15.16 8.07
CA MET A 835 -31.35 15.01 8.91
C MET A 835 -30.91 16.38 9.48
N PRO A 836 -30.44 16.44 10.75
CA PRO A 836 -29.99 17.68 11.36
C PRO A 836 -28.61 18.08 10.80
N CYS A 837 -28.61 18.87 9.71
CA CYS A 837 -27.39 19.30 9.04
C CYS A 837 -27.27 20.83 8.94
N LYS A 838 -26.04 21.35 8.94
CA LYS A 838 -25.67 22.73 8.58
C LYS A 838 -24.43 22.73 7.68
N VAL A 839 -24.33 23.71 6.79
CA VAL A 839 -23.19 23.92 5.89
C VAL A 839 -22.54 25.27 6.17
N TYR A 840 -21.22 25.29 6.24
CA TYR A 840 -20.42 26.51 6.42
C TYR A 840 -19.53 26.72 5.20
N ARG A 841 -19.68 27.84 4.49
CA ARG A 841 -18.82 28.21 3.36
C ARG A 841 -17.79 29.25 3.81
N PRO A 842 -16.57 28.85 4.21
CA PRO A 842 -15.47 29.79 4.38
C PRO A 842 -15.02 30.34 3.04
N GLY A 843 -14.49 31.57 3.07
CA GLY A 843 -13.67 32.12 1.98
C GLY A 843 -12.28 31.50 1.95
N THR A 844 -11.34 32.19 1.33
CA THR A 844 -9.90 31.98 1.41
C THR A 844 -9.42 32.22 2.85
N ILE A 845 -9.12 31.14 3.55
CA ILE A 845 -8.74 31.19 4.96
C ILE A 845 -7.32 31.75 5.09
N SER A 846 -7.18 32.91 5.74
CA SER A 846 -5.91 33.58 6.00
C SER A 846 -5.37 33.30 7.41
N GLY A 847 -4.22 33.89 7.74
CA GLY A 847 -3.53 33.72 9.03
C GLY A 847 -4.38 34.05 10.27
N HIS A 848 -3.99 33.49 11.41
CA HIS A 848 -4.60 33.79 12.70
C HIS A 848 -4.42 35.27 13.08
N SER A 849 -5.50 35.98 13.36
CA SER A 849 -5.52 37.44 13.47
C SER A 849 -4.58 38.01 14.54
N LYS A 850 -4.30 37.26 15.61
CA LYS A 850 -3.42 37.69 16.73
C LYS A 850 -1.98 37.22 16.67
N THR A 851 -1.72 36.04 16.10
CA THR A 851 -0.38 35.39 16.14
C THR A 851 0.30 35.42 14.79
N GLY A 852 -0.46 35.69 13.72
CA GLY A 852 -0.03 35.60 12.34
C GLY A 852 0.22 34.18 11.84
N SER A 853 -0.05 33.16 12.67
CA SER A 853 0.11 31.76 12.31
C SER A 853 -0.73 31.44 11.06
N CYS A 854 -0.05 31.12 9.96
CA CYS A 854 -0.66 31.00 8.64
C CYS A 854 -0.36 29.62 8.04
N ASN A 855 -1.20 29.21 7.08
CA ASN A 855 -0.91 28.03 6.29
C ASN A 855 0.35 28.27 5.45
N ALA A 856 1.35 27.41 5.61
CA ALA A 856 2.57 27.47 4.82
C ALA A 856 2.28 27.21 3.33
N TRP A 857 1.29 26.40 2.98
CA TRP A 857 1.01 26.05 1.58
C TRP A 857 -0.02 26.97 0.91
N ASP A 858 -0.05 28.25 1.29
CA ASP A 858 -1.00 29.24 0.75
C ASP A 858 -0.42 30.03 -0.43
N LEU A 859 -1.17 30.08 -1.54
CA LEU A 859 -0.74 30.72 -2.79
C LEU A 859 -0.60 32.24 -2.66
N LEU A 860 -1.53 32.90 -1.95
CA LEU A 860 -1.51 34.35 -1.79
C LEU A 860 -0.31 34.78 -0.94
N ASN A 861 -0.02 34.06 0.15
CA ASN A 861 1.18 34.27 0.96
C ASN A 861 2.46 34.04 0.14
N ALA A 862 2.51 33.02 -0.72
CA ALA A 862 3.65 32.78 -1.61
C ALA A 862 3.87 33.93 -2.59
N LEU A 863 2.80 34.42 -3.25
CA LEU A 863 2.86 35.59 -4.14
C LEU A 863 3.35 36.85 -3.41
N ILE A 864 2.85 37.09 -2.20
CA ILE A 864 3.28 38.22 -1.37
C ILE A 864 4.77 38.08 -1.03
N VAL A 865 5.19 36.98 -0.41
CA VAL A 865 6.57 36.77 0.07
C VAL A 865 7.57 36.83 -1.09
N GLU A 866 7.28 36.18 -2.22
CA GLU A 866 8.18 36.20 -3.37
C GLU A 866 8.24 37.58 -4.03
N SER A 867 7.14 38.34 -4.04
CA SER A 867 7.16 39.74 -4.48
C SER A 867 8.05 40.60 -3.58
N LEU A 868 7.99 40.39 -2.25
CA LEU A 868 8.85 41.10 -1.30
C LEU A 868 10.34 40.73 -1.47
N HIS A 869 10.65 39.47 -1.78
CA HIS A 869 12.02 39.03 -2.10
C HIS A 869 12.55 39.66 -3.38
N LEU A 870 11.72 39.74 -4.43
CA LEU A 870 12.06 40.37 -5.70
C LEU A 870 12.11 41.91 -5.61
N LYS A 871 11.56 42.48 -4.52
CA LYS A 871 11.27 43.93 -4.39
C LYS A 871 10.40 44.46 -5.54
N THR A 872 9.63 43.56 -6.15
CA THR A 872 8.80 43.80 -7.32
C THR A 872 7.51 43.02 -7.13
N ALA A 873 6.35 43.65 -7.27
CA ALA A 873 5.04 43.04 -7.12
C ALA A 873 4.23 43.13 -8.41
N PRO A 874 3.39 42.12 -8.72
CA PRO A 874 2.58 42.14 -9.92
C PRO A 874 1.44 43.15 -9.80
N TYR A 875 1.14 43.81 -10.91
CA TYR A 875 -0.06 44.61 -11.12
C TYR A 875 -1.04 43.83 -12.00
N VAL A 876 -2.21 43.53 -11.45
CA VAL A 876 -3.34 42.92 -12.15
C VAL A 876 -4.57 43.77 -11.84
N ASP A 877 -5.19 44.32 -12.89
CA ASP A 877 -6.41 45.10 -12.73
C ASP A 877 -7.54 44.23 -12.14
N GLN A 878 -8.31 44.80 -11.21
CA GLN A 878 -9.40 44.11 -10.48
C GLN A 878 -8.99 42.83 -9.74
N TRP A 879 -7.72 42.69 -9.34
CA TRP A 879 -7.31 41.61 -8.45
C TRP A 879 -7.72 41.93 -7.00
N PHE A 880 -8.78 41.27 -6.55
CA PHE A 880 -9.21 41.30 -5.15
C PHE A 880 -8.61 40.11 -4.39
N ALA A 881 -8.23 40.34 -3.14
CA ALA A 881 -7.71 39.36 -2.22
C ALA A 881 -8.74 39.16 -1.11
N GLU A 882 -9.48 38.06 -1.20
CA GLU A 882 -10.32 37.60 -0.10
C GLU A 882 -9.40 36.94 0.94
N MET A 883 -9.51 37.37 2.19
CA MET A 883 -8.67 36.92 3.30
C MET A 883 -9.54 36.84 4.54
N THR A 884 -9.97 35.65 4.93
CA THR A 884 -10.76 35.45 6.15
C THR A 884 -9.90 34.80 7.25
N PRO A 885 -9.62 35.47 8.39
CA PRO A 885 -8.77 34.92 9.46
C PRO A 885 -9.30 33.61 10.04
N VAL A 886 -8.43 32.60 10.19
CA VAL A 886 -8.80 31.24 10.64
C VAL A 886 -9.45 31.19 12.03
N ASP A 887 -9.08 32.10 12.93
CA ASP A 887 -9.66 32.20 14.27
C ASP A 887 -11.10 32.70 14.23
N PHE A 888 -11.41 33.63 13.32
CA PHE A 888 -12.79 34.02 13.06
C PHE A 888 -13.59 32.87 12.47
N VAL A 889 -13.06 32.16 11.46
CA VAL A 889 -13.75 31.00 10.86
C VAL A 889 -14.04 29.94 11.91
N SER A 890 -13.06 29.59 12.75
CA SER A 890 -13.20 28.58 13.79
C SER A 890 -14.22 29.00 14.85
N ALA A 891 -14.14 30.24 15.33
CA ALA A 891 -15.09 30.80 16.30
C ALA A 891 -16.52 30.89 15.72
N ALA A 892 -16.67 31.26 14.45
CA ALA A 892 -17.97 31.36 13.80
C ALA A 892 -18.64 29.99 13.64
N ILE A 893 -17.89 28.96 13.22
CA ILE A 893 -18.41 27.59 13.11
C ILE A 893 -18.89 27.08 14.48
N THR A 894 -18.08 27.19 15.53
CA THR A 894 -18.46 26.72 16.87
C THR A 894 -19.62 27.52 17.47
N THR A 895 -19.69 28.83 17.19
CA THR A 895 -20.80 29.69 17.63
C THR A 895 -22.10 29.32 16.91
N LEU A 896 -22.07 29.22 15.59
CA LEU A 896 -23.26 28.89 14.79
C LEU A 896 -23.73 27.44 14.99
N ALA A 897 -22.83 26.53 15.38
CA ALA A 897 -23.18 25.17 15.79
C ALA A 897 -24.07 25.11 17.06
N ASN A 898 -24.18 26.20 17.81
CA ASN A 898 -25.12 26.34 18.92
C ASN A 898 -26.46 27.00 18.51
N HIS A 899 -26.57 27.49 17.28
CA HIS A 899 -27.76 28.19 16.77
C HIS A 899 -28.76 27.20 16.13
N THR A 900 -29.33 26.33 16.96
CA THR A 900 -30.26 25.26 16.54
C THR A 900 -31.65 25.75 16.16
N ASP A 901 -32.02 26.96 16.60
CA ASP A 901 -33.38 27.52 16.43
C ASP A 901 -33.59 28.17 15.06
N SER A 902 -32.57 28.13 14.19
CA SER A 902 -32.58 28.73 12.85
C SER A 902 -32.90 27.72 11.76
N GLU A 903 -33.80 28.07 10.84
CA GLU A 903 -34.08 27.29 9.62
C GLU A 903 -32.97 27.40 8.57
N GLN A 904 -32.00 28.31 8.74
CA GLN A 904 -30.92 28.52 7.78
C GLN A 904 -29.99 27.32 7.69
N LEU A 905 -29.87 26.72 6.51
CA LEU A 905 -29.01 25.55 6.26
C LEU A 905 -27.55 25.95 6.00
N VAL A 906 -27.32 27.03 5.25
CA VAL A 906 -25.99 27.46 4.78
C VAL A 906 -25.60 28.80 5.38
N TYR A 907 -24.37 28.89 5.87
CA TYR A 907 -23.77 30.11 6.42
C TYR A 907 -22.51 30.49 5.64
N HIS A 908 -22.39 31.76 5.24
CA HIS A 908 -21.22 32.30 4.55
C HIS A 908 -20.29 32.96 5.56
N LEU A 909 -19.06 32.47 5.64
CA LEU A 909 -18.06 32.96 6.61
C LEU A 909 -16.98 33.83 5.95
N GLY A 910 -16.91 33.85 4.61
CA GLY A 910 -15.99 34.69 3.84
C GLY A 910 -16.22 36.18 4.06
N ASP A 911 -15.24 37.01 3.69
CA ASP A 911 -15.40 38.46 3.68
C ASP A 911 -16.28 38.89 2.48
N PRO A 912 -17.43 39.56 2.71
CA PRO A 912 -18.27 40.09 1.64
C PRO A 912 -17.64 41.29 0.92
N ASN A 913 -16.55 41.87 1.45
CA ASN A 913 -15.89 43.05 0.90
C ASN A 913 -14.36 42.85 0.81
N PRO A 914 -13.85 41.94 -0.05
CA PRO A 914 -12.43 41.67 -0.15
C PRO A 914 -11.63 42.91 -0.55
N VAL A 915 -10.40 43.03 -0.05
CA VAL A 915 -9.50 44.16 -0.34
C VAL A 915 -8.83 43.99 -1.70
N SER A 916 -8.40 45.08 -2.33
CA SER A 916 -7.60 44.98 -3.56
C SER A 916 -6.17 44.52 -3.25
N ALA A 917 -5.54 43.77 -4.15
CA ALA A 917 -4.12 43.40 -4.03
C ALA A 917 -3.22 44.64 -3.97
N ASN A 918 -3.60 45.74 -4.63
CA ASN A 918 -2.91 47.02 -4.53
C ASN A 918 -2.86 47.53 -3.09
N TYR A 919 -4.00 47.49 -2.37
CA TYR A 919 -4.07 47.89 -0.97
C TYR A 919 -3.15 47.05 -0.07
N ILE A 920 -3.04 45.75 -0.32
CA ILE A 920 -2.12 44.86 0.42
C ILE A 920 -0.68 45.30 0.21
N PHE A 921 -0.23 45.44 -1.04
CA PHE A 921 1.16 45.79 -1.31
C PHE A 921 1.50 47.24 -0.94
N ASP A 922 0.53 48.16 -0.94
CA ASP A 922 0.72 49.53 -0.46
C ASP A 922 0.87 49.55 1.07
N SER A 923 0.05 48.78 1.80
CA SER A 923 0.21 48.57 3.25
C SER A 923 1.56 47.93 3.59
N LEU A 924 2.03 46.97 2.80
CA LEU A 924 3.35 46.36 2.97
C LEU A 924 4.50 47.35 2.72
N ASN A 925 4.33 48.29 1.78
CA ASN A 925 5.28 49.38 1.58
C ASN A 925 5.39 50.24 2.86
N GLU A 926 4.27 50.57 3.52
CA GLU A 926 4.25 51.34 4.79
C GLU A 926 4.95 50.60 5.94
N LEU A 927 4.78 49.28 6.01
CA LEU A 927 5.49 48.39 6.95
C LEU A 927 6.98 48.23 6.62
N GLY A 928 7.46 48.95 5.61
CA GLY A 928 8.85 49.05 5.24
C GLY A 928 9.28 47.95 4.28
N PHE A 929 8.40 47.33 3.50
CA PHE A 929 8.75 46.39 2.44
C PHE A 929 8.43 46.97 1.04
N PRO A 930 9.21 47.98 0.56
CA PRO A 930 8.92 48.65 -0.69
C PRO A 930 9.05 47.72 -1.89
N THR A 931 8.07 47.78 -2.79
CA THR A 931 8.00 47.00 -4.04
C THR A 931 7.66 47.88 -5.24
N GLU A 932 8.31 47.66 -6.37
CA GLU A 932 7.95 48.25 -7.68
C GLU A 932 6.80 47.45 -8.33
N ARG A 933 5.88 48.11 -9.04
CA ARG A 933 4.75 47.45 -9.70
C ARG A 933 5.06 47.19 -11.17
N VAL A 934 4.87 45.96 -11.62
CA VAL A 934 5.04 45.56 -13.03
C VAL A 934 3.86 44.72 -13.52
N PRO A 935 3.55 44.68 -14.82
CA PRO A 935 2.55 43.75 -15.38
C PRO A 935 2.77 42.28 -14.93
N TRP A 936 1.69 41.50 -14.86
CA TRP A 936 1.74 40.09 -14.43
C TRP A 936 2.80 39.26 -15.15
N ASP A 937 2.80 39.30 -16.49
CA ASP A 937 3.71 38.48 -17.30
C ASP A 937 5.18 38.85 -17.06
N ASP A 938 5.46 40.15 -16.90
CA ASP A 938 6.80 40.66 -16.57
C ASP A 938 7.25 40.19 -15.19
N TRP A 939 6.32 40.13 -14.22
CA TRP A 939 6.61 39.59 -12.88
C TRP A 939 6.91 38.09 -12.93
N VAL A 940 6.13 37.31 -13.69
CA VAL A 940 6.33 35.86 -13.85
C VAL A 940 7.67 35.57 -14.52
N GLU A 941 8.04 36.32 -15.56
CA GLU A 941 9.35 36.20 -16.23
C GLU A 941 10.49 36.51 -15.25
N LEU A 942 10.36 37.62 -14.51
CA LEU A 942 11.35 38.03 -13.51
C LEU A 942 11.53 36.99 -12.40
N TRP A 943 10.42 36.47 -11.87
CA TRP A 943 10.42 35.43 -10.85
C TRP A 943 11.07 34.16 -11.37
N THR A 944 10.67 33.69 -12.56
CA THR A 944 11.24 32.49 -13.21
C THR A 944 12.75 32.61 -13.34
N LYS A 945 13.23 33.78 -13.78
CA LYS A 945 14.65 34.07 -13.98
C LYS A 945 15.46 34.20 -12.68
N LYS A 946 14.88 34.72 -11.59
CA LYS A 946 15.64 35.01 -10.36
C LYS A 946 15.46 33.99 -9.25
N ARG A 947 14.35 33.27 -9.26
CA ARG A 947 13.88 32.44 -8.13
C ARG A 947 13.42 31.05 -8.56
N GLY A 948 13.05 30.85 -9.83
CA GLY A 948 12.49 29.58 -10.33
C GLY A 948 13.47 28.41 -10.49
N PHE A 949 14.77 28.59 -10.23
CA PHE A 949 15.79 27.56 -10.41
C PHE A 949 16.12 26.79 -9.11
N GLY A 950 16.27 25.47 -9.19
CA GLY A 950 16.64 24.57 -8.07
C GLY A 950 15.90 23.22 -8.10
N THR A 951 16.30 22.27 -7.24
CA THR A 951 15.62 20.98 -7.01
C THR A 951 14.59 21.10 -5.87
N ALA A 952 13.47 20.37 -5.95
CA ALA A 952 12.43 20.42 -4.92
C ALA A 952 12.99 19.95 -3.57
N GLY A 953 12.77 20.73 -2.51
CA GLY A 953 13.37 20.50 -1.18
C GLY A 953 14.67 21.26 -0.89
N ASP A 954 15.35 21.79 -1.91
CA ASP A 954 16.56 22.63 -1.76
C ASP A 954 16.26 24.14 -1.78
N VAL A 955 15.03 24.53 -2.14
CA VAL A 955 14.57 25.93 -2.23
C VAL A 955 13.54 26.24 -1.15
N PRO A 956 13.35 27.53 -0.77
CA PRO A 956 12.29 27.91 0.18
C PRO A 956 10.91 27.44 -0.30
N PHE A 957 10.06 26.91 0.60
CA PHE A 957 8.76 26.32 0.23
C PHE A 957 7.83 27.27 -0.57
N THR A 958 7.94 28.59 -0.40
CA THR A 958 7.18 29.58 -1.20
C THR A 958 7.49 29.48 -2.69
N VAL A 959 8.74 29.13 -3.03
CA VAL A 959 9.18 28.89 -4.41
C VAL A 959 8.54 27.61 -4.94
N ASP A 960 8.51 26.55 -4.12
CA ASP A 960 7.91 25.26 -4.51
C ASP A 960 6.41 25.37 -4.81
N ILE A 961 5.67 26.21 -4.07
CA ILE A 961 4.24 26.47 -4.34
C ILE A 961 4.04 27.05 -5.75
N LEU A 962 4.77 28.12 -6.08
CA LEU A 962 4.63 28.79 -7.37
C LEU A 962 5.16 27.95 -8.54
N ARG A 963 6.16 27.09 -8.31
CA ARG A 963 6.60 26.09 -9.30
C ARG A 963 5.55 25.00 -9.53
N GLY A 964 4.82 24.62 -8.49
CA GLY A 964 3.79 23.59 -8.55
C GLY A 964 2.54 24.02 -9.33
N GLY A 965 2.31 25.31 -9.50
CA GLY A 965 1.16 25.83 -10.26
C GLY A 965 1.05 27.35 -10.21
N MET A 966 1.84 28.04 -11.03
CA MET A 966 1.73 29.50 -11.21
C MET A 966 0.35 29.86 -11.76
N PRO A 967 -0.43 30.76 -11.12
CA PRO A 967 -1.74 31.14 -11.61
C PRO A 967 -1.65 31.98 -12.89
N THR A 968 -2.77 32.12 -13.60
CA THR A 968 -2.89 33.13 -14.67
C THR A 968 -3.44 34.44 -14.11
N ALA A 969 -3.23 35.56 -14.83
CA ALA A 969 -3.83 36.83 -14.46
C ALA A 969 -5.37 36.78 -14.39
N GLU A 970 -6.01 35.95 -15.23
CA GLU A 970 -7.46 35.74 -15.22
C GLU A 970 -7.92 34.98 -13.97
N THR A 971 -7.18 33.94 -13.56
CA THR A 971 -7.43 33.21 -12.31
C THR A 971 -7.37 34.13 -11.08
N LEU A 972 -6.46 35.11 -11.07
CA LEU A 972 -6.36 36.09 -9.97
C LEU A 972 -7.54 37.08 -9.92
N LYS A 973 -8.20 37.33 -11.04
CA LYS A 973 -9.43 38.16 -11.11
C LYS A 973 -10.68 37.36 -10.71
N ALA A 974 -10.61 36.04 -10.79
CA ALA A 974 -11.72 35.11 -10.59
C ALA A 974 -12.06 34.90 -9.10
N VAL A 975 -12.31 35.98 -8.35
CA VAL A 975 -12.67 35.91 -6.93
C VAL A 975 -14.15 35.60 -6.75
N THR A 976 -14.44 34.63 -5.88
CA THR A 976 -15.80 34.29 -5.45
C THR A 976 -16.13 35.00 -4.14
N VAL A 977 -16.95 36.05 -4.21
CA VAL A 977 -17.41 36.81 -3.04
C VAL A 977 -18.66 36.15 -2.44
N LEU A 978 -18.67 36.02 -1.12
CA LEU A 978 -19.76 35.43 -0.34
C LEU A 978 -20.51 36.55 0.40
N LYS A 979 -21.79 36.76 0.10
CA LYS A 979 -22.63 37.69 0.87
C LYS A 979 -23.08 37.02 2.16
N ASP A 980 -23.07 37.77 3.25
CA ASP A 980 -23.35 37.25 4.59
C ASP A 980 -24.60 37.90 5.22
N GLU A 981 -25.59 38.29 4.41
CA GLU A 981 -26.77 39.04 4.85
C GLU A 981 -27.58 38.29 5.93
N ALA A 982 -27.64 36.96 5.86
CA ALA A 982 -28.29 36.13 6.88
C ALA A 982 -27.30 35.69 7.97
N THR A 983 -26.03 35.51 7.62
CA THR A 983 -24.99 35.02 8.54
C THR A 983 -24.51 36.09 9.54
N ALA A 984 -24.30 37.32 9.10
CA ALA A 984 -23.80 38.41 9.93
C ALA A 984 -24.72 38.74 11.12
N PRO A 985 -26.06 38.84 10.98
CA PRO A 985 -26.96 38.99 12.12
C PRO A 985 -26.88 37.84 13.13
N ALA A 986 -26.68 36.60 12.66
CA ALA A 986 -26.55 35.44 13.54
C ALA A 986 -25.27 35.49 14.39
N LEU A 987 -24.15 35.94 13.82
CA LEU A 987 -22.89 36.12 14.55
C LEU A 987 -22.91 37.34 15.47
N LEU A 988 -23.57 38.44 15.08
CA LEU A 988 -23.72 39.64 15.90
C LEU A 988 -24.46 39.38 17.22
N LYS A 989 -25.42 38.45 17.23
CA LYS A 989 -26.10 38.01 18.48
C LYS A 989 -25.11 37.51 19.54
N TYR A 990 -23.96 37.00 19.13
CA TYR A 990 -22.91 36.47 20.00
C TYR A 990 -21.66 37.37 20.07
N ASN A 991 -21.78 38.62 19.59
CA ASN A 991 -20.71 39.62 19.63
C ASN A 991 -19.37 39.13 19.02
N LEU A 992 -19.45 38.43 17.88
CA LEU A 992 -18.28 37.94 17.14
C LEU A 992 -18.05 38.75 15.86
N PRO A 993 -17.41 39.93 15.92
CA PRO A 993 -17.11 40.73 14.74
C PRO A 993 -15.98 40.10 13.90
N ARG A 994 -16.11 40.18 12.57
CA ARG A 994 -15.04 39.79 11.64
C ARG A 994 -13.85 40.76 11.78
N PRO A 995 -12.60 40.27 11.89
CA PRO A 995 -11.42 41.13 11.85
C PRO A 995 -11.31 41.86 10.50
N LYS A 996 -10.86 43.11 10.52
CA LYS A 996 -10.62 43.89 9.29
C LYS A 996 -9.28 43.51 8.68
N ILE A 997 -9.21 43.53 7.35
CA ILE A 997 -7.95 43.38 6.62
C ILE A 997 -7.32 44.77 6.48
N ASP A 998 -6.42 45.10 7.41
CA ASP A 998 -5.75 46.38 7.51
C ASP A 998 -4.23 46.23 7.74
N THR A 999 -3.53 47.37 7.80
CA THR A 999 -2.07 47.42 8.01
C THR A 999 -1.63 46.72 9.31
N ASP A 1000 -2.45 46.73 10.37
CA ASP A 1000 -2.12 46.09 11.65
C ASP A 1000 -2.17 44.56 11.55
N LEU A 1001 -3.16 44.02 10.83
CA LEU A 1001 -3.23 42.59 10.54
C LEU A 1001 -2.06 42.14 9.65
N LEU A 1002 -1.73 42.92 8.61
CA LEU A 1002 -0.59 42.65 7.74
C LEU A 1002 0.76 42.77 8.48
N GLU A 1003 0.87 43.66 9.48
CA GLU A 1003 2.02 43.71 10.38
C GLU A 1003 2.14 42.39 11.17
N THR A 1004 1.02 41.89 11.67
CA THR A 1004 0.98 40.62 12.41
C THR A 1004 1.41 39.45 11.53
N TYR A 1005 0.94 39.37 10.28
CA TYR A 1005 1.33 38.32 9.32
C TYR A 1005 2.81 38.42 8.95
N THR A 1006 3.31 39.62 8.62
CA THR A 1006 4.73 39.81 8.25
C THR A 1006 5.69 39.54 9.41
N ARG A 1007 5.29 39.81 10.66
CA ARG A 1007 6.04 39.38 11.84
C ARG A 1007 6.13 37.86 11.93
N HIS A 1008 5.04 37.15 11.65
CA HIS A 1008 5.05 35.70 11.59
C HIS A 1008 5.92 35.18 10.44
N PHE A 1009 5.83 35.77 9.25
CA PHE A 1009 6.70 35.43 8.10
C PHE A 1009 8.18 35.59 8.47
N CYS A 1010 8.54 36.66 9.18
CA CYS A 1010 9.91 36.84 9.68
C CYS A 1010 10.30 35.78 10.72
N ALA A 1011 9.42 35.47 11.67
CA ALA A 1011 9.68 34.44 12.69
C ALA A 1011 9.87 33.04 12.10
N ARG A 1012 9.22 32.76 10.96
CA ARG A 1012 9.37 31.53 10.19
C ARG A 1012 10.55 31.55 9.22
N GLY A 1013 11.30 32.65 9.16
CA GLY A 1013 12.45 32.83 8.25
C GLY A 1013 12.07 33.09 6.80
N TRP A 1014 10.79 33.35 6.49
CA TRP A 1014 10.32 33.66 5.14
C TRP A 1014 10.70 35.07 4.71
N LEU A 1015 10.94 35.97 5.67
CA LEU A 1015 11.45 37.31 5.44
C LEU A 1015 12.68 37.52 6.33
N SER A 1016 13.68 38.24 5.80
CA SER A 1016 14.97 38.44 6.49
C SER A 1016 14.94 39.48 7.61
N ARG A 1017 13.85 40.24 7.75
CA ARG A 1017 13.69 41.24 8.80
C ARG A 1017 12.21 41.45 9.17
N PRO A 1018 11.91 41.85 10.41
CA PRO A 1018 10.55 42.18 10.81
C PRO A 1018 10.06 43.49 10.14
N PRO A 1019 8.73 43.71 10.08
CA PRO A 1019 8.17 44.98 9.64
C PRO A 1019 8.65 46.14 10.52
N ARG A 1020 8.70 47.35 9.95
CA ARG A 1020 8.83 48.57 10.75
C ARG A 1020 7.54 48.73 11.55
N ARG A 1021 7.65 48.99 12.86
CA ARG A 1021 6.48 49.33 13.67
C ARG A 1021 5.78 50.52 13.02
N ALA A 1022 4.49 50.38 12.72
CA ALA A 1022 3.64 51.54 12.55
C ALA A 1022 3.78 52.40 13.82
N ASN A 1023 4.03 53.70 13.66
CA ASN A 1023 4.32 54.62 14.76
C ASN A 1023 3.39 54.43 15.96
N ALA A 1024 3.94 53.96 17.09
CA ALA A 1024 3.30 54.09 18.40
C ALA A 1024 4.16 55.00 19.27
N ASN A 1025 3.82 56.28 19.22
CA ASN A 1025 4.13 57.23 20.28
C ASN A 1025 3.63 56.67 21.62
N GLY A 1026 4.54 56.53 22.59
CA GLY A 1026 4.21 56.49 24.02
C GLY A 1026 3.87 55.13 24.64
N ALA A 1027 4.88 54.35 25.02
CA ALA A 1027 4.85 53.55 26.25
C ALA A 1027 6.28 53.12 26.64
N THR A 1028 6.57 53.23 27.94
CA THR A 1028 7.88 53.22 28.60
C THR A 1028 8.64 51.88 28.54
N SER A 1029 9.97 51.98 28.58
CA SER A 1029 10.92 50.86 28.65
C SER A 1029 10.66 49.96 29.86
N ARG A 1030 10.24 48.71 29.63
CA ARG A 1030 10.48 47.62 30.58
C ARG A 1030 11.81 46.96 30.21
N VAL A 1031 12.77 47.02 31.12
CA VAL A 1031 13.97 46.18 31.07
C VAL A 1031 13.51 44.72 31.10
N ASN A 1032 13.69 43.99 30.00
CA ASN A 1032 13.42 42.56 29.94
C ASN A 1032 14.36 41.84 30.93
N LYS A 1033 13.80 41.22 31.97
CA LYS A 1033 14.56 40.26 32.81
C LYS A 1033 14.59 38.92 32.06
N GLY A 1034 15.78 38.35 31.85
CA GLY A 1034 15.97 37.04 31.20
C GLY A 1034 15.22 35.91 31.93
N ARG A 1035 15.02 34.76 31.26
CA ARG A 1035 14.12 33.70 31.75
C ARG A 1035 14.60 32.99 33.02
N LEU A 1036 15.88 33.13 33.34
CA LEU A 1036 16.50 32.55 34.54
C LEU A 1036 16.79 33.61 35.60
N ALA A 1037 16.26 34.82 35.45
CA ALA A 1037 16.47 35.93 36.38
C ALA A 1037 16.16 35.52 37.83
N GLY A 1038 17.18 35.61 38.68
CA GLY A 1038 17.08 35.33 40.11
C GLY A 1038 17.20 33.86 40.52
N LYS A 1039 17.35 32.92 39.57
CA LYS A 1039 17.66 31.51 39.88
C LYS A 1039 19.14 31.34 40.21
N VAL A 1040 19.46 30.41 41.12
CA VAL A 1040 20.86 30.06 41.45
C VAL A 1040 21.29 28.78 40.73
N ALA A 1041 22.33 28.87 39.91
CA ALA A 1041 22.90 27.76 39.17
C ALA A 1041 24.32 27.42 39.66
N VAL A 1042 24.55 26.15 40.00
CA VAL A 1042 25.88 25.62 40.32
C VAL A 1042 26.41 24.87 39.10
N ILE A 1043 27.62 25.22 38.65
CA ILE A 1043 28.28 24.59 37.50
C ILE A 1043 29.59 23.95 37.94
N THR A 1044 29.69 22.63 37.87
CA THR A 1044 30.94 21.90 38.13
C THR A 1044 31.74 21.73 36.84
N GLY A 1045 33.07 21.73 36.94
CA GLY A 1045 33.93 21.74 35.74
C GLY A 1045 33.98 23.10 35.04
N ALA A 1046 33.59 24.18 35.72
CA ALA A 1046 33.39 25.52 35.14
C ALA A 1046 34.69 26.26 34.71
N SER A 1047 35.86 25.62 34.81
CA SER A 1047 37.15 26.27 34.54
C SER A 1047 37.50 26.45 33.06
N SER A 1048 36.93 25.67 32.14
CA SER A 1048 37.18 25.76 30.70
C SER A 1048 36.11 25.01 29.88
N GLY A 1049 36.15 25.12 28.55
CA GLY A 1049 35.28 24.38 27.62
C GLY A 1049 33.79 24.57 27.91
N ILE A 1050 33.03 23.47 27.85
CA ILE A 1050 31.56 23.45 28.04
C ILE A 1050 31.15 24.13 29.36
N GLY A 1051 31.84 23.86 30.47
CA GLY A 1051 31.47 24.41 31.78
C GLY A 1051 31.58 25.95 31.83
N ALA A 1052 32.59 26.52 31.18
CA ALA A 1052 32.75 27.97 31.10
C ALA A 1052 31.71 28.63 30.17
N ALA A 1053 31.42 27.98 29.03
CA ALA A 1053 30.40 28.45 28.08
C ALA A 1053 28.99 28.41 28.70
N VAL A 1054 28.65 27.35 29.44
CA VAL A 1054 27.39 27.25 30.19
C VAL A 1054 27.27 28.37 31.22
N ALA A 1055 28.33 28.64 31.99
CA ALA A 1055 28.31 29.73 32.96
C ALA A 1055 27.99 31.09 32.30
N ALA A 1056 28.55 31.35 31.11
CA ALA A 1056 28.25 32.55 30.34
C ALA A 1056 26.80 32.59 29.84
N GLY A 1057 26.31 31.48 29.30
CA GLY A 1057 24.93 31.37 28.82
C GLY A 1057 23.89 31.59 29.93
N LEU A 1058 24.08 30.99 31.10
CA LEU A 1058 23.16 31.14 32.23
C LEU A 1058 23.21 32.54 32.86
N ALA A 1059 24.41 33.12 32.96
CA ALA A 1059 24.55 34.49 33.44
C ALA A 1059 23.87 35.50 32.50
N LYS A 1060 23.94 35.29 31.17
CA LYS A 1060 23.26 36.11 30.16
C LYS A 1060 21.73 36.07 30.30
N GLU A 1061 21.17 34.93 30.71
CA GLU A 1061 19.74 34.78 31.01
C GLU A 1061 19.33 35.26 32.41
N GLY A 1062 20.26 35.87 33.16
CA GLY A 1062 20.01 36.53 34.45
C GLY A 1062 20.18 35.64 35.69
N ALA A 1063 20.71 34.42 35.56
CA ALA A 1063 20.97 33.55 36.71
C ALA A 1063 22.13 34.05 37.59
N HIS A 1064 22.09 33.74 38.88
CA HIS A 1064 23.25 33.80 39.76
C HIS A 1064 24.05 32.51 39.63
N VAL A 1065 25.35 32.58 39.35
CA VAL A 1065 26.15 31.39 39.02
C VAL A 1065 27.23 31.13 40.06
N ALA A 1066 27.34 29.89 40.51
CA ALA A 1066 28.45 29.39 41.34
C ALA A 1066 29.35 28.47 40.49
N LEU A 1067 30.58 28.89 40.28
CA LEU A 1067 31.57 28.24 39.42
C LEU A 1067 32.50 27.36 40.27
N ALA A 1068 32.54 26.07 39.96
CA ALA A 1068 33.28 25.08 40.75
C ALA A 1068 34.29 24.28 39.91
N ALA A 1069 35.56 24.33 40.32
CA ALA A 1069 36.65 23.53 39.76
C ALA A 1069 37.87 23.55 40.70
N ARG A 1070 38.85 22.66 40.46
CA ARG A 1070 40.13 22.64 41.22
C ARG A 1070 41.04 23.83 40.91
N ARG A 1071 40.95 24.38 39.69
CA ARG A 1071 41.82 25.44 39.14
C ARG A 1071 41.27 26.83 39.46
N THR A 1072 41.57 27.36 40.65
CA THR A 1072 41.01 28.64 41.12
C THR A 1072 41.35 29.83 40.20
N GLU A 1073 42.57 29.90 39.66
CA GLU A 1073 42.97 30.98 38.74
C GLU A 1073 42.13 31.00 37.46
N ALA A 1074 41.81 29.82 36.90
CA ALA A 1074 40.95 29.70 35.74
C ALA A 1074 39.50 30.13 36.05
N LEU A 1075 39.01 29.84 37.27
CA LEU A 1075 37.69 30.30 37.71
C LEU A 1075 37.61 31.82 37.84
N GLU A 1076 38.66 32.48 38.33
CA GLU A 1076 38.71 33.96 38.34
C GLU A 1076 38.71 34.53 36.92
N GLY A 1077 39.39 33.87 35.97
CA GLY A 1077 39.33 34.23 34.55
C GLY A 1077 37.92 34.13 33.96
N VAL A 1078 37.16 33.08 34.27
CA VAL A 1078 35.76 32.95 33.84
C VAL A 1078 34.89 34.01 34.52
N LYS A 1079 35.02 34.21 35.83
CA LYS A 1079 34.28 35.23 36.58
C LYS A 1079 34.50 36.64 36.04
N ALA A 1080 35.73 36.99 35.66
CA ALA A 1080 36.04 38.29 35.04
C ALA A 1080 35.28 38.50 33.72
N LYS A 1081 35.14 37.44 32.89
CA LYS A 1081 34.37 37.49 31.63
C LYS A 1081 32.85 37.64 31.84
N LEU A 1082 32.35 37.31 33.02
CA LEU A 1082 30.93 37.44 33.37
C LEU A 1082 30.56 38.81 33.95
N ALA A 1083 31.53 39.72 34.12
CA ALA A 1083 31.29 41.06 34.65
C ALA A 1083 30.34 41.86 33.73
N GLY A 1084 29.20 42.32 34.27
CA GLY A 1084 28.23 43.16 33.56
C GLY A 1084 26.90 42.49 33.17
N THR A 1085 26.72 41.19 33.42
CA THR A 1085 25.48 40.44 33.09
C THR A 1085 24.33 40.62 34.10
N GLY A 1086 24.53 41.40 35.17
CA GLY A 1086 23.50 41.70 36.18
C GLY A 1086 23.28 40.62 37.25
N GLY A 1087 23.81 39.40 37.07
CA GLY A 1087 23.79 38.31 38.06
C GLY A 1087 25.01 38.29 39.00
N LYS A 1088 24.88 37.71 40.19
CA LYS A 1088 25.99 37.46 41.13
C LYS A 1088 26.80 36.23 40.70
N VAL A 1089 28.12 36.30 40.81
CA VAL A 1089 29.04 35.19 40.48
C VAL A 1089 29.85 34.80 41.73
N LEU A 1090 29.75 33.54 42.13
CA LEU A 1090 30.58 32.93 43.18
C LEU A 1090 31.59 31.99 42.53
N ILE A 1091 32.83 31.99 43.00
CA ILE A 1091 33.80 30.94 42.69
C ILE A 1091 34.03 30.09 43.93
N HIS A 1092 34.22 28.79 43.75
CA HIS A 1092 34.53 27.87 44.84
C HIS A 1092 35.52 26.81 44.35
N LYS A 1093 36.62 26.62 45.08
CA LYS A 1093 37.56 25.55 44.79
C LYS A 1093 36.90 24.23 45.21
N THR A 1094 36.73 23.32 44.26
CA THR A 1094 36.02 22.05 44.51
C THR A 1094 36.70 20.93 43.73
N ASP A 1095 37.06 19.85 44.42
CA ASP A 1095 37.34 18.56 43.82
C ASP A 1095 36.10 17.66 43.92
N VAL A 1096 35.47 17.37 42.79
CA VAL A 1096 34.20 16.61 42.77
C VAL A 1096 34.37 15.18 43.29
N THR A 1097 35.59 14.64 43.30
CA THR A 1097 35.90 13.31 43.85
C THR A 1097 35.84 13.27 45.37
N LYS A 1098 35.78 14.43 46.05
CA LYS A 1098 35.66 14.56 47.50
C LYS A 1098 34.27 15.08 47.84
N LYS A 1099 33.51 14.31 48.61
CA LYS A 1099 32.12 14.65 48.95
C LYS A 1099 32.05 15.95 49.77
N GLU A 1100 33.00 16.14 50.68
CA GLU A 1100 33.06 17.30 51.58
C GLU A 1100 33.25 18.61 50.80
N ASP A 1101 34.05 18.58 49.73
CA ASP A 1101 34.27 19.75 48.85
C ASP A 1101 32.98 20.13 48.08
N VAL A 1102 32.17 19.14 47.69
CA VAL A 1102 30.89 19.35 46.99
C VAL A 1102 29.82 19.84 47.96
N GLU A 1103 29.74 19.28 49.17
CA GLU A 1103 28.84 19.77 50.22
C GLU A 1103 29.18 21.21 50.60
N SER A 1104 30.47 21.53 50.77
CA SER A 1104 30.95 22.88 51.02
C SER A 1104 30.58 23.86 49.90
N LEU A 1105 30.67 23.44 48.63
CA LEU A 1105 30.21 24.22 47.48
C LEU A 1105 28.71 24.52 47.53
N MET A 1106 27.88 23.50 47.76
CA MET A 1106 26.41 23.68 47.79
C MET A 1106 26.01 24.60 48.94
N GLN A 1107 26.64 24.46 50.10
CA GLN A 1107 26.43 25.34 51.25
C GLN A 1107 26.86 26.77 50.94
N ALA A 1108 28.05 26.97 50.38
CA ALA A 1108 28.54 28.31 50.03
C ALA A 1108 27.68 29.00 48.96
N ALA A 1109 27.16 28.25 47.99
CA ALA A 1109 26.20 28.76 47.00
C ALA A 1109 24.87 29.15 47.66
N ALA A 1110 24.32 28.28 48.52
CA ALA A 1110 23.11 28.55 49.28
C ALA A 1110 23.22 29.82 50.13
N ASP A 1111 24.33 29.97 50.86
CA ASP A 1111 24.55 31.09 51.78
C ASP A 1111 24.75 32.44 51.06
N LYS A 1112 25.47 32.43 49.93
CA LYS A 1112 25.88 33.68 49.24
C LYS A 1112 24.96 34.09 48.10
N LEU A 1113 24.34 33.13 47.43
CA LEU A 1113 23.52 33.36 46.23
C LEU A 1113 22.03 33.04 46.45
N GLY A 1114 21.72 32.12 47.37
CA GLY A 1114 20.38 31.60 47.62
C GLY A 1114 20.25 30.11 47.27
N PRO A 1115 19.08 29.48 47.53
CA PRO A 1115 18.89 28.04 47.32
C PRO A 1115 19.26 27.60 45.91
N VAL A 1116 20.02 26.52 45.78
CA VAL A 1116 20.47 26.00 44.48
C VAL A 1116 19.29 25.47 43.67
N ASP A 1117 18.88 26.21 42.64
CA ASP A 1117 17.75 25.88 41.76
C ASP A 1117 18.18 25.02 40.56
N ILE A 1118 19.44 25.17 40.12
CA ILE A 1118 19.98 24.49 38.95
C ILE A 1118 21.35 23.89 39.30
N LEU A 1119 21.56 22.62 38.94
CA LEU A 1119 22.87 21.97 38.95
C LEU A 1119 23.23 21.60 37.52
N VAL A 1120 24.36 22.09 37.01
CA VAL A 1120 24.95 21.63 35.75
C VAL A 1120 26.29 20.93 36.04
N SER A 1121 26.31 19.61 35.89
CA SER A 1121 27.50 18.79 36.09
C SER A 1121 28.28 18.62 34.78
N CYS A 1122 29.29 19.46 34.58
CA CYS A 1122 30.22 19.37 33.44
C CYS A 1122 31.59 18.79 33.83
N ALA A 1123 31.81 18.46 35.11
CA ALA A 1123 33.06 17.84 35.53
C ALA A 1123 33.23 16.47 34.85
N GLY A 1124 34.34 16.30 34.15
CA GLY A 1124 34.68 15.03 33.53
C GLY A 1124 36.11 14.99 33.05
N VAL A 1125 36.63 13.77 32.90
CA VAL A 1125 37.91 13.48 32.24
C VAL A 1125 37.71 12.39 31.20
N MET A 1126 38.55 12.40 30.16
CA MET A 1126 38.51 11.48 29.04
C MET A 1126 39.95 11.08 28.72
N TYR A 1127 40.22 9.78 28.72
CA TYR A 1127 41.53 9.24 28.35
C TYR A 1127 41.36 8.24 27.20
N PHE A 1128 42.13 8.45 26.14
CA PHE A 1128 42.34 7.44 25.11
C PHE A 1128 43.26 6.37 25.68
N THR A 1129 42.76 5.14 25.78
CA THR A 1129 43.53 4.00 26.29
C THR A 1129 43.22 2.75 25.48
N MET A 1130 44.26 2.02 25.09
CA MET A 1130 44.09 0.65 24.62
C MET A 1130 43.79 -0.23 25.83
N MET A 1131 42.75 -1.06 25.77
CA MET A 1131 42.45 -2.01 26.85
C MET A 1131 43.66 -2.94 27.13
N ALA A 1132 44.42 -3.27 26.09
CA ALA A 1132 45.65 -4.07 26.19
C ALA A 1132 46.78 -3.38 26.99
N ASN A 1133 46.81 -2.04 27.02
CA ASN A 1133 47.87 -1.27 27.68
C ASN A 1133 47.61 -1.08 29.19
N ASN A 1134 46.43 -1.50 29.68
CA ASN A 1134 46.06 -1.61 31.09
C ASN A 1134 46.42 -0.37 31.95
N GLN A 1135 46.01 0.82 31.51
CA GLN A 1135 46.23 2.10 32.19
C GLN A 1135 45.25 2.30 33.36
N THR A 1136 45.31 1.44 34.38
CA THR A 1136 44.33 1.38 35.47
C THR A 1136 44.17 2.69 36.24
N ASP A 1137 45.24 3.45 36.43
CA ASP A 1137 45.20 4.73 37.15
C ASP A 1137 44.35 5.79 36.40
N GLU A 1138 44.44 5.82 35.07
CA GLU A 1138 43.61 6.71 34.23
C GLU A 1138 42.15 6.24 34.20
N TRP A 1139 41.92 4.93 34.25
CA TRP A 1139 40.59 4.34 34.32
C TRP A 1139 39.91 4.65 35.65
N GLU A 1140 40.60 4.43 36.77
CA GLU A 1140 40.11 4.77 38.11
C GLU A 1140 39.81 6.27 38.20
N ARG A 1141 40.69 7.12 37.67
CA ARG A 1141 40.45 8.57 37.64
C ARG A 1141 39.23 8.96 36.79
N THR A 1142 38.98 8.25 35.69
CA THR A 1142 37.77 8.44 34.86
C THR A 1142 36.51 8.09 35.65
N VAL A 1143 36.51 6.95 36.34
CA VAL A 1143 35.38 6.52 37.18
C VAL A 1143 35.17 7.47 38.36
N ASP A 1144 36.24 7.88 39.03
CA ASP A 1144 36.18 8.78 40.19
C ASP A 1144 35.61 10.15 39.81
N VAL A 1145 36.05 10.73 38.70
CA VAL A 1145 35.57 12.07 38.30
C VAL A 1145 34.19 11.98 37.66
N ASN A 1146 33.98 11.10 36.68
CA ASN A 1146 32.75 11.08 35.89
C ASN A 1146 31.59 10.45 36.65
N CYS A 1147 31.83 9.37 37.41
CA CYS A 1147 30.80 8.62 38.12
C CYS A 1147 30.68 9.05 39.58
N LYS A 1148 31.73 8.89 40.40
CA LYS A 1148 31.67 9.25 41.83
C LYS A 1148 31.43 10.76 42.00
N GLY A 1149 32.07 11.58 41.18
CA GLY A 1149 31.87 13.03 41.17
C GLY A 1149 30.42 13.45 40.91
N LEU A 1150 29.74 12.79 39.96
CA LEU A 1150 28.32 13.02 39.73
C LEU A 1150 27.49 12.60 40.94
N LEU A 1151 27.74 11.41 41.52
CA LEU A 1151 27.00 10.94 42.69
C LEU A 1151 27.15 11.87 43.89
N HIS A 1152 28.33 12.43 44.14
CA HIS A 1152 28.52 13.44 45.18
C HIS A 1152 27.65 14.67 44.91
N CYS A 1153 27.67 15.20 43.68
CA CYS A 1153 26.84 16.36 43.29
C CYS A 1153 25.34 16.07 43.47
N LEU A 1154 24.87 14.90 43.02
CA LEU A 1154 23.46 14.52 43.17
C LEU A 1154 23.09 14.38 44.65
N SER A 1155 23.91 13.68 45.45
CA SER A 1155 23.63 13.46 46.87
C SER A 1155 23.57 14.76 47.69
N SER A 1156 24.35 15.78 47.33
CA SER A 1156 24.38 17.07 48.01
C SER A 1156 23.30 18.06 47.52
N THR A 1157 22.70 17.84 46.34
CA THR A 1157 21.75 18.78 45.75
C THR A 1157 20.30 18.27 45.73
N VAL A 1158 20.09 16.99 45.40
CA VAL A 1158 18.75 16.39 45.22
C VAL A 1158 17.87 16.54 46.46
N PRO A 1159 18.33 16.25 47.70
CA PRO A 1159 17.46 16.37 48.89
C PRO A 1159 16.89 17.78 49.06
N GLY A 1160 17.72 18.81 48.81
CA GLY A 1160 17.29 20.20 48.91
C GLY A 1160 16.29 20.60 47.84
N MET A 1161 16.43 20.09 46.61
CA MET A 1161 15.49 20.35 45.51
C MET A 1161 14.15 19.64 45.73
N LEU A 1162 14.20 18.36 46.12
CA LEU A 1162 12.99 17.58 46.44
C LEU A 1162 12.21 18.19 47.59
N GLY A 1163 12.90 18.63 48.66
CA GLY A 1163 12.26 19.32 49.78
C GLY A 1163 11.53 20.62 49.39
N ARG A 1164 11.87 21.22 48.25
CA ARG A 1164 11.21 22.42 47.71
C ARG A 1164 10.22 22.12 46.59
N GLY A 1165 10.09 20.87 46.16
CA GLY A 1165 9.26 20.47 45.02
C GLY A 1165 9.70 21.12 43.70
N LYS A 1166 10.95 21.56 43.58
CA LYS A 1166 11.49 22.23 42.39
C LYS A 1166 12.99 22.13 42.31
N GLY A 1167 13.49 21.95 41.10
CA GLY A 1167 14.92 21.98 40.79
C GLY A 1167 15.20 21.47 39.39
N HIS A 1168 16.38 21.76 38.86
CA HIS A 1168 16.80 21.26 37.56
C HIS A 1168 18.22 20.75 37.59
N ILE A 1169 18.40 19.46 37.29
CA ILE A 1169 19.71 18.80 37.19
C ILE A 1169 20.03 18.59 35.72
N VAL A 1170 21.23 18.94 35.32
CA VAL A 1170 21.76 18.73 33.97
C VAL A 1170 23.13 18.06 34.10
N ALA A 1171 23.39 16.97 33.38
CA ALA A 1171 24.75 16.42 33.30
C ALA A 1171 25.14 16.04 31.87
N ILE A 1172 26.44 16.08 31.59
CA ILE A 1172 27.00 15.73 30.27
C ILE A 1172 27.25 14.22 30.21
N SER A 1173 26.40 13.46 29.52
CA SER A 1173 26.57 12.02 29.30
C SER A 1173 27.29 11.67 28.00
N SER A 1174 27.42 12.56 27.01
CA SER A 1174 28.11 12.30 25.72
C SER A 1174 27.49 11.19 24.86
N ASP A 1175 27.63 11.29 23.53
CA ASP A 1175 27.25 10.23 22.60
C ASP A 1175 27.98 8.89 22.86
N ALA A 1176 29.18 8.94 23.44
CA ALA A 1176 29.94 7.77 23.92
C ALA A 1176 29.22 6.98 25.02
N GLY A 1177 28.19 7.54 25.66
CA GLY A 1177 27.33 6.79 26.58
C GLY A 1177 26.37 5.83 25.88
N ARG A 1178 26.17 5.96 24.56
CA ARG A 1178 25.28 5.10 23.76
C ARG A 1178 26.03 4.20 22.79
N LYS A 1179 27.19 4.64 22.33
CA LYS A 1179 28.05 3.92 21.39
C LYS A 1179 29.45 3.76 22.00
N VAL A 1180 30.03 2.58 21.86
CA VAL A 1180 31.40 2.32 22.34
C VAL A 1180 32.36 2.65 21.22
N PHE A 1181 33.32 3.53 21.49
CA PHE A 1181 34.35 3.91 20.51
C PHE A 1181 35.69 3.22 20.83
N PRO A 1182 36.41 2.71 19.82
CA PRO A 1182 37.77 2.20 20.00
C PRO A 1182 38.67 3.22 20.69
N GLY A 1183 39.44 2.77 21.68
CA GLY A 1183 40.30 3.64 22.50
C GLY A 1183 39.57 4.41 23.60
N LEU A 1184 38.24 4.39 23.68
CA LEU A 1184 37.45 5.12 24.69
C LEU A 1184 36.58 4.18 25.55
N GLY A 1185 36.94 2.90 25.69
CA GLY A 1185 36.11 1.90 26.38
C GLY A 1185 35.66 2.30 27.78
N VAL A 1186 36.59 2.70 28.66
CA VAL A 1186 36.27 3.12 30.04
C VAL A 1186 35.53 4.45 30.09
N TYR A 1187 35.85 5.38 29.18
CA TYR A 1187 35.11 6.64 29.06
C TYR A 1187 33.66 6.40 28.67
N SER A 1188 33.43 5.58 27.62
CA SER A 1188 32.11 5.18 27.13
C SER A 1188 31.29 4.51 28.24
N ALA A 1189 31.90 3.59 29.00
CA ALA A 1189 31.27 2.96 30.15
C ALA A 1189 30.91 3.97 31.27
N SER A 1190 31.80 4.92 31.58
CA SER A 1190 31.53 5.97 32.56
C SER A 1190 30.38 6.90 32.14
N LYS A 1191 30.27 7.14 30.84
CA LYS A 1191 29.24 7.98 30.22
C LYS A 1191 27.89 7.30 30.14
N PHE A 1192 27.89 5.99 29.87
CA PHE A 1192 26.71 5.14 30.05
C PHE A 1192 26.23 5.16 31.51
N PHE A 1193 27.14 5.05 32.48
CA PHE A 1193 26.78 5.16 33.91
C PHE A 1193 26.11 6.49 34.24
N VAL A 1194 26.63 7.61 33.74
CA VAL A 1194 26.03 8.95 33.91
C VAL A 1194 24.61 8.97 33.34
N GLU A 1195 24.42 8.48 32.11
CA GLU A 1195 23.11 8.43 31.46
C GLU A 1195 22.11 7.57 32.26
N ALA A 1196 22.51 6.35 32.62
CA ALA A 1196 21.68 5.42 33.38
C ALA A 1196 21.30 6.00 34.75
N THR A 1197 22.22 6.69 35.42
CA THR A 1197 21.97 7.36 36.71
C THR A 1197 20.93 8.47 36.56
N LEU A 1198 21.02 9.30 35.51
CA LEU A 1198 20.04 10.35 35.25
C LEU A 1198 18.68 9.78 34.85
N GLN A 1199 18.64 8.66 34.12
CA GLN A 1199 17.39 7.96 33.80
C GLN A 1199 16.73 7.39 35.06
N SER A 1200 17.50 6.75 35.94
CA SER A 1200 16.97 6.26 37.24
C SER A 1200 16.44 7.42 38.07
N LEU A 1201 17.19 8.53 38.17
CA LEU A 1201 16.76 9.69 38.92
C LEU A 1201 15.47 10.29 38.36
N ARG A 1202 15.32 10.38 37.03
CA ARG A 1202 14.06 10.81 36.38
C ARG A 1202 12.89 9.94 36.79
N LEU A 1203 13.07 8.61 36.75
CA LEU A 1203 12.04 7.65 37.09
C LEU A 1203 11.64 7.75 38.57
N GLU A 1204 12.63 7.79 39.47
CA GLU A 1204 12.41 7.82 40.92
C GLU A 1204 11.82 9.14 41.42
N THR A 1205 12.04 10.23 40.71
CA THR A 1205 11.59 11.58 41.12
C THR A 1205 10.47 12.13 40.25
N ALA A 1206 9.86 11.29 39.41
CA ALA A 1206 8.72 11.68 38.58
C ALA A 1206 7.58 12.27 39.45
N GLY A 1207 7.05 13.42 39.03
CA GLY A 1207 5.97 14.12 39.77
C GLY A 1207 6.43 14.91 41.00
N THR A 1208 7.71 14.88 41.37
CA THR A 1208 8.23 15.66 42.52
C THR A 1208 8.58 17.11 42.19
N GLY A 1209 8.48 17.50 40.91
CA GLY A 1209 8.92 18.81 40.40
C GLY A 1209 10.43 18.93 40.16
N LEU A 1210 11.21 17.85 40.39
CA LEU A 1210 12.60 17.77 39.97
C LEU A 1210 12.69 17.46 38.47
N ARG A 1211 13.33 18.36 37.72
CA ARG A 1211 13.64 18.13 36.29
C ARG A 1211 15.07 17.63 36.16
N VAL A 1212 15.28 16.64 35.29
CA VAL A 1212 16.59 16.04 35.09
C VAL A 1212 16.84 15.90 33.60
N THR A 1213 17.92 16.50 33.11
CA THR A 1213 18.29 16.56 31.69
C THR A 1213 19.65 15.92 31.48
N SER A 1214 19.74 15.06 30.47
CA SER A 1214 21.01 14.54 29.98
C SER A 1214 21.43 15.24 28.69
N ILE A 1215 22.71 15.57 28.56
CA ILE A 1215 23.27 16.26 27.38
C ILE A 1215 24.33 15.37 26.73
N GLN A 1216 24.11 15.02 25.48
CA GLN A 1216 24.90 14.07 24.70
C GLN A 1216 25.51 14.74 23.46
N PRO A 1217 26.58 15.52 23.63
CA PRO A 1217 27.29 16.08 22.49
C PRO A 1217 28.20 15.03 21.84
N GLY A 1218 28.40 15.16 20.54
CA GLY A 1218 29.50 14.56 19.79
C GLY A 1218 30.84 15.26 20.05
N ASN A 1219 31.76 15.23 19.07
CA ASN A 1219 33.07 15.83 19.20
C ASN A 1219 32.97 17.32 19.55
N THR A 1220 33.50 17.73 20.70
CA THR A 1220 33.49 19.13 21.14
C THR A 1220 34.92 19.62 21.31
N ALA A 1221 35.22 20.81 20.81
CA ALA A 1221 36.54 21.44 20.91
C ALA A 1221 36.89 21.72 22.39
N THR A 1222 37.55 20.75 23.04
CA THR A 1222 37.96 20.85 24.45
C THR A 1222 39.38 20.35 24.63
N GLU A 1223 40.04 20.81 25.69
CA GLU A 1223 41.40 20.40 26.06
C GLU A 1223 41.49 18.94 26.55
N LEU A 1224 40.36 18.22 26.61
CA LEU A 1224 40.29 16.85 27.12
C LEU A 1224 41.05 15.85 26.24
N LEU A 1225 41.21 16.12 24.94
CA LEU A 1225 41.99 15.24 24.06
C LEU A 1225 43.47 15.16 24.46
N GLY A 1226 44.03 16.26 25.00
CA GLY A 1226 45.45 16.38 25.30
C GLY A 1226 45.90 15.77 26.63
N ILE A 1227 45.01 15.12 27.40
CA ILE A 1227 45.34 14.58 28.73
C ILE A 1227 45.70 13.09 28.73
N SER A 1228 45.56 12.41 27.59
CA SER A 1228 45.84 10.98 27.44
C SER A 1228 47.35 10.72 27.41
N THR A 1229 47.83 9.68 28.10
CA THR A 1229 49.26 9.30 28.09
C THR A 1229 49.59 8.07 27.23
N ASP A 1230 48.57 7.32 26.80
CA ASP A 1230 48.74 6.17 25.90
C ASP A 1230 48.99 6.62 24.45
N ALA A 1231 50.27 6.78 24.11
CA ALA A 1231 50.72 7.24 22.80
C ALA A 1231 50.24 6.34 21.65
N GLU A 1232 50.04 5.04 21.89
CA GLU A 1232 49.53 4.12 20.89
C GLU A 1232 48.04 4.36 20.62
N ALA A 1233 47.23 4.48 21.68
CA ALA A 1233 45.81 4.79 21.56
C ALA A 1233 45.58 6.14 20.87
N ILE A 1234 46.36 7.16 21.22
CA ILE A 1234 46.29 8.51 20.63
C ILE A 1234 46.68 8.46 19.15
N LYS A 1235 47.76 7.77 18.80
CA LYS A 1235 48.17 7.66 17.40
C LYS A 1235 47.12 6.92 16.56
N LYS A 1236 46.48 5.90 17.12
CA LYS A 1236 45.55 5.04 16.37
C LYS A 1236 44.13 5.60 16.28
N TYR A 1237 43.66 6.28 17.32
CA TYR A 1237 42.25 6.70 17.44
C TYR A 1237 42.07 8.17 17.86
N GLY A 1238 43.17 8.88 18.15
CA GLY A 1238 43.13 10.30 18.53
C GLY A 1238 43.17 11.27 17.35
N GLU A 1239 43.29 10.77 16.12
CA GLU A 1239 43.26 11.61 14.91
C GLU A 1239 41.80 11.99 14.52
N PRO A 1240 41.56 13.18 13.95
CA PRO A 1240 40.22 13.63 13.59
C PRO A 1240 39.54 12.71 12.56
N THR A 1241 38.35 12.21 12.89
CA THR A 1241 37.61 11.24 12.06
C THR A 1241 36.79 11.87 10.92
N GLY A 1242 36.93 13.18 10.70
CA GLY A 1242 36.10 13.95 9.75
C GLY A 1242 34.73 14.38 10.31
N ALA A 1243 34.34 13.90 11.49
CA ALA A 1243 33.13 14.34 12.18
C ALA A 1243 33.20 15.82 12.58
N LYS A 1244 32.06 16.51 12.53
CA LYS A 1244 31.94 17.93 12.91
C LYS A 1244 32.38 18.13 14.36
N VAL A 1245 33.29 19.08 14.57
CA VAL A 1245 33.74 19.48 15.90
C VAL A 1245 32.90 20.68 16.35
N LEU A 1246 32.18 20.53 17.45
CA LEU A 1246 31.30 21.53 18.03
C LEU A 1246 32.08 22.55 18.86
N ASP A 1247 31.60 23.79 18.84
CA ASP A 1247 32.04 24.80 19.79
C ASP A 1247 31.36 24.53 21.15
N ALA A 1248 32.04 24.89 22.24
CA ALA A 1248 31.50 24.72 23.59
C ALA A 1248 30.20 25.51 23.80
N GLU A 1249 30.06 26.63 23.08
CA GLU A 1249 28.89 27.51 23.02
C GLU A 1249 27.65 26.83 22.43
N ASP A 1250 27.80 25.89 21.50
CA ASP A 1250 26.68 25.14 20.91
C ASP A 1250 26.05 24.20 21.94
N VAL A 1251 26.92 23.51 22.70
CA VAL A 1251 26.50 22.65 23.82
C VAL A 1251 25.87 23.48 24.93
N ALA A 1252 26.47 24.64 25.25
CA ALA A 1252 25.94 25.55 26.25
C ALA A 1252 24.56 26.12 25.84
N SER A 1253 24.37 26.48 24.57
CA SER A 1253 23.09 27.00 24.05
C SER A 1253 21.98 25.97 24.18
N SER A 1254 22.30 24.70 23.96
CA SER A 1254 21.36 23.59 24.16
C SER A 1254 20.97 23.40 25.63
N ILE A 1255 21.94 23.56 26.55
CA ILE A 1255 21.68 23.54 28.00
C ILE A 1255 20.82 24.71 28.44
N VAL A 1256 21.13 25.93 27.98
CA VAL A 1256 20.34 27.13 28.26
C VAL A 1256 18.92 26.97 27.74
N TYR A 1257 18.77 26.45 26.52
CA TYR A 1257 17.45 26.14 25.94
C TYR A 1257 16.67 25.18 26.84
N ALA A 1258 17.29 24.07 27.29
CA ALA A 1258 16.64 23.09 28.16
C ALA A 1258 16.21 23.71 29.50
N LEU A 1259 17.05 24.56 30.09
CA LEU A 1259 16.78 25.23 31.37
C LEU A 1259 15.71 26.33 31.27
N CYS A 1260 15.60 26.97 30.09
CA CYS A 1260 14.66 28.05 29.80
C CYS A 1260 13.29 27.56 29.29
N GLN A 1261 13.09 26.24 29.21
CA GLN A 1261 11.78 25.70 28.92
C GLN A 1261 10.81 25.98 30.08
N PRO A 1262 9.52 26.21 29.79
CA PRO A 1262 8.48 26.38 30.81
C PRO A 1262 8.49 25.25 31.86
N GLU A 1263 8.02 25.53 33.07
CA GLU A 1263 8.10 24.55 34.18
C GLU A 1263 7.34 23.24 33.92
N HIS A 1264 6.30 23.27 33.08
CA HIS A 1264 5.57 22.07 32.65
C HIS A 1264 6.30 21.26 31.56
N VAL A 1265 7.38 21.79 30.98
CA VAL A 1265 8.18 21.12 29.95
C VAL A 1265 9.42 20.51 30.60
N ALA A 1266 9.53 19.18 30.52
CA ALA A 1266 10.72 18.45 30.89
C ALA A 1266 11.54 18.09 29.64
N VAL A 1267 12.71 18.70 29.50
CA VAL A 1267 13.70 18.27 28.50
C VAL A 1267 14.51 17.14 29.13
N ASN A 1268 14.21 15.91 28.78
CA ASN A 1268 14.85 14.75 29.40
C ASN A 1268 16.25 14.51 28.84
N GLU A 1269 16.42 14.65 27.52
CA GLU A 1269 17.67 14.34 26.81
C GLU A 1269 17.85 15.30 25.64
N VAL A 1270 19.09 15.73 25.39
CA VAL A 1270 19.47 16.51 24.21
C VAL A 1270 20.67 15.85 23.54
N LEU A 1271 20.50 15.38 22.31
CA LEU A 1271 21.57 14.88 21.45
C LEU A 1271 22.03 15.99 20.51
N ILE A 1272 23.34 16.22 20.43
CA ILE A 1272 23.91 17.32 19.63
C ILE A 1272 24.95 16.71 18.70
N GLU A 1273 24.61 16.62 17.41
CA GLU A 1273 25.50 16.17 16.33
C GLU A 1273 26.23 14.86 16.69
N PRO A 1274 25.49 13.76 16.99
CA PRO A 1274 26.09 12.49 17.39
C PRO A 1274 26.89 11.89 16.24
N ARG A 1275 28.00 11.20 16.55
CA ARG A 1275 28.85 10.58 15.52
C ARG A 1275 28.19 9.36 14.87
N ASP A 1276 28.28 9.27 13.56
CA ASP A 1276 27.90 8.12 12.72
C ASP A 1276 29.14 7.38 12.22
N GLU A 1277 29.87 6.76 13.13
CA GLU A 1277 30.94 5.81 12.77
C GLU A 1277 30.46 4.37 13.04
N PRO A 1278 30.74 3.41 12.14
CA PRO A 1278 30.32 2.02 12.30
C PRO A 1278 31.08 1.32 13.45
N ILE A 1279 30.45 0.29 14.03
CA ILE A 1279 31.00 -0.57 15.10
C ILE A 1279 32.17 -1.41 14.59
#